data_AF-A0A193SFB6-F1
#
_entry.id   AF-A0A193SFB6-F1
#
_cell.length_a   1.000
_cell.length_b   1.000
_cell.length_c   1.000
_cell.angle_alpha   90.00
_cell.angle_beta   90.00
_cell.angle_gamma   90.00
#
_symmetry.space_group_name_H-M   'P 1'
#
loop_
_entity.id
_entity.type
_entity.pdbx_description
1 polymer ?
#
loop_
_entity_poly.entity_id
_entity_poly.type
_entity_poly.pdbx_seq_one_letter_code
_entity_poly.pdbx_strand_id
1 'polypeptide(L)'
;MTMINKSMLSRPRKLTFPFGWCGHIPFVSWLVEEMKPGTIVELGTHSGNSYFAICQAVLENNTGSKCYAVDTWQGDEHAGSYSEDVFRDVSAWNQQYFSAFSNLMRMTFDQANEYFSAGSVNLLHIDGLHTYEAVKHDFESWKSKLADDAVVLFHDTNVRERGFGVWQLWDELQQQYPSFEFLHSYGLGVLFVGKKSQALYEKLASFGEPALIREAFSRLGELITLREEAHNHIQHIESARSVLESQNQELQHQLNKSKEENELYIKRIQEDKNIKNVMAGRIHELENSQHHISGNVHALEKEIERLINTNSWKITKPLRFMFRVLRGQQKDAMWHIKKEVRNIAKSAYYRTPYKYREQLLTMAFKVRPSWFTSHPKFMAAHSLISNELEVSDKLIDINLLSDDINTQPGRIAVQCHIFYPDLIDEFVAQLSTMPFKFDVYISVTSEEAKQQCNLQFKKIKNIENLDVRVVPNRGRDIAPVFAEFGSALKQYDFICHIQSKKSLYNEGKTTGWREYLLNGLFGSESNVKRIFKAFNDDEKLGIVYPQVHHTLPYMAFTWLANKQQGSELCAKMGIACPDGYFNFPAGSMFWARVDALSPLFEMNLAWQDFPEEKGQTDGTTAHAIERLLGIVPQALNYGSLIIKDCENESKSTFRWDHQYFPRTLESIHQIISDPSKKVIAFDIFDTLLIRPLLHPDHTKQIIASQLSAEEASEFLSKRPAAEQSARHRAGRDISIDDIYNELQQHYQVEHSVAKKFRELEERVEIASVSARPDMLEIFEFVKKSGKKIAIVSDMFLPLETIVNMLESNGFTGWDKIYLSSDKGKRKDTGELYELLFTEYGVSGNEVVMIGDNERSDLQLPCDWFNILGLHLVRATDLALHIPEFAPVAQQAFKSDLNGELTFGLITKKNLSQICNFSPEKLKLFSSSPYQIGYNLAGPLLTAFAEWLRKCAAKDGVQDLYFLAREGKIIKAVYDLWCDGAETTPQSHYLILSRRAVNVPNVTTLDDVLNIAKSTFFANTLEMFLRERYGLTLPEGKLSSLYSSGLWAKGKLVEVHNEDISEIKPLLEYLLPDILAEAHAEKQGLLQYLQQEGFIKSAHKTVVDVGYSGTIQKSLINIVTDRVDGYYMATSEVAGKGLNNGSKAHGCFIENSVSLQNDNSLVLRHSFVLEKLLSSDDTQIVKYILENATVTPVYKQQRPEELITKDIRTELQKGCMDFVRDARDIRNTLYPDFSPSLTIADSLYSEFISSCNRKENDFVKKMTLDDDYCGRGLVN
;
A
#
# COMPACT_ATOMS: atom_id res chain seq x y z
N MET A 1 19.11 47.48 -31.13
CA MET A 1 18.09 47.70 -30.09
C MET A 1 18.06 46.46 -29.23
N THR A 2 18.28 46.60 -27.93
CA THR A 2 18.26 45.48 -26.98
C THR A 2 16.83 44.94 -26.88
N MET A 3 16.62 43.65 -27.15
CA MET A 3 15.30 42.99 -27.10
C MET A 3 14.82 42.68 -25.66
N ILE A 4 15.66 42.92 -24.64
CA ILE A 4 15.36 42.64 -23.25
C ILE A 4 15.44 43.95 -22.47
N ASN A 5 14.32 44.38 -21.89
CA ASN A 5 14.30 45.49 -20.94
C ASN A 5 14.40 45.00 -19.50
N LYS A 6 14.87 45.86 -18.60
CA LYS A 6 15.05 45.55 -17.18
C LYS A 6 13.74 45.09 -16.52
N SER A 7 12.60 45.66 -16.94
CA SER A 7 11.30 45.34 -16.35
C SER A 7 10.82 43.91 -16.66
N MET A 8 11.26 43.31 -17.77
CA MET A 8 10.95 41.91 -18.11
C MET A 8 11.55 40.91 -17.12
N LEU A 9 12.59 41.33 -16.38
CA LEU A 9 13.29 40.52 -15.38
C LEU A 9 13.00 40.99 -13.95
N SER A 10 12.04 41.91 -13.77
CA SER A 10 11.68 42.41 -12.45
C SER A 10 11.06 41.29 -11.61
N ARG A 11 11.42 41.28 -10.33
CA ARG A 11 10.97 40.28 -9.37
C ARG A 11 9.75 40.82 -8.64
N PRO A 12 8.58 40.15 -8.68
CA PRO A 12 7.42 40.63 -7.94
C PRO A 12 7.73 40.63 -6.44
N ARG A 13 7.34 41.71 -5.74
CA ARG A 13 7.56 41.86 -4.29
C ARG A 13 6.50 41.14 -3.45
N LYS A 14 5.35 40.85 -4.04
CA LYS A 14 4.25 40.11 -3.42
C LYS A 14 3.59 39.23 -4.48
N LEU A 15 3.39 37.97 -4.13
CA LEU A 15 2.51 37.04 -4.83
C LEU A 15 1.66 36.34 -3.78
N THR A 16 0.38 36.14 -4.09
CA THR A 16 -0.58 35.51 -3.18
C THR A 16 -1.41 34.52 -3.98
N PHE A 17 -1.67 33.33 -3.44
CA PHE A 17 -2.52 32.36 -4.13
C PHE A 17 -3.91 32.96 -4.42
N PRO A 18 -4.51 32.74 -5.60
CA PRO A 18 -4.07 31.87 -6.71
C PRO A 18 -3.04 32.51 -7.65
N PHE A 19 -2.14 31.69 -8.21
CA PHE A 19 -1.05 32.14 -9.09
C PHE A 19 -1.39 32.17 -10.58
N GLY A 20 -2.64 31.90 -10.96
CA GLY A 20 -3.05 31.65 -12.35
C GLY A 20 -2.65 32.76 -13.34
N TRP A 21 -2.68 34.02 -12.91
CA TRP A 21 -2.30 35.18 -13.71
C TRP A 21 -0.79 35.47 -13.72
N CYS A 22 -0.03 34.97 -12.74
CA CYS A 22 1.32 35.46 -12.42
C CYS A 22 2.37 35.21 -13.53
N GLY A 23 2.12 34.26 -14.43
CA GLY A 23 2.98 34.03 -15.60
C GLY A 23 2.98 35.20 -16.60
N HIS A 24 2.05 36.17 -16.49
CA HIS A 24 1.98 37.35 -17.35
C HIS A 24 2.76 38.56 -16.82
N ILE A 25 3.31 38.48 -15.60
CA ILE A 25 4.05 39.59 -14.94
C ILE A 25 5.20 40.15 -15.79
N PRO A 26 6.05 39.33 -16.45
CA PRO A 26 7.12 39.85 -17.30
C PRO A 26 6.60 40.68 -18.46
N PHE A 27 5.46 40.27 -19.04
CA PHE A 27 4.81 40.99 -20.14
C PHE A 27 4.21 42.31 -19.68
N VAL A 28 3.43 42.30 -18.59
CA VAL A 28 2.79 43.54 -18.11
C VAL A 28 3.83 44.57 -17.67
N SER A 29 4.95 44.12 -17.10
CA SER A 29 6.05 44.99 -16.69
C SER A 29 6.74 45.65 -17.87
N TRP A 30 6.95 44.90 -18.97
CA TRP A 30 7.42 45.44 -20.23
C TRP A 30 6.43 46.44 -20.83
N LEU A 31 5.15 46.09 -20.83
CA LEU A 31 4.09 46.90 -21.40
C LEU A 31 4.02 48.28 -20.72
N VAL A 32 4.08 48.33 -19.38
CA VAL A 32 4.05 49.59 -18.61
C VAL A 32 5.30 50.43 -18.88
N GLU A 33 6.48 49.82 -18.94
CA GLU A 33 7.74 50.52 -19.22
C GLU A 33 7.72 51.20 -20.60
N GLU A 34 7.19 50.49 -21.60
CA GLU A 34 7.17 50.94 -22.99
C GLU A 34 6.04 51.93 -23.28
N MET A 35 4.85 51.66 -22.75
CA MET A 35 3.67 52.48 -22.96
C MET A 35 3.70 53.77 -22.13
N LYS A 36 4.24 53.72 -20.91
CA LYS A 36 4.19 54.81 -19.92
C LYS A 36 2.79 55.42 -19.79
N PRO A 37 1.76 54.60 -19.48
CA PRO A 37 0.37 55.03 -19.47
C PRO A 37 0.13 56.14 -18.45
N GLY A 38 -0.66 57.16 -18.76
CA GLY A 38 -1.02 58.22 -17.80
C GLY A 38 -1.96 57.71 -16.70
N THR A 39 -2.96 56.91 -17.08
CA THR A 39 -3.93 56.30 -16.17
C THR A 39 -4.10 54.82 -16.47
N ILE A 40 -4.04 53.99 -15.42
CA ILE A 40 -4.24 52.54 -15.46
C ILE A 40 -5.43 52.18 -14.58
N VAL A 41 -6.33 51.36 -15.11
CA VAL A 41 -7.49 50.83 -14.36
C VAL A 41 -7.50 49.31 -14.47
N GLU A 42 -7.67 48.63 -13.35
CA GLU A 42 -7.96 47.19 -13.30
C GLU A 42 -9.35 46.95 -12.73
N LEU A 43 -10.13 46.11 -13.41
CA LEU A 43 -11.44 45.64 -13.00
C LEU A 43 -11.30 44.17 -12.57
N GLY A 44 -11.63 43.86 -11.32
CA GLY A 44 -11.53 42.50 -10.76
C GLY A 44 -10.16 42.21 -10.13
N THR A 45 -9.78 42.99 -9.11
CA THR A 45 -8.43 42.93 -8.52
C THR A 45 -8.20 41.73 -7.60
N HIS A 46 -9.24 41.18 -6.97
CA HIS A 46 -9.16 40.01 -6.08
C HIS A 46 -7.96 40.07 -5.08
N SER A 47 -6.95 39.21 -5.22
CA SER A 47 -5.75 39.13 -4.36
C SER A 47 -4.66 40.18 -4.72
N GLY A 48 -4.79 40.85 -5.86
CA GLY A 48 -3.96 41.96 -6.30
C GLY A 48 -2.66 41.58 -7.03
N ASN A 49 -2.47 40.33 -7.44
CA ASN A 49 -1.24 39.89 -8.11
C ASN A 49 -0.95 40.70 -9.40
N SER A 50 -1.94 40.81 -10.28
CA SER A 50 -1.87 41.61 -11.52
C SER A 50 -1.68 43.09 -11.21
N TYR A 51 -2.54 43.64 -10.36
CA TYR A 51 -2.52 45.05 -10.00
C TYR A 51 -1.20 45.51 -9.38
N PHE A 52 -0.66 44.73 -8.44
CA PHE A 52 0.58 45.10 -7.76
C PHE A 52 1.80 44.87 -8.63
N ALA A 53 1.78 43.91 -9.56
CA ALA A 53 2.80 43.81 -10.59
C ALA A 53 2.83 45.07 -11.47
N ILE A 54 1.65 45.57 -11.86
CA ILE A 54 1.53 46.82 -12.62
C ILE A 54 2.01 48.02 -11.79
N CYS A 55 1.58 48.17 -10.54
CA CYS A 55 2.02 49.25 -9.67
C CYS A 55 3.52 49.22 -9.40
N GLN A 56 4.10 48.03 -9.27
CA GLN A 56 5.54 47.87 -9.13
C GLN A 56 6.26 48.31 -10.39
N ALA A 57 5.78 47.95 -11.58
CA ALA A 57 6.35 48.40 -12.85
C ALA A 57 6.27 49.94 -13.00
N VAL A 58 5.17 50.56 -12.57
CA VAL A 58 5.03 52.04 -12.54
C VAL A 58 6.08 52.67 -11.62
N LEU A 59 6.24 52.12 -10.41
CA LEU A 59 7.18 52.64 -9.41
C LEU A 59 8.64 52.47 -9.87
N GLU A 60 9.00 51.30 -10.39
CA GLU A 60 10.38 50.97 -10.77
C GLU A 60 10.84 51.70 -12.04
N ASN A 61 9.90 51.98 -12.96
CA ASN A 61 10.18 52.71 -14.20
C ASN A 61 9.89 54.21 -14.10
N ASN A 62 9.35 54.65 -12.96
CA ASN A 62 9.00 56.04 -12.68
C ASN A 62 8.16 56.68 -13.81
N THR A 63 7.13 55.96 -14.26
CA THR A 63 6.29 56.39 -15.40
C THR A 63 5.37 57.55 -15.04
N GLY A 64 5.13 57.79 -13.75
CA GLY A 64 4.21 58.82 -13.26
C GLY A 64 2.73 58.46 -13.45
N SER A 65 2.42 57.19 -13.74
CA SER A 65 1.07 56.68 -13.95
C SER A 65 0.23 56.77 -12.67
N LYS A 66 -1.08 57.05 -12.82
CA LYS A 66 -2.07 56.85 -11.76
C LYS A 66 -2.72 55.48 -11.91
N CYS A 67 -2.80 54.71 -10.83
CA CYS A 67 -3.38 53.36 -10.83
C CYS A 67 -4.68 53.32 -10.02
N TYR A 68 -5.66 52.57 -10.53
CA TYR A 68 -6.93 52.35 -9.87
C TYR A 68 -7.30 50.86 -9.94
N ALA A 69 -7.54 50.26 -8.78
CA ALA A 69 -8.06 48.89 -8.66
C ALA A 69 -9.54 48.98 -8.27
N VAL A 70 -10.42 48.40 -9.10
CA VAL A 70 -11.86 48.40 -8.89
C VAL A 70 -12.33 46.97 -8.64
N ASP A 71 -12.92 46.75 -7.47
CA ASP A 71 -13.52 45.46 -7.10
C ASP A 71 -14.50 45.70 -5.94
N THR A 72 -15.45 44.81 -5.73
CA THR A 72 -16.29 44.80 -4.51
C THR A 72 -15.59 44.12 -3.33
N TRP A 73 -14.65 43.21 -3.63
CA TRP A 73 -14.03 42.26 -2.71
C TRP A 73 -15.06 41.41 -1.94
N GLN A 74 -16.23 41.16 -2.53
CA GLN A 74 -17.27 40.28 -1.97
C GLN A 74 -17.31 38.90 -2.64
N GLY A 75 -16.63 38.74 -3.79
CA GLY A 75 -16.65 37.52 -4.60
C GLY A 75 -17.82 37.46 -5.57
N ASP A 76 -17.80 36.48 -6.47
CA ASP A 76 -18.86 36.21 -7.44
C ASP A 76 -19.06 34.69 -7.69
N GLU A 77 -19.96 34.32 -8.61
CA GLU A 77 -20.29 32.92 -8.91
C GLU A 77 -19.10 32.11 -9.44
N HIS A 78 -18.12 32.73 -10.11
CA HIS A 78 -16.96 32.05 -10.68
C HIS A 78 -15.73 32.09 -9.75
N ALA A 79 -15.62 33.11 -8.90
CA ALA A 79 -14.51 33.27 -7.97
C ALA A 79 -14.81 32.83 -6.52
N GLY A 80 -16.08 32.57 -6.19
CA GLY A 80 -16.56 32.24 -4.84
C GLY A 80 -16.63 33.46 -3.90
N SER A 81 -17.33 33.34 -2.76
CA SER A 81 -17.44 34.44 -1.77
C SER A 81 -16.11 34.68 -1.04
N TYR A 82 -15.66 35.92 -0.98
CA TYR A 82 -14.41 36.29 -0.29
C TYR A 82 -14.66 36.65 1.19
N SER A 83 -13.69 36.37 2.06
CA SER A 83 -13.66 36.93 3.41
C SER A 83 -13.16 38.39 3.39
N GLU A 84 -13.53 39.19 4.39
CA GLU A 84 -13.02 40.57 4.55
C GLU A 84 -11.48 40.65 4.66
N ASP A 85 -10.82 39.53 4.99
CA ASP A 85 -9.37 39.50 5.13
C ASP A 85 -8.66 39.73 3.79
N VAL A 86 -9.25 39.32 2.66
CA VAL A 86 -8.69 39.57 1.32
C VAL A 86 -8.55 41.07 1.05
N PHE A 87 -9.62 41.85 1.31
CA PHE A 87 -9.57 43.30 1.15
C PHE A 87 -8.58 43.96 2.13
N ARG A 88 -8.54 43.50 3.39
CA ARG A 88 -7.62 44.02 4.40
C ARG A 88 -6.16 43.85 3.97
N ASP A 89 -5.81 42.68 3.42
CA ASP A 89 -4.44 42.38 2.98
C ASP A 89 -4.03 43.15 1.72
N VAL A 90 -4.94 43.32 0.77
CA VAL A 90 -4.73 44.16 -0.42
C VAL A 90 -4.59 45.62 -0.01
N SER A 91 -5.48 46.12 0.86
CA SER A 91 -5.44 47.50 1.35
C SER A 91 -4.17 47.81 2.13
N ALA A 92 -3.76 46.94 3.06
CA ALA A 92 -2.53 47.13 3.83
C ALA A 92 -1.29 47.21 2.92
N TRP A 93 -1.20 46.29 1.95
CA TRP A 93 -0.08 46.29 1.00
C TRP A 93 -0.07 47.54 0.10
N ASN A 94 -1.22 47.93 -0.43
CA ASN A 94 -1.34 49.14 -1.24
C ASN A 94 -0.93 50.39 -0.44
N GLN A 95 -1.40 50.51 0.81
CA GLN A 95 -1.08 51.65 1.67
C GLN A 95 0.43 51.75 1.94
N GLN A 96 1.06 50.61 2.20
CA GLN A 96 2.48 50.54 2.55
C GLN A 96 3.41 50.87 1.37
N TYR A 97 3.07 50.45 0.14
CA TYR A 97 4.01 50.50 -0.98
C TYR A 97 3.62 51.41 -2.14
N PHE A 98 2.33 51.68 -2.37
CA PHE A 98 1.85 52.32 -3.60
C PHE A 98 0.85 53.48 -3.41
N SER A 99 0.53 53.84 -2.15
CA SER A 99 -0.46 54.88 -1.81
C SER A 99 -0.24 56.25 -2.43
N ALA A 100 0.98 56.57 -2.88
CA ALA A 100 1.30 57.84 -3.52
C ALA A 100 0.63 58.04 -4.90
N PHE A 101 0.28 56.94 -5.60
CA PHE A 101 -0.30 57.00 -6.96
C PHE A 101 -1.36 55.93 -7.24
N SER A 102 -1.61 55.00 -6.32
CA SER A 102 -2.58 53.91 -6.43
C SER A 102 -3.78 54.08 -5.51
N ASN A 103 -4.99 53.94 -6.05
CA ASN A 103 -6.25 54.00 -5.29
C ASN A 103 -7.06 52.72 -5.44
N LEU A 104 -7.54 52.18 -4.31
CA LEU A 104 -8.47 51.05 -4.28
C LEU A 104 -9.91 51.57 -4.22
N MET A 105 -10.75 51.18 -5.18
CA MET A 105 -12.15 51.61 -5.32
C MET A 105 -13.06 50.43 -5.02
N ARG A 106 -13.53 50.35 -3.76
CA ARG A 106 -14.42 49.27 -3.29
C ARG A 106 -15.87 49.49 -3.75
N MET A 107 -16.16 49.20 -5.03
CA MET A 107 -17.44 49.44 -5.70
C MET A 107 -17.57 48.60 -6.98
N THR A 108 -18.74 48.61 -7.63
CA THR A 108 -18.90 47.92 -8.92
C THR A 108 -18.20 48.67 -10.06
N PHE A 109 -17.93 47.98 -11.17
CA PHE A 109 -17.25 48.58 -12.33
C PHE A 109 -18.06 49.73 -12.94
N ASP A 110 -19.38 49.60 -13.00
CA ASP A 110 -20.28 50.67 -13.48
C ASP A 110 -20.22 51.92 -12.60
N GLN A 111 -20.16 51.75 -11.28
CA GLN A 111 -20.04 52.88 -10.34
C GLN A 111 -18.69 53.57 -10.50
N ALA A 112 -17.61 52.79 -10.65
CA ALA A 112 -16.27 53.34 -10.85
C ALA A 112 -16.14 54.10 -12.18
N ASN A 113 -16.84 53.66 -13.24
CA ASN A 113 -16.82 54.28 -14.57
C ASN A 113 -17.22 55.78 -14.54
N GLU A 114 -18.08 56.19 -13.60
CA GLU A 114 -18.49 57.59 -13.43
C GLU A 114 -17.35 58.52 -12.96
N TYR A 115 -16.32 57.97 -12.33
CA TYR A 115 -15.17 58.74 -11.80
C TYR A 115 -14.10 59.05 -12.86
N PHE A 116 -14.18 58.43 -14.05
CA PHE A 116 -13.20 58.63 -15.12
C PHE A 116 -13.76 59.52 -16.23
N SER A 117 -12.94 60.45 -16.71
CA SER A 117 -13.29 61.32 -17.84
C SER A 117 -13.26 60.54 -19.17
N ALA A 118 -13.99 61.01 -20.18
CA ALA A 118 -13.89 60.43 -21.51
C ALA A 118 -12.46 60.54 -22.05
N GLY A 119 -11.95 59.46 -22.66
CA GLY A 119 -10.60 59.40 -23.22
C GLY A 119 -9.44 59.53 -22.23
N SER A 120 -9.63 59.24 -20.93
CA SER A 120 -8.59 59.39 -19.91
C SER A 120 -7.83 58.11 -19.53
N VAL A 121 -8.35 56.92 -19.87
CA VAL A 121 -7.75 55.63 -19.48
C VAL A 121 -6.84 55.12 -20.59
N ASN A 122 -5.56 54.92 -20.27
CA ASN A 122 -4.58 54.45 -21.24
C ASN A 122 -4.41 52.93 -21.17
N LEU A 123 -4.39 52.32 -19.99
CA LEU A 123 -4.34 50.86 -19.84
C LEU A 123 -5.54 50.38 -19.02
N LEU A 124 -6.35 49.49 -19.61
CA LEU A 124 -7.47 48.86 -18.94
C LEU A 124 -7.23 47.34 -18.85
N HIS A 125 -7.30 46.77 -17.66
CA HIS A 125 -7.27 45.32 -17.44
C HIS A 125 -8.64 44.86 -16.97
N ILE A 126 -9.22 43.87 -17.65
CA ILE A 126 -10.54 43.31 -17.35
C ILE A 126 -10.33 41.85 -16.92
N ASP A 127 -10.58 41.59 -15.64
CA ASP A 127 -10.43 40.30 -14.96
C ASP A 127 -11.55 40.10 -13.92
N GLY A 128 -12.77 40.49 -14.30
CA GLY A 128 -14.00 40.34 -13.49
C GLY A 128 -14.80 39.09 -13.87
N LEU A 129 -16.13 39.13 -13.69
CA LEU A 129 -16.99 37.96 -13.97
C LEU A 129 -16.83 37.45 -15.41
N HIS A 130 -16.49 36.17 -15.53
CA HIS A 130 -15.98 35.60 -16.78
C HIS A 130 -17.05 35.11 -17.78
N THR A 131 -18.32 35.48 -17.62
CA THR A 131 -19.37 35.15 -18.62
C THR A 131 -19.30 36.08 -19.83
N TYR A 132 -19.77 35.62 -21.00
CA TYR A 132 -19.69 36.40 -22.25
C TYR A 132 -20.41 37.75 -22.11
N GLU A 133 -21.59 37.76 -21.51
CA GLU A 133 -22.40 38.97 -21.34
C GLU A 133 -21.75 39.98 -20.39
N ALA A 134 -21.13 39.51 -19.30
CA ALA A 134 -20.51 40.38 -18.31
C ALA A 134 -19.25 41.05 -18.85
N VAL A 135 -18.31 40.28 -19.40
CA VAL A 135 -17.07 40.82 -19.97
C VAL A 135 -17.33 41.74 -21.18
N LYS A 136 -18.38 41.46 -21.96
CA LYS A 136 -18.82 42.34 -23.05
C LYS A 136 -19.37 43.66 -22.53
N HIS A 137 -20.21 43.62 -21.50
CA HIS A 137 -20.73 44.81 -20.85
C HIS A 137 -19.61 45.68 -20.26
N ASP A 138 -18.62 45.06 -19.60
CA ASP A 138 -17.47 45.76 -19.04
C ASP A 138 -16.65 46.46 -20.13
N PHE A 139 -16.37 45.79 -21.24
CA PHE A 139 -15.65 46.41 -22.35
C PHE A 139 -16.46 47.56 -23.00
N GLU A 140 -17.75 47.36 -23.28
CA GLU A 140 -18.59 48.35 -23.95
C GLU A 140 -18.83 49.60 -23.09
N SER A 141 -19.08 49.43 -21.79
CA SER A 141 -19.31 50.52 -20.84
C SER A 141 -18.07 51.39 -20.63
N TRP A 142 -16.87 50.78 -20.64
CA TRP A 142 -15.60 51.50 -20.47
C TRP A 142 -15.01 52.04 -21.78
N LYS A 143 -15.53 51.63 -22.94
CA LYS A 143 -15.03 52.03 -24.26
C LYS A 143 -14.91 53.55 -24.44
N SER A 144 -15.87 54.32 -23.91
CA SER A 144 -15.86 55.80 -24.00
C SER A 144 -14.75 56.47 -23.17
N LYS A 145 -14.17 55.75 -22.21
CA LYS A 145 -13.10 56.23 -21.32
C LYS A 145 -11.71 55.97 -21.89
N LEU A 146 -11.59 55.10 -22.89
CA LEU A 146 -10.31 54.72 -23.49
C LEU A 146 -9.70 55.88 -24.28
N ALA A 147 -8.44 56.18 -23.99
CA ALA A 147 -7.65 57.21 -24.66
C ALA A 147 -7.23 56.79 -26.09
N ASP A 148 -6.74 57.76 -26.87
CA ASP A 148 -6.29 57.54 -28.25
C ASP A 148 -5.07 56.60 -28.37
N ASP A 149 -4.37 56.32 -27.27
CA ASP A 149 -3.23 55.40 -27.17
C ASP A 149 -3.55 54.15 -26.34
N ALA A 150 -4.84 53.86 -26.11
CA ALA A 150 -5.24 52.83 -25.17
C ALA A 150 -4.93 51.38 -25.60
N VAL A 151 -4.63 50.56 -24.60
CA VAL A 151 -4.49 49.09 -24.68
C VAL A 151 -5.42 48.47 -23.64
N VAL A 152 -6.12 47.40 -24.02
CA VAL A 152 -7.03 46.65 -23.14
C VAL A 152 -6.54 45.21 -23.00
N LEU A 153 -6.47 44.72 -21.77
CA LEU A 153 -6.06 43.37 -21.41
C LEU A 153 -7.28 42.54 -20.96
N PHE A 154 -7.39 41.32 -21.46
CA PHE A 154 -8.40 40.34 -21.08
C PHE A 154 -7.73 39.07 -20.58
N HIS A 155 -8.03 38.65 -19.34
CA HIS A 155 -7.53 37.39 -18.81
C HIS A 155 -8.46 36.21 -19.16
N ASP A 156 -8.02 34.97 -18.96
CA ASP A 156 -8.78 33.74 -19.23
C ASP A 156 -9.26 33.50 -20.67
N THR A 157 -8.57 34.07 -21.68
CA THR A 157 -8.93 33.89 -23.10
C THR A 157 -8.81 32.44 -23.59
N ASN A 158 -8.16 31.55 -22.84
CA ASN A 158 -7.97 30.13 -23.19
C ASN A 158 -8.85 29.16 -22.37
N VAL A 159 -9.69 29.66 -21.45
CA VAL A 159 -10.64 28.82 -20.70
C VAL A 159 -11.89 28.54 -21.55
N ARG A 160 -12.38 27.29 -21.58
CA ARG A 160 -13.54 26.86 -22.41
C ARG A 160 -14.63 26.13 -21.63
N GLU A 161 -14.45 25.95 -20.33
CA GLU A 161 -15.32 25.18 -19.45
C GLU A 161 -16.12 26.10 -18.51
N ARG A 162 -17.05 25.52 -17.73
CA ARG A 162 -17.74 26.20 -16.62
C ARG A 162 -18.47 27.51 -16.97
N GLY A 163 -18.93 27.66 -18.22
CA GLY A 163 -19.66 28.87 -18.65
C GLY A 163 -18.79 30.10 -18.91
N PHE A 164 -17.46 29.94 -18.99
CA PHE A 164 -16.54 31.03 -19.35
C PHE A 164 -16.75 31.46 -20.80
N GLY A 165 -16.98 32.76 -21.00
CA GLY A 165 -17.29 33.39 -22.28
C GLY A 165 -16.26 34.41 -22.77
N VAL A 166 -15.18 34.66 -22.01
CA VAL A 166 -14.14 35.65 -22.39
C VAL A 166 -13.51 35.33 -23.74
N TRP A 167 -13.27 34.05 -24.03
CA TRP A 167 -12.73 33.61 -25.32
C TRP A 167 -13.65 33.90 -26.51
N GLN A 168 -14.97 33.86 -26.31
CA GLN A 168 -15.94 34.15 -27.36
C GLN A 168 -15.88 35.63 -27.74
N LEU A 169 -15.82 36.50 -26.73
CA LEU A 169 -15.64 37.94 -26.96
C LEU A 169 -14.27 38.23 -27.58
N TRP A 170 -13.22 37.54 -27.12
CA TRP A 170 -11.88 37.69 -27.68
C TRP A 170 -11.85 37.38 -29.18
N ASP A 171 -12.49 36.28 -29.62
CA ASP A 171 -12.60 35.91 -31.04
C ASP A 171 -13.29 36.98 -31.90
N GLU A 172 -14.26 37.71 -31.34
CA GLU A 172 -14.93 38.83 -32.01
C GLU A 172 -14.05 40.08 -32.08
N LEU A 173 -13.34 40.40 -30.98
CA LEU A 173 -12.55 41.63 -30.87
C LEU A 173 -11.23 41.56 -31.63
N GLN A 174 -10.58 40.40 -31.69
CA GLN A 174 -9.31 40.22 -32.42
C GLN A 174 -9.44 40.43 -33.93
N GLN A 175 -10.66 40.30 -34.47
CA GLN A 175 -10.96 40.61 -35.88
C GLN A 175 -11.14 42.11 -36.14
N GLN A 176 -11.43 42.89 -35.09
CA GLN A 176 -11.79 44.30 -35.19
C GLN A 176 -10.61 45.24 -34.84
N TYR A 177 -9.69 44.80 -33.99
CA TYR A 177 -8.55 45.60 -33.56
C TYR A 177 -7.24 44.81 -33.69
N PRO A 178 -6.09 45.48 -33.89
CA PRO A 178 -4.79 44.84 -33.73
C PRO A 178 -4.69 44.19 -32.35
N SER A 179 -4.20 42.95 -32.31
CA SER A 179 -4.25 42.12 -31.12
C SER A 179 -3.07 41.15 -31.03
N PHE A 180 -2.75 40.74 -29.80
CA PHE A 180 -1.79 39.68 -29.51
C PHE A 180 -2.34 38.83 -28.37
N GLU A 181 -2.17 37.50 -28.45
CA GLU A 181 -2.68 36.57 -27.44
C GLU A 181 -1.56 35.69 -26.88
N PHE A 182 -1.47 35.62 -25.55
CA PHE A 182 -0.68 34.62 -24.83
C PHE A 182 -1.55 33.41 -24.47
N LEU A 183 -0.96 32.21 -24.50
CA LEU A 183 -1.67 30.94 -24.31
C LEU A 183 -1.37 30.26 -22.97
N HIS A 184 -0.35 30.72 -22.24
CA HIS A 184 -0.01 30.25 -20.90
C HIS A 184 -0.82 30.98 -19.83
N SER A 185 -0.78 30.51 -18.58
CA SER A 185 -1.45 31.19 -17.45
C SER A 185 -2.93 31.50 -17.74
N TYR A 186 -3.64 30.50 -18.26
CA TYR A 186 -5.05 30.54 -18.69
C TYR A 186 -5.39 31.49 -19.85
N GLY A 187 -4.38 32.14 -20.43
CA GLY A 187 -4.47 33.02 -21.57
C GLY A 187 -4.51 34.50 -21.19
N LEU A 188 -3.93 35.36 -22.04
CA LEU A 188 -4.04 36.81 -21.92
C LEU A 188 -4.18 37.43 -23.31
N GLY A 189 -5.33 38.03 -23.57
CA GLY A 189 -5.60 38.82 -24.77
C GLY A 189 -5.14 40.27 -24.58
N VAL A 190 -4.38 40.80 -25.55
CA VAL A 190 -3.87 42.16 -25.58
C VAL A 190 -4.46 42.89 -26.80
N LEU A 191 -5.35 43.84 -26.56
CA LEU A 191 -6.10 44.56 -27.60
C LEU A 191 -5.61 46.01 -27.74
N PHE A 192 -5.18 46.41 -28.93
CA PHE A 192 -4.66 47.76 -29.20
C PHE A 192 -5.76 48.64 -29.80
N VAL A 193 -6.57 49.26 -28.92
CA VAL A 193 -7.81 49.96 -29.31
C VAL A 193 -7.56 51.39 -29.80
N GLY A 194 -6.62 52.11 -29.18
CA GLY A 194 -6.31 53.48 -29.53
C GLY A 194 -5.61 53.61 -30.89
N LYS A 195 -5.94 54.63 -31.69
CA LYS A 195 -5.28 54.88 -32.99
C LYS A 195 -3.76 55.05 -32.89
N LYS A 196 -3.26 55.50 -31.73
CA LYS A 196 -1.83 55.69 -31.46
C LYS A 196 -1.15 54.47 -30.83
N SER A 197 -1.89 53.45 -30.39
CA SER A 197 -1.31 52.23 -29.81
C SER A 197 -0.77 51.25 -30.87
N GLN A 198 -1.05 51.50 -32.16
CA GLN A 198 -0.48 50.76 -33.29
C GLN A 198 1.06 50.68 -33.27
N ALA A 199 1.74 51.77 -32.88
CA ALA A 199 3.20 51.78 -32.80
C ALA A 199 3.74 50.80 -31.74
N LEU A 200 2.98 50.56 -30.67
CA LEU A 200 3.33 49.61 -29.62
C LEU A 200 3.10 48.16 -30.08
N TYR A 201 2.04 47.91 -30.84
CA TYR A 201 1.82 46.63 -31.51
C TYR A 201 2.95 46.28 -32.49
N GLU A 202 3.35 47.23 -33.34
CA GLU A 202 4.48 47.07 -34.26
C GLU A 202 5.79 46.80 -33.52
N LYS A 203 5.98 47.45 -32.37
CA LYS A 203 7.14 47.20 -31.51
C LYS A 203 7.11 45.79 -30.90
N LEU A 204 5.98 45.30 -30.43
CA LEU A 204 5.84 43.92 -29.96
C LEU A 204 6.11 42.92 -31.09
N ALA A 205 5.52 43.15 -32.27
CA ALA A 205 5.73 42.31 -33.45
C ALA A 205 7.20 42.29 -33.92
N SER A 206 7.96 43.35 -33.64
CA SER A 206 9.39 43.41 -33.97
C SER A 206 10.28 42.45 -33.15
N PHE A 207 9.77 41.85 -32.07
CA PHE A 207 10.52 40.90 -31.25
C PHE A 207 10.72 39.54 -31.91
N GLY A 208 9.94 39.22 -32.95
CA GLY A 208 10.09 38.00 -33.73
C GLY A 208 8.75 37.35 -34.05
N GLU A 209 8.80 36.08 -34.45
CA GLU A 209 7.60 35.28 -34.71
C GLU A 209 6.71 35.21 -33.46
N PRO A 210 5.37 35.33 -33.57
CA PRO A 210 4.46 35.30 -32.43
C PRO A 210 4.66 34.10 -31.49
N ALA A 211 5.02 32.93 -32.03
CA ALA A 211 5.31 31.74 -31.23
C ALA A 211 6.53 31.92 -30.31
N LEU A 212 7.60 32.56 -30.80
CA LEU A 212 8.80 32.84 -30.01
C LEU A 212 8.56 33.89 -28.93
N ILE A 213 7.74 34.91 -29.24
CA ILE A 213 7.34 35.92 -28.26
C ILE A 213 6.54 35.26 -27.12
N ARG A 214 5.57 34.40 -27.45
CA ARG A 214 4.80 33.63 -26.46
C ARG A 214 5.71 32.76 -25.60
N GLU A 215 6.60 31.99 -26.23
CA GLU A 215 7.51 31.11 -25.51
C GLU A 215 8.46 31.88 -24.59
N ALA A 216 9.02 32.99 -25.04
CA ALA A 216 9.92 33.82 -24.24
C ALA A 216 9.22 34.38 -22.98
N PHE A 217 8.03 34.97 -23.14
CA PHE A 217 7.27 35.49 -22.00
C PHE A 217 6.73 34.36 -21.10
N SER A 218 6.34 33.21 -21.65
CA SER A 218 5.93 32.03 -20.87
C SER A 218 7.06 31.51 -20.00
N ARG A 219 8.28 31.37 -20.54
CA ARG A 219 9.45 30.91 -19.79
C ARG A 219 9.86 31.88 -18.68
N LEU A 220 9.78 33.19 -18.94
CA LEU A 220 10.02 34.20 -17.91
C LEU A 220 8.94 34.14 -16.82
N GLY A 221 7.68 33.88 -17.19
CA GLY A 221 6.57 33.70 -16.26
C GLY A 221 6.70 32.44 -15.39
N GLU A 222 7.09 31.31 -15.97
CA GLU A 222 7.33 30.03 -15.28
C GLU A 222 8.39 30.19 -14.17
N LEU A 223 9.45 30.97 -14.41
CA LEU A 223 10.48 31.23 -13.39
C LEU A 223 9.94 31.96 -12.16
N ILE A 224 8.90 32.78 -12.32
CA ILE A 224 8.25 33.49 -11.22
C ILE A 224 7.36 32.55 -10.43
N THR A 225 6.56 31.71 -11.09
CA THR A 225 5.65 30.77 -10.43
C THR A 225 6.38 29.63 -9.73
N LEU A 226 7.36 28.99 -10.39
CA LEU A 226 8.15 27.89 -9.83
C LEU A 226 8.93 28.28 -8.58
N ARG A 227 9.40 29.53 -8.51
CA ARG A 227 10.18 30.03 -7.39
C ARG A 227 9.34 30.21 -6.12
N GLU A 228 8.15 30.76 -6.24
CA GLU A 228 7.28 30.96 -5.08
C GLU A 228 6.65 29.65 -4.60
N GLU A 229 6.34 28.73 -5.53
CA GLU A 229 5.99 27.36 -5.16
C GLU A 229 7.12 26.70 -4.36
N ALA A 230 8.37 26.82 -4.82
CA ALA A 230 9.53 26.33 -4.09
C ALA A 230 9.73 27.03 -2.73
N HIS A 231 9.50 28.36 -2.63
CA HIS A 231 9.64 29.09 -1.38
C HIS A 231 8.60 28.67 -0.33
N ASN A 232 7.34 28.49 -0.76
CA ASN A 232 6.28 27.98 0.11
C ASN A 232 6.56 26.54 0.57
N HIS A 233 7.04 25.68 -0.33
CA HIS A 233 7.45 24.31 0.04
C HIS A 233 8.61 24.31 1.05
N ILE A 234 9.60 25.21 0.89
CA ILE A 234 10.71 25.36 1.83
C ILE A 234 10.21 25.83 3.20
N GLN A 235 9.30 26.81 3.27
CA GLN A 235 8.72 27.25 4.54
C GLN A 235 7.90 26.16 5.23
N HIS A 236 7.13 25.36 4.47
CA HIS A 236 6.44 24.19 5.01
C HIS A 236 7.41 23.14 5.54
N ILE A 237 8.54 22.91 4.86
CA ILE A 237 9.60 22.01 5.31
C ILE A 237 10.28 22.54 6.58
N GLU A 238 10.54 23.84 6.68
CA GLU A 238 11.14 24.46 7.87
C GLU A 238 10.20 24.44 9.08
N SER A 239 8.91 24.68 8.87
CA SER A 239 7.85 24.53 9.88
C SER A 239 7.75 23.07 10.36
N ALA A 240 7.67 22.12 9.43
CA ALA A 240 7.63 20.69 9.75
C ALA A 240 8.90 20.24 10.48
N ARG A 241 10.07 20.77 10.09
CA ARG A 241 11.36 20.51 10.76
C ARG A 241 11.37 21.06 12.19
N SER A 242 10.84 22.25 12.43
CA SER A 242 10.74 22.83 13.78
C SER A 242 9.83 21.99 14.69
N VAL A 243 8.71 21.50 14.16
CA VAL A 243 7.81 20.58 14.88
C VAL A 243 8.53 19.24 15.16
N LEU A 244 9.22 18.69 14.16
CA LEU A 244 10.02 17.46 14.31
C LEU A 244 11.14 17.62 15.33
N GLU A 245 11.86 18.74 15.35
CA GLU A 245 12.92 19.01 16.33
C GLU A 245 12.36 19.11 17.75
N SER A 246 11.19 19.71 17.93
CA SER A 246 10.48 19.74 19.23
C SER A 246 10.04 18.34 19.68
N GLN A 247 9.47 17.54 18.77
CA GLN A 247 9.07 16.16 19.07
C GLN A 247 10.28 15.27 19.37
N ASN A 248 11.42 15.48 18.70
CA ASN A 248 12.63 14.71 18.93
C ASN A 248 13.26 15.02 20.28
N GLN A 249 13.18 16.28 20.75
CA GLN A 249 13.59 16.67 22.10
C GLN A 249 12.70 16.01 23.17
N GLU A 250 11.39 15.98 22.94
CA GLU A 250 10.44 15.30 23.84
C GLU A 250 10.68 13.78 23.87
N LEU A 251 10.89 13.15 22.71
CA LEU A 251 11.24 11.73 22.61
C LEU A 251 12.58 11.41 23.29
N GLN A 252 13.59 12.28 23.18
CA GLN A 252 14.84 12.12 23.92
C GLN A 252 14.65 12.24 25.43
N HIS A 253 13.77 13.15 25.88
CA HIS A 253 13.42 13.27 27.28
C HIS A 253 12.71 11.99 27.80
N GLN A 254 11.75 11.47 27.05
CA GLN A 254 11.05 10.23 27.37
C GLN A 254 11.98 9.01 27.35
N LEU A 255 12.91 8.94 26.40
CA LEU A 255 13.91 7.88 26.31
C LEU A 255 14.85 7.90 27.51
N ASN A 256 15.30 9.08 27.95
CA ASN A 256 16.15 9.21 29.12
C ASN A 256 15.40 8.82 30.40
N LYS A 257 14.13 9.23 30.54
CA LYS A 257 13.27 8.80 31.65
C LYS A 257 13.06 7.28 31.66
N SER A 258 12.81 6.68 30.50
CA SER A 258 12.67 5.22 30.37
C SER A 258 13.99 4.48 30.66
N LYS A 259 15.15 5.05 30.30
CA LYS A 259 16.46 4.51 30.69
C LYS A 259 16.68 4.53 32.20
N GLU A 260 16.34 5.63 32.87
CA GLU A 260 16.40 5.72 34.34
C GLU A 260 15.47 4.71 35.01
N GLU A 261 14.23 4.56 34.51
CA GLU A 261 13.28 3.56 34.98
C GLU A 261 13.79 2.13 34.75
N ASN A 262 14.41 1.85 33.60
CA ASN A 262 15.02 0.57 33.30
C ASN A 262 16.24 0.28 34.17
N GLU A 263 17.09 1.26 34.48
CA GLU A 263 18.18 1.10 35.44
C GLU A 263 17.65 0.75 36.84
N LEU A 264 16.57 1.41 37.26
CA LEU A 264 15.88 1.09 38.51
C LEU A 264 15.31 -0.34 38.49
N TYR A 265 14.77 -0.76 37.34
CA TYR A 265 14.23 -2.10 37.14
C TYR A 265 15.32 -3.18 37.14
N ILE A 266 16.46 -2.93 36.49
CA ILE A 266 17.64 -3.81 36.52
C ILE A 266 18.16 -3.96 37.94
N LYS A 267 18.18 -2.87 38.71
CA LYS A 267 18.57 -2.89 40.13
C LYS A 267 17.62 -3.75 40.96
N ARG A 268 16.31 -3.64 40.74
CA ARG A 268 15.30 -4.55 41.34
C ARG A 268 15.51 -6.00 40.94
N ILE A 269 15.79 -6.29 39.67
CA ILE A 269 16.09 -7.65 39.20
C ILE A 269 17.33 -8.22 39.90
N GLN A 270 18.37 -7.41 40.12
CA GLN A 270 19.56 -7.82 40.86
C GLN A 270 19.26 -8.09 42.35
N GLU A 271 18.43 -7.27 42.98
CA GLU A 271 17.94 -7.51 44.35
C GLU A 271 17.11 -8.80 44.43
N ASP A 272 16.18 -9.01 43.50
CA ASP A 272 15.38 -10.23 43.39
C ASP A 272 16.26 -11.46 43.15
N LYS A 273 17.33 -11.33 42.35
CA LYS A 273 18.30 -12.41 42.14
C LYS A 273 19.06 -12.76 43.42
N ASN A 274 19.42 -11.76 44.24
CA ASN A 274 20.01 -11.98 45.55
C ASN A 274 19.03 -12.64 46.51
N ILE A 275 17.77 -12.21 46.55
CA ILE A 275 16.69 -12.86 47.33
C ILE A 275 16.50 -14.31 46.87
N LYS A 276 16.50 -14.55 45.55
CA LYS A 276 16.36 -15.90 44.96
C LYS A 276 17.53 -16.81 45.31
N ASN A 277 18.75 -16.28 45.40
CA ASN A 277 19.93 -17.04 45.88
C ASN A 277 19.81 -17.37 47.38
N VAL A 278 19.32 -16.45 48.21
CA VAL A 278 19.04 -16.70 49.63
C VAL A 278 17.93 -17.75 49.78
N MET A 279 16.87 -17.67 48.97
CA MET A 279 15.80 -18.67 48.94
C MET A 279 16.29 -20.03 48.45
N ALA A 280 17.20 -20.08 47.46
CA ALA A 280 17.81 -21.33 47.00
C ALA A 280 18.63 -22.00 48.12
N GLY A 281 19.35 -21.23 48.94
CA GLY A 281 20.00 -21.74 50.16
C GLY A 281 19.00 -22.31 51.17
N ARG A 282 17.87 -21.63 51.38
CA ARG A 282 16.78 -22.10 52.26
C ARG A 282 16.11 -23.37 51.73
N ILE A 283 15.92 -23.47 50.42
CA ILE A 283 15.39 -24.66 49.74
C ILE A 283 16.34 -25.83 49.96
N HIS A 284 17.65 -25.62 49.87
CA HIS A 284 18.64 -26.66 50.11
C HIS A 284 18.64 -27.15 51.58
N GLU A 285 18.48 -26.25 52.55
CA GLU A 285 18.29 -26.63 53.97
C GLU A 285 16.99 -27.44 54.18
N LEU A 286 15.90 -27.06 53.51
CA LEU A 286 14.63 -27.78 53.56
C LEU A 286 14.70 -29.14 52.87
N GLU A 287 15.41 -29.27 51.76
CA GLU A 287 15.68 -30.53 51.07
C GLU A 287 16.49 -31.50 51.95
N ASN A 288 17.52 -30.99 52.64
CA ASN A 288 18.28 -31.79 53.59
C ASN A 288 17.42 -32.26 54.78
N SER A 289 16.54 -31.39 55.28
CA SER A 289 15.57 -31.74 56.33
C SER A 289 14.56 -32.78 55.85
N GLN A 290 14.06 -32.65 54.62
CA GLN A 290 13.17 -33.61 53.98
C GLN A 290 13.85 -34.96 53.77
N HIS A 291 15.14 -34.97 53.42
CA HIS A 291 15.92 -36.19 53.27
C HIS A 291 16.07 -36.92 54.61
N HIS A 292 16.30 -36.17 55.70
CA HIS A 292 16.38 -36.71 57.04
C HIS A 292 15.04 -37.29 57.54
N ILE A 293 13.92 -36.63 57.20
CA ILE A 293 12.57 -37.12 57.49
C ILE A 293 12.24 -38.36 56.65
N SER A 294 12.62 -38.39 55.36
CA SER A 294 12.46 -39.56 54.50
C SER A 294 13.24 -40.76 55.01
N GLY A 295 14.44 -40.55 55.57
CA GLY A 295 15.20 -41.61 56.24
C GLY A 295 14.46 -42.23 57.43
N ASN A 296 13.79 -41.40 58.23
CA ASN A 296 12.95 -41.87 59.35
C ASN A 296 11.69 -42.61 58.87
N VAL A 297 11.05 -42.12 57.80
CA VAL A 297 9.92 -42.79 57.16
C VAL A 297 10.35 -44.16 56.64
N HIS A 298 11.53 -44.27 56.03
CA HIS A 298 12.04 -45.52 55.49
C HIS A 298 12.39 -46.56 56.58
N ALA A 299 12.83 -46.09 57.76
CA ALA A 299 13.02 -46.95 58.93
C ALA A 299 11.69 -47.50 59.48
N LEU A 300 10.65 -46.66 59.52
CA LEU A 300 9.28 -47.06 59.91
C LEU A 300 8.64 -47.99 58.87
N GLU A 301 8.89 -47.76 57.58
CA GLU A 301 8.43 -48.64 56.48
C GLU A 301 9.02 -50.05 56.60
N LYS A 302 10.31 -50.19 56.96
CA LYS A 302 10.92 -51.50 57.24
C LYS A 302 10.30 -52.24 58.43
N GLU A 303 9.82 -51.49 59.42
CA GLU A 303 9.16 -52.06 60.59
C GLU A 303 7.72 -52.51 60.26
N ILE A 304 7.03 -51.77 59.39
CA ILE A 304 5.76 -52.13 58.79
C ILE A 304 5.91 -53.35 57.86
N GLU A 305 6.98 -53.41 57.06
CA GLU A 305 7.28 -54.52 56.15
C GLU A 305 7.55 -55.83 56.90
N ARG A 306 8.13 -55.73 58.11
CA ARG A 306 8.30 -56.86 59.04
C ARG A 306 6.97 -57.37 59.61
N LEU A 307 5.99 -56.48 59.80
CA LEU A 307 4.62 -56.84 60.25
C LEU A 307 3.78 -57.46 59.12
N ILE A 308 3.96 -57.00 57.87
CA ILE A 308 3.21 -57.43 56.69
C ILE A 308 3.62 -58.83 56.18
N ASN A 309 4.82 -59.31 56.53
CA ASN A 309 5.30 -60.66 56.17
C ASN A 309 4.71 -61.80 57.03
N THR A 310 3.63 -61.55 57.77
CA THR A 310 2.86 -62.61 58.43
C THR A 310 1.86 -63.25 57.47
N ASN A 311 1.69 -64.57 57.59
CA ASN A 311 1.02 -65.46 56.62
C ASN A 311 -0.49 -65.22 56.39
N SER A 312 -1.08 -64.13 56.86
CA SER A 312 -2.52 -63.87 56.82
C SER A 312 -3.01 -63.00 55.66
N TRP A 313 -2.14 -62.42 54.82
CA TRP A 313 -2.54 -61.46 53.76
C TRP A 313 -2.41 -61.97 52.32
N LYS A 314 -2.51 -63.29 52.12
CA LYS A 314 -2.80 -63.88 50.80
C LYS A 314 -4.31 -63.77 50.57
N ILE A 315 -4.71 -63.25 49.39
CA ILE A 315 -6.07 -63.13 48.79
C ILE A 315 -6.51 -61.65 48.76
N THR A 316 -6.59 -60.86 47.69
CA THR A 316 -6.59 -61.04 46.22
C THR A 316 -6.56 -59.64 45.54
N LYS A 317 -6.18 -59.59 44.25
CA LYS A 317 -6.62 -58.65 43.17
C LYS A 317 -5.67 -57.57 42.60
N PRO A 318 -4.84 -56.81 43.35
CA PRO A 318 -4.00 -55.76 42.73
C PRO A 318 -2.81 -56.31 41.92
N LEU A 319 -2.34 -57.51 42.25
CA LEU A 319 -1.16 -58.16 41.64
C LEU A 319 -1.31 -58.53 40.15
N ARG A 320 -2.51 -58.43 39.55
CA ARG A 320 -2.70 -58.66 38.11
C ARG A 320 -2.36 -57.44 37.24
N PHE A 321 -2.40 -56.24 37.81
CA PHE A 321 -2.08 -55.00 37.07
C PHE A 321 -0.56 -54.81 36.94
N MET A 322 0.19 -55.16 37.98
CA MET A 322 1.63 -54.94 38.07
C MET A 322 2.46 -55.81 37.12
N PHE A 323 1.95 -57.00 36.75
CA PHE A 323 2.63 -57.88 35.79
C PHE A 323 2.52 -57.45 34.32
N ARG A 324 1.60 -56.53 33.97
CA ARG A 324 1.55 -55.91 32.62
C ARG A 324 2.59 -54.80 32.44
N VAL A 325 2.96 -54.12 33.53
CA VAL A 325 3.96 -53.03 33.53
C VAL A 325 5.38 -53.55 33.31
N LEU A 326 5.68 -54.77 33.75
CA LEU A 326 7.01 -55.39 33.60
C LEU A 326 7.34 -55.89 32.17
N ARG A 327 6.49 -55.66 31.16
CA ARG A 327 6.72 -56.06 29.75
C ARG A 327 7.11 -54.91 28.79
N GLY A 328 7.48 -53.73 29.30
CA GLY A 328 8.18 -52.72 28.48
C GLY A 328 7.33 -51.67 27.73
N GLN A 329 6.09 -51.38 28.16
CA GLN A 329 5.23 -50.36 27.55
C GLN A 329 5.14 -49.06 28.40
N GLN A 330 6.28 -48.43 28.72
CA GLN A 330 6.31 -47.25 29.60
C GLN A 330 5.74 -45.96 28.99
N LYS A 331 5.81 -45.75 27.66
CA LYS A 331 5.34 -44.50 27.04
C LYS A 331 3.80 -44.40 27.00
N ASP A 332 3.10 -45.51 26.80
CA ASP A 332 1.63 -45.53 26.67
C ASP A 332 0.92 -45.43 28.04
N ALA A 333 1.46 -46.06 29.08
CA ALA A 333 0.87 -46.01 30.42
C ALA A 333 0.94 -44.60 31.05
N MET A 334 2.05 -43.89 30.82
CA MET A 334 2.23 -42.50 31.27
C MET A 334 1.32 -41.53 30.50
N TRP A 335 1.05 -41.81 29.23
CA TRP A 335 0.06 -41.06 28.44
C TRP A 335 -1.37 -41.25 28.97
N HIS A 336 -1.76 -42.48 29.31
CA HIS A 336 -3.07 -42.75 29.92
C HIS A 336 -3.26 -42.05 31.27
N ILE A 337 -2.24 -42.04 32.13
CA ILE A 337 -2.29 -41.32 33.42
C ILE A 337 -2.34 -39.81 33.19
N LYS A 338 -1.53 -39.25 32.27
CA LYS A 338 -1.60 -37.84 31.89
C LYS A 338 -2.98 -37.47 31.34
N LYS A 339 -3.59 -38.32 30.53
CA LYS A 339 -4.92 -38.12 29.96
C LYS A 339 -6.01 -38.14 31.05
N GLU A 340 -5.97 -39.10 31.97
CA GLU A 340 -6.91 -39.16 33.09
C GLU A 340 -6.75 -37.97 34.04
N VAL A 341 -5.53 -37.59 34.41
CA VAL A 341 -5.26 -36.41 35.24
C VAL A 341 -5.68 -35.13 34.52
N ARG A 342 -5.44 -35.01 33.21
CA ARG A 342 -5.86 -33.87 32.40
C ARG A 342 -7.37 -33.83 32.24
N ASN A 343 -8.07 -34.96 32.13
CA ASN A 343 -9.53 -35.04 32.09
C ASN A 343 -10.15 -34.66 33.44
N ILE A 344 -9.58 -35.10 34.56
CA ILE A 344 -10.00 -34.71 35.91
C ILE A 344 -9.74 -33.21 36.12
N ALA A 345 -8.56 -32.71 35.76
CA ALA A 345 -8.21 -31.28 35.84
C ALA A 345 -9.08 -30.43 34.92
N LYS A 346 -9.38 -30.89 33.70
CA LYS A 346 -10.30 -30.24 32.75
C LYS A 346 -11.72 -30.22 33.32
N SER A 347 -12.20 -31.33 33.89
CA SER A 347 -13.50 -31.38 34.56
C SER A 347 -13.55 -30.47 35.79
N ALA A 348 -12.50 -30.38 36.58
CA ALA A 348 -12.41 -29.47 37.74
C ALA A 348 -12.34 -28.00 37.29
N TYR A 349 -11.59 -27.71 36.23
CA TYR A 349 -11.50 -26.39 35.61
C TYR A 349 -12.87 -25.89 35.13
N TYR A 350 -13.61 -26.72 34.37
CA TYR A 350 -14.96 -26.37 33.91
C TYR A 350 -16.02 -26.36 35.03
N ARG A 351 -15.75 -26.98 36.19
CA ARG A 351 -16.60 -26.83 37.39
C ARG A 351 -16.28 -25.57 38.21
N THR A 352 -15.14 -24.94 37.98
CA THR A 352 -14.72 -23.73 38.70
C THR A 352 -15.45 -22.49 38.13
N PRO A 353 -15.87 -21.51 38.95
CA PRO A 353 -16.49 -20.27 38.46
C PRO A 353 -15.60 -19.53 37.44
N TYR A 354 -16.22 -19.00 36.38
CA TYR A 354 -15.53 -18.41 35.22
C TYR A 354 -14.48 -17.36 35.59
N LYS A 355 -14.76 -16.48 36.56
CA LYS A 355 -13.82 -15.43 37.03
C LYS A 355 -12.46 -15.95 37.49
N TYR A 356 -12.35 -17.21 37.90
CA TYR A 356 -11.10 -17.82 38.36
C TYR A 356 -10.46 -18.75 37.32
N ARG A 357 -11.16 -19.08 36.23
CA ARG A 357 -10.67 -19.99 35.19
C ARG A 357 -9.45 -19.40 34.48
N GLU A 358 -9.49 -18.12 34.12
CA GLU A 358 -8.35 -17.40 33.54
C GLU A 358 -7.10 -17.49 34.44
N GLN A 359 -7.25 -17.12 35.72
CA GLN A 359 -6.16 -17.15 36.70
C GLN A 359 -5.61 -18.56 36.92
N LEU A 360 -6.48 -19.57 36.99
CA LEU A 360 -6.07 -20.99 37.09
C LEU A 360 -5.36 -21.48 35.83
N LEU A 361 -5.80 -21.07 34.65
CA LEU A 361 -5.17 -21.44 33.39
C LEU A 361 -3.77 -20.82 33.28
N THR A 362 -3.65 -19.54 33.59
CA THR A 362 -2.36 -18.82 33.64
C THR A 362 -1.43 -19.39 34.72
N MET A 363 -1.97 -19.80 35.87
CA MET A 363 -1.20 -20.52 36.89
C MET A 363 -0.76 -21.90 36.39
N ALA A 364 -1.63 -22.62 35.68
CA ALA A 364 -1.30 -23.93 35.11
C ALA A 364 -0.23 -23.83 34.02
N PHE A 365 -0.26 -22.78 33.19
CA PHE A 365 0.79 -22.46 32.21
C PHE A 365 2.15 -22.29 32.88
N LYS A 366 2.19 -21.61 34.05
CA LYS A 366 3.43 -21.42 34.83
C LYS A 366 3.90 -22.71 35.52
N VAL A 367 2.98 -23.52 36.05
CA VAL A 367 3.32 -24.72 36.84
C VAL A 367 3.71 -25.92 35.96
N ARG A 368 3.07 -26.08 34.78
CA ARG A 368 3.34 -27.17 33.82
C ARG A 368 3.25 -26.68 32.36
N PRO A 369 4.16 -25.82 31.88
CA PRO A 369 4.10 -25.26 30.53
C PRO A 369 4.08 -26.33 29.43
N SER A 370 4.80 -27.45 29.62
CA SER A 370 4.84 -28.57 28.66
C SER A 370 3.50 -29.26 28.43
N TRP A 371 2.49 -29.03 29.28
CA TRP A 371 1.14 -29.58 29.09
C TRP A 371 0.25 -28.70 28.21
N PHE A 372 0.69 -27.49 27.89
CA PHE A 372 -0.12 -26.48 27.22
C PHE A 372 0.52 -25.97 25.93
N THR A 373 1.56 -26.63 25.43
CA THR A 373 2.26 -26.24 24.19
C THR A 373 1.36 -26.22 22.95
N SER A 374 0.22 -26.91 22.98
CA SER A 374 -0.84 -26.88 21.95
C SER A 374 -2.06 -26.06 22.33
N HIS A 375 -2.09 -25.44 23.52
CA HIS A 375 -3.22 -24.65 23.96
C HIS A 375 -3.18 -23.26 23.29
N PRO A 376 -4.23 -22.82 22.58
CA PRO A 376 -4.20 -21.57 21.82
C PRO A 376 -3.77 -20.35 22.65
N LYS A 377 -4.30 -20.18 23.86
CA LYS A 377 -3.89 -19.09 24.77
C LYS A 377 -2.43 -19.18 25.26
N PHE A 378 -1.87 -20.39 25.37
CA PHE A 378 -0.47 -20.55 25.73
C PHE A 378 0.41 -20.13 24.55
N MET A 379 0.04 -20.54 23.34
CA MET A 379 0.75 -20.20 22.11
C MET A 379 0.71 -18.69 21.84
N ALA A 380 -0.46 -18.05 21.96
CA ALA A 380 -0.62 -16.61 21.82
C ALA A 380 0.25 -15.82 22.81
N ALA A 381 0.25 -16.19 24.09
CA ALA A 381 1.04 -15.53 25.12
C ALA A 381 2.57 -15.67 24.95
N HIS A 382 3.02 -16.63 24.13
CA HIS A 382 4.44 -16.85 23.82
C HIS A 382 4.79 -16.52 22.36
N SER A 383 3.84 -15.96 21.60
CA SER A 383 4.05 -15.57 20.22
C SER A 383 4.86 -14.28 20.17
N LEU A 384 6.07 -14.33 19.61
CA LEU A 384 6.91 -13.14 19.37
C LEU A 384 6.44 -12.34 18.14
N ILE A 385 5.58 -12.93 17.30
CA ILE A 385 5.16 -12.38 16.01
C ILE A 385 4.32 -11.10 16.17
N SER A 386 3.51 -11.00 17.23
CA SER A 386 2.63 -9.84 17.45
C SER A 386 3.41 -8.54 17.60
N ASN A 387 4.63 -8.56 18.13
CA ASN A 387 5.45 -7.37 18.30
C ASN A 387 6.04 -6.84 16.99
N GLU A 388 6.17 -7.68 15.95
CA GLU A 388 6.90 -7.34 14.72
C GLU A 388 6.01 -6.93 13.54
N LEU A 389 4.69 -7.12 13.64
CA LEU A 389 3.70 -6.70 12.64
C LEU A 389 3.44 -5.19 12.68
N GLU A 390 3.07 -4.58 11.56
CA GLU A 390 2.51 -3.23 11.56
C GLU A 390 1.09 -3.22 12.15
N VAL A 391 0.73 -2.08 12.76
CA VAL A 391 -0.63 -1.86 13.26
C VAL A 391 -1.48 -1.41 12.09
N SER A 392 -2.66 -2.02 11.92
CA SER A 392 -3.60 -1.55 10.90
C SER A 392 -3.98 -0.08 11.15
N ASP A 393 -3.93 0.75 10.11
CA ASP A 393 -4.32 2.18 10.17
C ASP A 393 -5.75 2.40 10.68
N LYS A 394 -6.61 1.38 10.59
CA LYS A 394 -7.99 1.42 11.11
C LYS A 394 -8.07 1.31 12.64
N LEU A 395 -7.02 0.79 13.30
CA LEU A 395 -6.97 0.60 14.75
C LEU A 395 -6.38 1.85 15.43
N ILE A 396 -7.20 2.56 16.18
CA ILE A 396 -6.80 3.79 16.86
C ILE A 396 -6.88 3.58 18.38
N ASP A 397 -5.78 3.87 19.08
CA ASP A 397 -5.85 4.08 20.53
C ASP A 397 -6.54 5.41 20.77
N ILE A 398 -7.80 5.33 21.21
CA ILE A 398 -8.64 6.50 21.38
C ILE A 398 -8.05 7.49 22.39
N ASN A 399 -7.19 7.06 23.31
CA ASN A 399 -6.56 7.96 24.28
C ASN A 399 -5.52 8.91 23.67
N LEU A 400 -5.09 8.67 22.42
CA LEU A 400 -4.20 9.56 21.68
C LEU A 400 -4.96 10.68 20.96
N LEU A 401 -6.28 10.61 20.89
CA LEU A 401 -7.11 11.65 20.27
C LEU A 401 -7.38 12.78 21.26
N SER A 402 -7.47 14.01 20.74
CA SER A 402 -7.85 15.19 21.53
C SER A 402 -9.31 15.11 21.96
N ASP A 403 -9.60 15.56 23.18
CA ASP A 403 -10.96 15.75 23.71
C ASP A 403 -11.40 17.23 23.69
N ASP A 404 -10.70 18.09 22.95
CA ASP A 404 -10.95 19.53 22.82
C ASP A 404 -12.17 19.83 21.94
N ILE A 405 -13.33 19.36 22.38
CA ILE A 405 -14.63 19.71 21.82
C ILE A 405 -15.60 19.98 22.96
N ASN A 406 -16.01 21.24 23.05
CA ASN A 406 -16.95 21.72 24.07
C ASN A 406 -18.24 22.32 23.46
N THR A 407 -18.34 22.32 22.14
CA THR A 407 -19.53 22.71 21.39
C THR A 407 -20.36 21.49 21.03
N GLN A 408 -21.68 21.68 20.88
CA GLN A 408 -22.58 20.63 20.42
C GLN A 408 -22.21 20.26 18.96
N PRO A 409 -21.85 18.99 18.65
CA PRO A 409 -21.37 18.61 17.32
C PRO A 409 -22.48 18.49 16.26
N GLY A 410 -23.73 18.36 16.70
CA GLY A 410 -24.91 18.21 15.84
C GLY A 410 -26.10 17.65 16.64
N ARG A 411 -27.13 17.19 15.93
CA ARG A 411 -28.25 16.45 16.52
C ARG A 411 -27.84 14.99 16.73
N ILE A 412 -27.91 14.57 17.99
CA ILE A 412 -27.44 13.25 18.44
C ILE A 412 -28.64 12.43 18.91
N ALA A 413 -28.73 11.17 18.47
CA ALA A 413 -29.65 10.19 19.03
C ALA A 413 -28.93 8.93 19.52
N VAL A 414 -29.37 8.37 20.63
CA VAL A 414 -28.91 7.08 21.15
C VAL A 414 -30.07 6.11 21.18
N GLN A 415 -29.98 5.04 20.39
CA GLN A 415 -30.93 3.94 20.42
C GLN A 415 -30.41 2.84 21.36
N CYS A 416 -31.24 2.47 22.35
CA CYS A 416 -30.94 1.43 23.32
C CYS A 416 -31.92 0.26 23.16
N HIS A 417 -31.42 -0.95 22.87
CA HIS A 417 -32.23 -2.16 22.96
C HIS A 417 -32.05 -2.85 24.32
N ILE A 418 -33.01 -2.69 25.23
CA ILE A 418 -32.97 -3.25 26.59
C ILE A 418 -33.86 -4.50 26.68
N PHE A 419 -33.30 -5.62 26.25
CA PHE A 419 -33.88 -6.95 26.42
C PHE A 419 -33.82 -7.48 27.87
N TYR A 420 -32.78 -7.12 28.64
CA TYR A 420 -32.58 -7.54 30.04
C TYR A 420 -32.78 -6.35 30.99
N PRO A 421 -33.94 -6.26 31.68
CA PRO A 421 -34.26 -5.08 32.50
C PRO A 421 -33.34 -4.87 33.71
N ASP A 422 -32.68 -5.92 34.22
CA ASP A 422 -31.74 -5.80 35.34
C ASP A 422 -30.44 -5.06 34.98
N LEU A 423 -30.23 -4.72 33.71
CA LEU A 423 -29.08 -3.94 33.24
C LEU A 423 -29.41 -2.44 33.04
N ILE A 424 -30.64 -2.01 33.32
CA ILE A 424 -31.08 -0.60 33.15
C ILE A 424 -30.13 0.38 33.86
N ASP A 425 -29.75 0.09 35.11
CA ASP A 425 -28.91 1.00 35.90
C ASP A 425 -27.50 1.18 35.30
N GLU A 426 -26.95 0.14 34.67
CA GLU A 426 -25.65 0.21 33.97
C GLU A 426 -25.74 1.15 32.74
N PHE A 427 -26.80 1.03 31.96
CA PHE A 427 -27.02 1.90 30.79
C PHE A 427 -27.23 3.36 31.21
N VAL A 428 -27.97 3.57 32.30
CA VAL A 428 -28.16 4.92 32.87
C VAL A 428 -26.83 5.51 33.32
N ALA A 429 -25.96 4.72 33.95
CA ALA A 429 -24.62 5.16 34.34
C ALA A 429 -23.77 5.55 33.12
N GLN A 430 -23.76 4.72 32.07
CA GLN A 430 -23.01 5.00 30.84
C GLN A 430 -23.52 6.26 30.13
N LEU A 431 -24.84 6.38 29.90
CA LEU A 431 -25.42 7.55 29.22
C LEU A 431 -25.32 8.84 30.04
N SER A 432 -25.16 8.75 31.36
CA SER A 432 -24.89 9.91 32.21
C SER A 432 -23.52 10.56 31.96
N THR A 433 -22.61 9.88 31.26
CA THR A 433 -21.30 10.43 30.88
C THR A 433 -21.36 11.32 29.63
N MET A 434 -22.49 11.37 28.92
CA MET A 434 -22.64 12.13 27.68
C MET A 434 -22.53 13.64 27.94
N PRO A 435 -21.52 14.35 27.38
CA PRO A 435 -21.34 15.78 27.58
C PRO A 435 -22.31 16.65 26.79
N PHE A 436 -22.89 16.10 25.72
CA PHE A 436 -23.71 16.83 24.75
C PHE A 436 -25.19 16.57 24.98
N LYS A 437 -26.03 17.47 24.45
CA LYS A 437 -27.49 17.25 24.40
C LYS A 437 -27.81 16.16 23.38
N PHE A 438 -28.75 15.28 23.71
CA PHE A 438 -29.10 14.14 22.86
C PHE A 438 -30.50 13.61 23.13
N ASP A 439 -31.04 12.87 22.16
CA ASP A 439 -32.30 12.17 22.29
C ASP A 439 -32.08 10.67 22.49
N VAL A 440 -32.99 10.00 23.20
CA VAL A 440 -32.88 8.59 23.53
C VAL A 440 -34.13 7.81 23.11
N TYR A 441 -33.90 6.75 22.34
CA TYR A 441 -34.93 5.83 21.85
C TYR A 441 -34.70 4.45 22.43
N ILE A 442 -35.59 3.98 23.30
CA ILE A 442 -35.43 2.72 24.03
C ILE A 442 -36.47 1.71 23.56
N SER A 443 -36.01 0.52 23.18
CA SER A 443 -36.87 -0.65 22.99
C SER A 443 -36.75 -1.61 24.16
N VAL A 444 -37.88 -2.13 24.64
CA VAL A 444 -37.97 -3.14 25.71
C VAL A 444 -38.97 -4.23 25.32
N THR A 445 -38.96 -5.36 26.02
CA THR A 445 -39.86 -6.49 25.74
C THR A 445 -41.06 -6.60 26.69
N SER A 446 -41.17 -5.73 27.71
CA SER A 446 -42.27 -5.74 28.66
C SER A 446 -42.66 -4.33 29.12
N GLU A 447 -43.91 -4.16 29.57
CA GLU A 447 -44.40 -2.87 30.07
C GLU A 447 -43.76 -2.50 31.41
N GLU A 448 -43.39 -3.47 32.24
CA GLU A 448 -42.66 -3.25 33.49
C GLU A 448 -41.27 -2.65 33.21
N ALA A 449 -40.55 -3.20 32.23
CA ALA A 449 -39.26 -2.69 31.81
C ALA A 449 -39.39 -1.26 31.24
N LYS A 450 -40.47 -0.99 30.50
CA LYS A 450 -40.77 0.36 29.98
C LYS A 450 -40.98 1.37 31.09
N GLN A 451 -41.74 1.01 32.13
CA GLN A 451 -41.94 1.89 33.29
C GLN A 451 -40.64 2.16 34.04
N GLN A 452 -39.81 1.13 34.23
CA GLN A 452 -38.48 1.27 34.84
C GLN A 452 -37.57 2.19 34.02
N CYS A 453 -37.50 2.01 32.70
CA CYS A 453 -36.70 2.87 31.83
C CYS A 453 -37.18 4.33 31.89
N ASN A 454 -38.49 4.56 31.80
CA ASN A 454 -39.07 5.91 31.92
C ASN A 454 -38.72 6.60 33.25
N LEU A 455 -38.62 5.85 34.35
CA LEU A 455 -38.26 6.40 35.65
C LEU A 455 -36.76 6.70 35.77
N GLN A 456 -35.91 5.80 35.28
CA GLN A 456 -34.46 5.90 35.48
C GLN A 456 -33.80 6.84 34.47
N PHE A 457 -34.13 6.76 33.18
CA PHE A 457 -33.48 7.57 32.14
C PHE A 457 -33.85 9.05 32.23
N LYS A 458 -35.04 9.40 32.75
CA LYS A 458 -35.42 10.81 33.03
C LYS A 458 -34.50 11.52 34.03
N LYS A 459 -33.67 10.78 34.77
CA LYS A 459 -32.70 11.35 35.72
C LYS A 459 -31.46 11.92 35.03
N ILE A 460 -31.24 11.59 33.75
CA ILE A 460 -30.06 12.01 32.99
C ILE A 460 -30.31 13.43 32.47
N LYS A 461 -29.42 14.37 32.83
CA LYS A 461 -29.64 15.81 32.62
C LYS A 461 -29.65 16.26 31.16
N ASN A 462 -28.88 15.59 30.30
CA ASN A 462 -28.63 16.03 28.92
C ASN A 462 -29.59 15.39 27.89
N ILE A 463 -30.55 14.58 28.34
CA ILE A 463 -31.58 14.02 27.46
C ILE A 463 -32.64 15.09 27.17
N GLU A 464 -32.87 15.41 25.90
CA GLU A 464 -33.92 16.34 25.49
C GLU A 464 -35.25 15.61 25.24
N ASN A 465 -35.23 14.51 24.49
CA ASN A 465 -36.38 13.64 24.25
C ASN A 465 -36.11 12.18 24.66
N LEU A 466 -37.09 11.55 25.29
CA LEU A 466 -37.06 10.13 25.68
C LEU A 466 -38.29 9.41 25.11
N ASP A 467 -38.08 8.47 24.20
CA ASP A 467 -39.12 7.59 23.65
C ASP A 467 -38.85 6.14 24.06
N VAL A 468 -39.78 5.50 24.77
CA VAL A 468 -39.64 4.12 25.24
C VAL A 468 -40.81 3.28 24.71
N ARG A 469 -40.51 2.27 23.89
CA ARG A 469 -41.50 1.41 23.25
C ARG A 469 -41.33 -0.07 23.63
N VAL A 470 -42.46 -0.76 23.78
CA VAL A 470 -42.47 -2.22 23.92
C VAL A 470 -42.50 -2.83 22.52
N VAL A 471 -41.54 -3.70 22.22
CA VAL A 471 -41.34 -4.30 20.90
C VAL A 471 -41.38 -5.84 20.98
N PRO A 472 -41.74 -6.53 19.87
CA PRO A 472 -41.67 -7.99 19.85
C PRO A 472 -40.21 -8.49 19.90
N ASN A 473 -40.02 -9.71 20.43
CA ASN A 473 -38.73 -10.40 20.40
C ASN A 473 -38.47 -11.01 19.01
N ARG A 474 -38.16 -10.16 18.03
CA ARG A 474 -37.96 -10.54 16.63
C ARG A 474 -36.84 -9.69 16.01
N GLY A 475 -35.90 -10.30 15.26
CA GLY A 475 -34.81 -9.53 14.63
C GLY A 475 -33.81 -8.89 15.59
N ARG A 476 -33.78 -9.37 16.85
CA ARG A 476 -32.82 -9.01 17.91
C ARG A 476 -32.75 -7.51 18.17
N ASP A 477 -31.55 -6.98 18.34
CA ASP A 477 -31.25 -5.56 18.51
C ASP A 477 -31.32 -4.75 17.20
N ILE A 478 -31.21 -5.41 16.04
CA ILE A 478 -31.17 -4.77 14.72
C ILE A 478 -32.57 -4.29 14.27
N ALA A 479 -33.60 -5.12 14.39
CA ALA A 479 -34.95 -4.73 13.97
C ALA A 479 -35.50 -3.50 14.73
N PRO A 480 -35.30 -3.34 16.05
CA PRO A 480 -35.62 -2.10 16.75
C PRO A 480 -34.99 -0.85 16.13
N VAL A 481 -33.74 -0.91 15.65
CA VAL A 481 -33.06 0.25 15.06
C VAL A 481 -33.70 0.63 13.72
N PHE A 482 -33.80 -0.32 12.80
CA PHE A 482 -34.16 -0.02 11.42
C PHE A 482 -35.66 -0.09 11.15
N ALA A 483 -36.38 -1.02 11.78
CA ALA A 483 -37.81 -1.21 11.54
C ALA A 483 -38.72 -0.40 12.47
N GLU A 484 -38.37 -0.27 13.75
CA GLU A 484 -39.21 0.47 14.71
C GLU A 484 -38.85 1.97 14.75
N PHE A 485 -37.56 2.27 14.95
CA PHE A 485 -37.09 3.64 15.12
C PHE A 485 -36.48 4.26 13.86
N GLY A 486 -36.34 3.52 12.75
CA GLY A 486 -35.60 3.98 11.57
C GLY A 486 -36.09 5.31 11.00
N SER A 487 -37.40 5.52 10.94
CA SER A 487 -38.01 6.78 10.48
C SER A 487 -37.70 7.98 11.39
N ALA A 488 -37.52 7.74 12.69
CA ALA A 488 -37.15 8.77 13.66
C ALA A 488 -35.63 8.96 13.75
N LEU A 489 -34.82 7.93 13.50
CA LEU A 489 -33.36 8.03 13.59
C LEU A 489 -32.72 8.70 12.36
N LYS A 490 -33.31 8.53 11.16
CA LYS A 490 -32.79 9.09 9.91
C LYS A 490 -32.75 10.63 9.84
N GLN A 491 -33.38 11.30 10.80
CA GLN A 491 -33.43 12.75 10.89
C GLN A 491 -32.35 13.32 11.82
N TYR A 492 -31.44 12.52 12.39
CA TYR A 492 -30.32 13.00 13.19
C TYR A 492 -29.04 13.10 12.36
N ASP A 493 -28.03 13.79 12.88
CA ASP A 493 -26.73 13.90 12.21
C ASP A 493 -25.82 12.73 12.65
N PHE A 494 -25.92 12.37 13.94
CA PHE A 494 -25.20 11.25 14.55
C PHE A 494 -26.13 10.31 15.33
N ILE A 495 -25.88 9.02 15.22
CA ILE A 495 -26.58 7.99 15.99
C ILE A 495 -25.61 7.08 16.73
N CYS A 496 -26.01 6.63 17.92
CA CYS A 496 -25.42 5.49 18.60
C CYS A 496 -26.44 4.36 18.70
N HIS A 497 -25.98 3.12 18.53
CA HIS A 497 -26.74 1.94 18.92
C HIS A 497 -26.01 1.16 20.01
N ILE A 498 -26.73 0.81 21.06
CA ILE A 498 -26.26 -0.07 22.14
C ILE A 498 -27.36 -1.06 22.57
N GLN A 499 -26.96 -2.24 23.06
CA GLN A 499 -27.91 -3.29 23.45
C GLN A 499 -27.56 -3.98 24.76
N SER A 500 -28.58 -4.32 25.55
CA SER A 500 -28.41 -5.13 26.75
C SER A 500 -28.21 -6.58 26.33
N LYS A 501 -26.95 -7.01 26.23
CA LYS A 501 -26.58 -8.39 25.90
C LYS A 501 -26.17 -9.15 27.16
N LYS A 502 -26.58 -10.41 27.27
CA LYS A 502 -26.08 -11.37 28.27
C LYS A 502 -25.57 -12.63 27.60
N SER A 503 -24.49 -13.15 28.14
CA SER A 503 -23.77 -14.34 27.68
C SER A 503 -24.44 -15.64 28.17
N LEU A 504 -25.75 -15.83 27.93
CA LEU A 504 -26.50 -16.99 28.43
C LEU A 504 -26.22 -18.28 27.63
N TYR A 505 -25.95 -18.16 26.32
CA TYR A 505 -25.84 -19.30 25.41
C TYR A 505 -24.47 -20.01 25.42
N ASN A 506 -23.43 -19.41 26.01
CA ASN A 506 -22.05 -19.88 25.93
C ASN A 506 -21.43 -20.28 27.30
N GLU A 507 -22.24 -20.67 28.29
CA GLU A 507 -21.76 -21.04 29.64
C GLU A 507 -20.84 -19.96 30.30
N GLY A 508 -21.08 -18.68 29.99
CA GLY A 508 -20.27 -17.56 30.50
C GLY A 508 -18.94 -17.27 29.77
N LYS A 509 -18.62 -17.90 28.62
CA LYS A 509 -17.37 -17.69 27.86
C LYS A 509 -17.15 -16.25 27.34
N THR A 510 -18.17 -15.40 27.33
CA THR A 510 -18.12 -13.98 26.89
C THR A 510 -18.50 -13.01 28.01
N THR A 511 -18.29 -13.39 29.27
CA THR A 511 -18.46 -12.47 30.41
C THR A 511 -17.47 -11.31 30.26
N GLY A 512 -17.94 -10.06 30.31
CA GLY A 512 -17.12 -8.86 30.07
C GLY A 512 -17.26 -8.24 28.68
N TRP A 513 -17.84 -8.94 27.69
CA TRP A 513 -17.95 -8.43 26.32
C TRP A 513 -18.85 -7.19 26.23
N ARG A 514 -20.01 -7.19 26.91
CA ARG A 514 -20.90 -6.02 26.95
C ARG A 514 -20.18 -4.81 27.55
N GLU A 515 -19.56 -5.02 28.72
CA GLU A 515 -18.85 -3.98 29.46
C GLU A 515 -17.73 -3.38 28.62
N TYR A 516 -16.95 -4.22 27.93
CA TYR A 516 -15.91 -3.80 26.99
C TYR A 516 -16.47 -2.90 25.87
N LEU A 517 -17.56 -3.31 25.21
CA LEU A 517 -18.16 -2.52 24.12
C LEU A 517 -18.71 -1.18 24.63
N LEU A 518 -19.46 -1.19 25.74
CA LEU A 518 -20.04 0.01 26.32
C LEU A 518 -18.96 0.99 26.79
N ASN A 519 -17.91 0.51 27.46
CA ASN A 519 -16.82 1.35 27.94
C ASN A 519 -16.01 1.96 26.78
N GLY A 520 -15.86 1.23 25.66
CA GLY A 520 -15.22 1.77 24.46
C GLY A 520 -16.01 2.91 23.81
N LEU A 521 -17.34 2.84 23.79
CA LEU A 521 -18.22 3.83 23.14
C LEU A 521 -18.63 5.00 24.05
N PHE A 522 -18.66 4.77 25.36
CA PHE A 522 -19.00 5.77 26.39
C PHE A 522 -17.85 5.84 27.40
N GLY A 523 -17.89 5.07 28.49
CA GLY A 523 -16.80 4.93 29.47
C GLY A 523 -16.54 6.18 30.33
N SER A 524 -16.32 7.34 29.71
CA SER A 524 -16.10 8.64 30.34
C SER A 524 -16.51 9.78 29.41
N GLU A 525 -16.70 10.97 29.98
CA GLU A 525 -17.00 12.18 29.20
C GLU A 525 -15.91 12.49 28.15
N SER A 526 -14.63 12.37 28.55
CA SER A 526 -13.48 12.60 27.67
C SER A 526 -13.48 11.62 26.49
N ASN A 527 -13.78 10.35 26.73
CA ASN A 527 -13.85 9.36 25.66
C ASN A 527 -14.94 9.68 24.63
N VAL A 528 -16.13 10.10 25.06
CA VAL A 528 -17.20 10.54 24.15
C VAL A 528 -16.78 11.79 23.36
N LYS A 529 -16.13 12.76 24.02
CA LYS A 529 -15.58 13.95 23.33
C LYS A 529 -14.58 13.58 22.25
N ARG A 530 -13.68 12.62 22.50
CA ARG A 530 -12.70 12.15 21.51
C ARG A 530 -13.37 11.53 20.28
N ILE A 531 -14.44 10.74 20.47
CA ILE A 531 -15.23 10.18 19.36
C ILE A 531 -15.82 11.29 18.50
N PHE A 532 -16.47 12.27 19.11
CA PHE A 532 -17.07 13.38 18.36
C PHE A 532 -16.03 14.34 17.76
N LYS A 533 -14.87 14.51 18.40
CA LYS A 533 -13.73 15.24 17.84
C LYS A 533 -13.22 14.54 16.59
N ALA A 534 -13.08 13.20 16.62
CA ALA A 534 -12.68 12.43 15.44
C ALA A 534 -13.68 12.59 14.28
N PHE A 535 -14.98 12.56 14.55
CA PHE A 535 -15.98 12.90 13.53
C PHE A 535 -15.83 14.33 13.02
N ASN A 536 -15.61 15.30 13.90
CA ASN A 536 -15.46 16.70 13.50
C ASN A 536 -14.20 16.97 12.68
N ASP A 537 -13.10 16.27 12.95
CA ASP A 537 -11.83 16.43 12.26
C ASP A 537 -11.80 15.74 10.90
N ASP A 538 -12.61 14.69 10.71
CA ASP A 538 -12.72 13.95 9.46
C ASP A 538 -14.18 13.82 9.01
N GLU A 539 -14.59 14.64 8.04
CA GLU A 539 -15.92 14.58 7.43
C GLU A 539 -16.18 13.24 6.71
N LYS A 540 -15.14 12.51 6.33
CA LYS A 540 -15.23 11.17 5.72
C LYS A 540 -15.29 10.05 6.76
N LEU A 541 -15.14 10.31 8.06
CA LEU A 541 -15.37 9.28 9.08
C LEU A 541 -16.87 9.00 9.24
N GLY A 542 -17.31 7.78 8.87
CA GLY A 542 -18.72 7.40 8.89
C GLY A 542 -19.17 6.60 10.11
N ILE A 543 -18.30 5.75 10.66
CA ILE A 543 -18.64 4.85 11.76
C ILE A 543 -17.46 4.62 12.72
N VAL A 544 -17.76 4.54 14.01
CA VAL A 544 -16.81 4.32 15.10
C VAL A 544 -17.30 3.17 15.97
N TYR A 545 -16.46 2.17 16.22
CA TYR A 545 -16.80 1.04 17.08
C TYR A 545 -15.57 0.37 17.71
N PRO A 546 -15.70 -0.36 18.83
CA PRO A 546 -14.59 -1.08 19.44
C PRO A 546 -14.06 -2.22 18.57
N GLN A 547 -12.75 -2.49 18.66
CA GLN A 547 -12.13 -3.69 18.11
C GLN A 547 -12.87 -4.93 18.62
N VAL A 548 -12.87 -6.00 17.83
CA VAL A 548 -13.56 -7.22 18.25
C VAL A 548 -13.07 -7.71 19.61
N HIS A 549 -13.98 -8.20 20.46
CA HIS A 549 -13.61 -8.82 21.72
C HIS A 549 -12.71 -10.05 21.49
N HIS A 550 -11.65 -10.20 22.29
CA HIS A 550 -10.58 -11.20 22.10
C HIS A 550 -11.01 -12.68 22.10
N THR A 551 -12.26 -12.98 22.49
CA THR A 551 -12.83 -14.34 22.49
C THR A 551 -13.61 -14.69 21.23
N LEU A 552 -13.93 -13.72 20.37
CA LEU A 552 -14.68 -13.98 19.14
C LEU A 552 -13.73 -14.54 18.06
N PRO A 553 -14.10 -15.64 17.38
CA PRO A 553 -13.29 -16.19 16.30
C PRO A 553 -13.15 -15.21 15.13
N TYR A 554 -11.95 -15.07 14.58
CA TYR A 554 -11.69 -14.28 13.37
C TYR A 554 -12.62 -14.62 12.17
N MET A 555 -13.07 -15.88 12.02
CA MET A 555 -13.95 -16.29 10.91
C MET A 555 -15.33 -15.62 10.96
N ALA A 556 -15.72 -15.04 12.09
CA ALA A 556 -16.95 -14.25 12.23
C ALA A 556 -16.97 -13.00 11.34
N PHE A 557 -15.80 -12.56 10.85
CA PHE A 557 -15.61 -11.43 9.94
C PHE A 557 -15.81 -11.77 8.45
N THR A 558 -16.38 -12.93 8.18
CA THR A 558 -16.86 -13.31 6.86
C THR A 558 -18.38 -13.38 6.87
N TRP A 559 -18.98 -13.65 5.71
CA TRP A 559 -20.42 -13.81 5.61
C TRP A 559 -20.96 -15.06 6.32
N LEU A 560 -20.16 -16.12 6.45
CA LEU A 560 -20.60 -17.42 6.98
C LEU A 560 -21.93 -17.86 6.35
N ALA A 561 -22.93 -18.25 7.14
CA ALA A 561 -24.26 -18.65 6.67
C ALA A 561 -25.07 -17.52 6.02
N ASN A 562 -24.61 -16.26 6.08
CA ASN A 562 -25.35 -15.09 5.61
C ASN A 562 -24.96 -14.64 4.20
N LYS A 563 -24.09 -15.36 3.48
CA LYS A 563 -23.56 -14.90 2.17
C LYS A 563 -24.67 -14.61 1.16
N GLN A 564 -25.68 -15.49 1.10
CA GLN A 564 -26.82 -15.30 0.20
C GLN A 564 -27.63 -14.04 0.58
N GLN A 565 -28.09 -13.95 1.83
CA GLN A 565 -28.87 -12.80 2.32
C GLN A 565 -28.10 -11.49 2.19
N GLY A 566 -26.81 -11.48 2.53
CA GLY A 566 -25.93 -10.34 2.36
C GLY A 566 -25.86 -9.87 0.90
N SER A 567 -25.70 -10.81 -0.04
CA SER A 567 -25.66 -10.51 -1.47
C SER A 567 -26.98 -9.94 -2.00
N GLU A 568 -28.11 -10.49 -1.56
CA GLU A 568 -29.45 -9.99 -1.89
C GLU A 568 -29.68 -8.57 -1.35
N LEU A 569 -29.23 -8.28 -0.12
CA LEU A 569 -29.33 -6.95 0.50
C LEU A 569 -28.41 -5.94 -0.17
N CYS A 570 -27.16 -6.30 -0.47
CA CYS A 570 -26.23 -5.46 -1.24
C CYS A 570 -26.80 -5.10 -2.61
N ALA A 571 -27.36 -6.07 -3.33
CA ALA A 571 -28.00 -5.85 -4.62
C ALA A 571 -29.20 -4.88 -4.53
N LYS A 572 -30.02 -5.01 -3.48
CA LYS A 572 -31.14 -4.08 -3.22
C LYS A 572 -30.67 -2.65 -2.95
N MET A 573 -29.52 -2.47 -2.31
CA MET A 573 -28.92 -1.16 -2.03
C MET A 573 -28.06 -0.62 -3.19
N GLY A 574 -27.84 -1.41 -4.25
CA GLY A 574 -26.98 -1.01 -5.37
C GLY A 574 -25.48 -0.95 -5.02
N ILE A 575 -25.03 -1.71 -4.02
CA ILE A 575 -23.62 -1.77 -3.59
C ILE A 575 -22.99 -3.12 -3.90
N ALA A 576 -21.66 -3.14 -4.06
CA ALA A 576 -20.91 -4.38 -4.24
C ALA A 576 -20.90 -5.21 -2.95
N CYS A 577 -21.19 -6.51 -3.04
CA CYS A 577 -21.07 -7.43 -1.92
C CYS A 577 -19.61 -7.86 -1.75
N PRO A 578 -18.93 -7.52 -0.65
CA PRO A 578 -17.55 -7.94 -0.46
C PRO A 578 -17.43 -9.46 -0.29
N ASP A 579 -16.28 -9.99 -0.71
CA ASP A 579 -15.84 -11.37 -0.45
C ASP A 579 -14.77 -11.40 0.63
N GLY A 580 -14.52 -12.59 1.20
CA GLY A 580 -13.50 -12.79 2.22
C GLY A 580 -13.83 -12.10 3.54
N TYR A 581 -12.84 -11.38 4.08
CA TYR A 581 -12.89 -10.74 5.39
C TYR A 581 -13.24 -9.25 5.28
N PHE A 582 -14.10 -8.77 6.17
CA PHE A 582 -14.45 -7.35 6.25
C PHE A 582 -14.77 -6.97 7.69
N ASN A 583 -14.42 -5.74 8.06
CA ASN A 583 -14.63 -5.22 9.40
C ASN A 583 -16.05 -4.71 9.58
N PHE A 584 -16.66 -5.02 10.73
CA PHE A 584 -17.98 -4.51 11.15
C PHE A 584 -18.06 -4.50 12.69
N PRO A 585 -19.00 -3.74 13.31
CA PRO A 585 -19.18 -3.72 14.76
C PRO A 585 -19.78 -5.04 15.27
N ALA A 586 -18.94 -6.06 15.49
CA ALA A 586 -19.39 -7.35 16.00
C ALA A 586 -19.96 -7.23 17.44
N GLY A 587 -21.25 -7.50 17.60
CA GLY A 587 -22.05 -7.16 18.78
C GLY A 587 -23.03 -6.01 18.55
N SER A 588 -23.07 -5.48 17.34
CA SER A 588 -23.91 -4.40 16.82
C SER A 588 -23.73 -3.02 17.47
N MET A 589 -22.83 -2.81 18.42
CA MET A 589 -22.72 -1.51 19.13
C MET A 589 -21.75 -0.55 18.42
N PHE A 590 -22.20 0.67 18.12
CA PHE A 590 -21.41 1.66 17.37
C PHE A 590 -21.91 3.10 17.55
N TRP A 591 -21.08 4.06 17.16
CA TRP A 591 -21.44 5.42 16.78
C TRP A 591 -21.36 5.58 15.26
N ALA A 592 -22.27 6.29 14.61
CA ALA A 592 -22.24 6.53 13.17
C ALA A 592 -22.83 7.89 12.78
N ARG A 593 -22.35 8.43 11.66
CA ARG A 593 -23.09 9.43 10.89
C ARG A 593 -24.29 8.77 10.25
N VAL A 594 -25.44 9.43 10.27
CA VAL A 594 -26.65 8.90 9.63
C VAL A 594 -26.47 8.73 8.13
N ASP A 595 -25.82 9.70 7.47
CA ASP A 595 -25.53 9.67 6.04
C ASP A 595 -24.69 8.45 5.62
N ALA A 596 -23.78 7.99 6.49
CA ALA A 596 -22.95 6.81 6.24
C ALA A 596 -23.74 5.49 6.29
N LEU A 597 -24.95 5.50 6.87
CA LEU A 597 -25.84 4.35 6.98
C LEU A 597 -27.16 4.56 6.21
N SER A 598 -27.27 5.62 5.41
CA SER A 598 -28.51 6.00 4.73
C SER A 598 -29.15 4.87 3.90
N PRO A 599 -28.41 3.99 3.17
CA PRO A 599 -29.01 2.91 2.40
C PRO A 599 -29.79 1.94 3.29
N LEU A 600 -29.32 1.66 4.51
CA LEU A 600 -30.01 0.79 5.46
C LEU A 600 -31.31 1.42 5.99
N PHE A 601 -31.35 2.75 6.15
CA PHE A 601 -32.57 3.46 6.53
C PHE A 601 -33.58 3.55 5.37
N GLU A 602 -33.09 3.68 4.14
CA GLU A 602 -33.91 3.80 2.92
C GLU A 602 -34.55 2.48 2.49
N MET A 603 -34.02 1.34 2.95
CA MET A 603 -34.64 0.04 2.75
C MET A 603 -36.05 -0.06 3.35
N ASN A 604 -36.43 0.82 4.29
CA ASN A 604 -37.73 0.83 4.97
C ASN A 604 -38.11 -0.56 5.51
N LEU A 605 -37.15 -1.23 6.16
CA LEU A 605 -37.34 -2.56 6.74
C LEU A 605 -38.52 -2.56 7.72
N ALA A 606 -39.26 -3.65 7.74
CA ALA A 606 -40.37 -3.87 8.67
C ALA A 606 -40.15 -5.16 9.47
N TRP A 607 -40.93 -5.34 10.55
CA TRP A 607 -40.81 -6.51 11.42
C TRP A 607 -40.92 -7.86 10.69
N GLN A 608 -41.71 -7.92 9.61
CA GLN A 608 -41.88 -9.13 8.81
C GLN A 608 -40.62 -9.58 8.04
N ASP A 609 -39.69 -8.66 7.77
CA ASP A 609 -38.45 -8.96 7.03
C ASP A 609 -37.42 -9.74 7.86
N PHE A 610 -37.64 -9.80 9.18
CA PHE A 610 -36.83 -10.57 10.11
C PHE A 610 -37.53 -11.90 10.42
N PRO A 611 -36.83 -13.04 10.48
CA PRO A 611 -37.45 -14.31 10.90
C PRO A 611 -37.79 -14.31 12.41
N GLU A 612 -38.64 -15.24 12.84
CA GLU A 612 -38.90 -15.47 14.27
C GLU A 612 -37.64 -15.99 14.99
N GLU A 613 -37.41 -15.52 16.21
CA GLU A 613 -36.30 -15.99 17.06
C GLU A 613 -36.61 -17.38 17.62
N LYS A 614 -35.86 -18.38 17.14
CA LYS A 614 -35.89 -19.79 17.56
C LYS A 614 -34.54 -20.24 18.16
N GLY A 615 -33.70 -19.28 18.57
CA GLY A 615 -32.36 -19.53 19.10
C GLY A 615 -31.29 -19.71 18.03
N GLN A 616 -31.50 -19.19 16.81
CA GLN A 616 -30.51 -19.22 15.73
C GLN A 616 -29.23 -18.49 16.17
N THR A 617 -28.06 -19.06 15.89
CA THR A 617 -26.76 -18.45 16.25
C THR A 617 -26.17 -17.58 15.14
N ASP A 618 -26.59 -17.78 13.89
CA ASP A 618 -26.19 -17.04 12.69
C ASP A 618 -27.22 -17.30 11.55
N GLY A 619 -27.05 -16.70 10.36
CA GLY A 619 -27.84 -17.05 9.17
C GLY A 619 -29.23 -16.42 9.11
N THR A 620 -29.40 -15.22 9.68
CA THR A 620 -30.68 -14.49 9.64
C THR A 620 -30.46 -13.07 9.11
N THR A 621 -31.55 -12.44 8.64
CA THR A 621 -31.52 -11.05 8.13
C THR A 621 -30.85 -10.07 9.13
N ALA A 622 -31.05 -10.27 10.44
CA ALA A 622 -30.41 -9.46 11.46
C ALA A 622 -28.88 -9.59 11.44
N HIS A 623 -28.33 -10.81 11.33
CA HIS A 623 -26.89 -11.06 11.27
C HIS A 623 -26.28 -10.59 9.93
N ALA A 624 -27.06 -10.62 8.84
CA ALA A 624 -26.64 -10.03 7.57
C ALA A 624 -26.56 -8.50 7.65
N ILE A 625 -27.55 -7.83 8.26
CA ILE A 625 -27.54 -6.38 8.47
C ILE A 625 -26.44 -5.95 9.44
N GLU A 626 -26.18 -6.71 10.52
CA GLU A 626 -25.08 -6.42 11.45
C GLU A 626 -23.73 -6.31 10.72
N ARG A 627 -23.47 -7.23 9.77
CA ARG A 627 -22.28 -7.20 8.90
C ARG A 627 -22.27 -5.99 7.96
N LEU A 628 -23.44 -5.62 7.44
CA LEU A 628 -23.60 -4.47 6.56
C LEU A 628 -23.29 -3.13 7.24
N LEU A 629 -23.36 -3.04 8.58
CA LEU A 629 -22.98 -1.84 9.32
C LEU A 629 -21.52 -1.42 9.07
N GLY A 630 -20.63 -2.35 8.75
CA GLY A 630 -19.24 -2.04 8.37
C GLY A 630 -19.01 -1.87 6.86
N ILE A 631 -19.90 -2.45 6.04
CA ILE A 631 -19.77 -2.48 4.57
C ILE A 631 -20.39 -1.23 3.94
N VAL A 632 -21.58 -0.84 4.39
CA VAL A 632 -22.36 0.27 3.81
C VAL A 632 -21.60 1.61 3.90
N PRO A 633 -20.99 1.99 5.03
CA PRO A 633 -20.16 3.20 5.09
C PRO A 633 -19.04 3.20 4.05
N GLN A 634 -18.31 2.09 3.91
CA GLN A 634 -17.20 1.98 2.96
C GLN A 634 -17.68 2.07 1.50
N ALA A 635 -18.82 1.46 1.17
CA ALA A 635 -19.42 1.56 -0.15
C ALA A 635 -19.83 2.99 -0.54
N LEU A 636 -20.09 3.84 0.46
CA LEU A 636 -20.39 5.27 0.30
C LEU A 636 -19.15 6.18 0.42
N ASN A 637 -17.94 5.61 0.40
CA ASN A 637 -16.67 6.31 0.59
C ASN A 637 -16.54 6.99 1.97
N TYR A 638 -17.18 6.45 3.00
CA TYR A 638 -16.88 6.79 4.39
C TYR A 638 -15.88 5.80 5.01
N GLY A 639 -14.95 6.33 5.79
CA GLY A 639 -14.01 5.58 6.61
C GLY A 639 -14.63 5.02 7.90
N SER A 640 -13.88 4.13 8.54
CA SER A 640 -14.23 3.50 9.81
C SER A 640 -13.08 3.66 10.81
N LEU A 641 -13.40 4.05 12.04
CA LEU A 641 -12.45 4.05 13.16
C LEU A 641 -12.75 2.87 14.08
N ILE A 642 -11.76 1.99 14.27
CA ILE A 642 -11.87 0.85 15.17
C ILE A 642 -11.09 1.17 16.44
N ILE A 643 -11.78 1.29 17.57
CA ILE A 643 -11.15 1.62 18.86
C ILE A 643 -10.33 0.41 19.33
N LYS A 644 -9.01 0.58 19.42
CA LYS A 644 -8.07 -0.48 19.79
C LYS A 644 -8.36 -1.02 21.19
N ASP A 645 -8.29 -2.34 21.35
CA ASP A 645 -8.28 -2.98 22.67
C ASP A 645 -6.88 -2.85 23.30
N CYS A 646 -6.76 -2.02 24.33
CA CYS A 646 -5.49 -1.83 25.04
C CYS A 646 -5.28 -2.85 26.18
N GLU A 647 -6.29 -3.64 26.56
CA GLU A 647 -6.15 -4.70 27.57
C GLU A 647 -5.64 -6.01 26.94
N ASN A 648 -6.19 -6.36 25.77
CA ASN A 648 -5.74 -7.50 24.98
C ASN A 648 -5.23 -6.99 23.63
N GLU A 649 -4.05 -6.37 23.65
CA GLU A 649 -3.49 -5.73 22.46
C GLU A 649 -3.34 -6.71 21.30
N SER A 650 -3.83 -6.30 20.12
CA SER A 650 -3.62 -7.00 18.85
C SER A 650 -3.41 -5.97 17.75
N LYS A 651 -2.48 -6.27 16.84
CA LYS A 651 -2.19 -5.39 15.69
C LYS A 651 -3.09 -5.65 14.49
N SER A 652 -3.81 -6.78 14.50
CA SER A 652 -4.76 -7.19 13.48
C SER A 652 -6.18 -6.79 13.89
N THR A 653 -6.95 -6.21 12.96
CA THR A 653 -8.38 -5.95 13.18
C THR A 653 -9.17 -7.25 13.42
N PHE A 654 -8.71 -8.37 12.86
CA PHE A 654 -9.29 -9.71 13.02
C PHE A 654 -8.63 -10.57 14.10
N ARG A 655 -7.57 -10.08 14.75
CA ARG A 655 -6.78 -10.79 15.77
C ARG A 655 -6.10 -12.08 15.29
N TRP A 656 -5.64 -12.11 14.03
CA TRP A 656 -4.88 -13.26 13.50
C TRP A 656 -3.57 -13.52 14.22
N ASP A 657 -2.91 -12.47 14.70
CA ASP A 657 -1.71 -12.52 15.56
C ASP A 657 -1.93 -13.30 16.86
N HIS A 658 -3.18 -13.37 17.36
CA HIS A 658 -3.54 -14.13 18.56
C HIS A 658 -4.15 -15.49 18.25
N GLN A 659 -4.88 -15.61 17.14
CA GLN A 659 -5.72 -16.78 16.87
C GLN A 659 -5.19 -17.70 15.76
N TYR A 660 -4.44 -17.17 14.79
CA TYR A 660 -4.01 -17.91 13.60
C TYR A 660 -2.48 -18.07 13.54
N PHE A 661 -1.71 -16.98 13.55
CA PHE A 661 -0.25 -17.00 13.42
C PHE A 661 0.50 -17.76 14.52
N PRO A 662 0.01 -17.86 15.78
CA PRO A 662 0.70 -18.65 16.79
C PRO A 662 0.73 -20.16 16.49
N ARG A 663 -0.03 -20.67 15.52
CA ARG A 663 -0.13 -22.10 15.19
C ARG A 663 1.23 -22.71 14.86
N THR A 664 1.52 -23.88 15.43
CA THR A 664 2.76 -24.63 15.18
C THR A 664 2.46 -25.99 14.57
N LEU A 665 3.42 -26.55 13.85
CA LEU A 665 3.27 -27.90 13.29
C LEU A 665 3.04 -28.94 14.39
N GLU A 666 3.73 -28.80 15.52
CA GLU A 666 3.57 -29.62 16.73
C GLU A 666 2.12 -29.60 17.24
N SER A 667 1.45 -28.44 17.26
CA SER A 667 0.06 -28.37 17.74
C SER A 667 -0.90 -29.10 16.81
N ILE A 668 -0.68 -29.04 15.49
CA ILE A 668 -1.44 -29.79 14.49
C ILE A 668 -1.21 -31.29 14.65
N HIS A 669 0.05 -31.72 14.76
CA HIS A 669 0.40 -33.13 15.00
C HIS A 669 -0.25 -33.69 16.26
N GLN A 670 -0.35 -32.89 17.33
CA GLN A 670 -1.03 -33.31 18.56
C GLN A 670 -2.54 -33.50 18.38
N ILE A 671 -3.21 -32.65 17.59
CA ILE A 671 -4.63 -32.82 17.24
C ILE A 671 -4.83 -34.12 16.45
N ILE A 672 -4.01 -34.36 15.43
CA ILE A 672 -4.06 -35.56 14.59
C ILE A 672 -3.78 -36.82 15.42
N SER A 673 -2.80 -36.76 16.33
CA SER A 673 -2.36 -37.89 17.14
C SER A 673 -3.37 -38.30 18.22
N ASP A 674 -4.40 -37.49 18.50
CA ASP A 674 -5.42 -37.83 19.49
C ASP A 674 -6.10 -39.16 19.09
N PRO A 675 -6.06 -40.21 19.94
CA PRO A 675 -6.66 -41.51 19.62
C PRO A 675 -8.18 -41.48 19.46
N SER A 676 -8.87 -40.45 19.96
CA SER A 676 -10.30 -40.25 19.71
C SER A 676 -10.59 -39.84 18.26
N LYS A 677 -9.62 -39.25 17.57
CA LYS A 677 -9.75 -38.86 16.17
C LYS A 677 -9.38 -40.06 15.29
N LYS A 678 -10.32 -40.52 14.47
CA LYS A 678 -10.20 -41.71 13.61
C LYS A 678 -10.00 -41.34 12.14
N VAL A 679 -10.68 -40.29 11.69
CA VAL A 679 -10.66 -39.83 10.29
C VAL A 679 -10.16 -38.39 10.26
N ILE A 680 -9.23 -38.10 9.37
CA ILE A 680 -8.80 -36.74 9.01
C ILE A 680 -9.34 -36.48 7.60
N ALA A 681 -10.25 -35.52 7.50
CA ALA A 681 -10.84 -35.06 6.26
C ALA A 681 -10.11 -33.80 5.78
N PHE A 682 -9.83 -33.73 4.48
CA PHE A 682 -9.17 -32.60 3.83
C PHE A 682 -10.05 -32.04 2.72
N ASP A 683 -10.15 -30.72 2.62
CA ASP A 683 -10.52 -30.08 1.36
C ASP A 683 -9.35 -30.12 0.35
N ILE A 684 -9.62 -29.77 -0.91
CA ILE A 684 -8.64 -29.81 -2.00
C ILE A 684 -8.07 -28.42 -2.26
N PHE A 685 -8.91 -27.45 -2.65
CA PHE A 685 -8.46 -26.18 -3.18
C PHE A 685 -8.25 -25.17 -2.08
N ASP A 686 -7.22 -24.34 -2.23
CA ASP A 686 -6.69 -23.47 -1.18
C ASP A 686 -6.37 -24.19 0.16
N THR A 687 -6.34 -25.52 0.13
CA THR A 687 -6.06 -26.42 1.26
C THR A 687 -4.87 -27.31 0.93
N LEU A 688 -5.07 -28.42 0.21
CA LEU A 688 -3.97 -29.29 -0.25
C LEU A 688 -3.24 -28.67 -1.45
N LEU A 689 -4.02 -28.05 -2.35
CA LEU A 689 -3.56 -27.40 -3.56
C LEU A 689 -3.79 -25.90 -3.45
N ILE A 690 -2.87 -25.10 -3.98
CA ILE A 690 -2.93 -23.63 -3.99
C ILE A 690 -2.73 -23.11 -5.41
N ARG A 691 -3.30 -21.94 -5.69
CA ARG A 691 -3.23 -21.26 -6.99
C ARG A 691 -2.38 -19.99 -6.89
N PRO A 692 -1.80 -19.53 -8.02
CA PRO A 692 -1.19 -18.21 -8.12
C PRO A 692 -2.23 -17.11 -8.39
N LEU A 693 -3.49 -17.44 -8.68
CA LEU A 693 -4.55 -16.46 -8.90
C LEU A 693 -5.09 -15.94 -7.56
N LEU A 694 -5.39 -14.65 -7.50
CA LEU A 694 -6.09 -14.01 -6.37
C LEU A 694 -7.60 -14.27 -6.46
N HIS A 695 -8.13 -14.41 -7.68
CA HIS A 695 -9.50 -14.76 -8.01
C HIS A 695 -9.56 -16.13 -8.67
N PRO A 696 -10.06 -17.17 -7.98
CA PRO A 696 -10.16 -18.51 -8.56
C PRO A 696 -10.98 -18.56 -9.86
N ASP A 697 -12.00 -17.71 -10.00
CA ASP A 697 -12.86 -17.65 -11.20
C ASP A 697 -12.16 -17.11 -12.45
N HIS A 698 -11.00 -16.46 -12.30
CA HIS A 698 -10.24 -15.92 -13.43
C HIS A 698 -9.55 -17.01 -14.28
N THR A 699 -9.60 -18.30 -13.88
CA THR A 699 -9.28 -19.42 -14.80
C THR A 699 -10.12 -19.36 -16.08
N LYS A 700 -11.37 -18.89 -16.00
CA LYS A 700 -12.26 -18.69 -17.15
C LYS A 700 -11.75 -17.63 -18.12
N GLN A 701 -11.08 -16.59 -17.62
CA GLN A 701 -10.46 -15.56 -18.46
C GLN A 701 -9.20 -16.09 -19.16
N ILE A 702 -8.41 -16.94 -18.47
CA ILE A 702 -7.26 -17.64 -19.06
C ILE A 702 -7.69 -18.63 -20.15
N ILE A 703 -8.84 -19.29 -19.96
CA ILE A 703 -9.43 -20.15 -21.01
C ILE A 703 -9.83 -19.28 -22.21
N ALA A 704 -10.51 -18.17 -21.98
CA ALA A 704 -10.97 -17.28 -23.04
C ALA A 704 -9.83 -16.68 -23.88
N SER A 705 -8.68 -16.35 -23.27
CA SER A 705 -7.52 -15.82 -24.02
C SER A 705 -6.87 -16.84 -24.96
N GLN A 706 -7.09 -18.14 -24.74
CA GLN A 706 -6.58 -19.22 -25.59
C GLN A 706 -7.55 -19.64 -26.70
N LEU A 707 -8.67 -18.93 -26.86
CA LEU A 707 -9.70 -19.16 -27.87
C LEU A 707 -9.68 -18.06 -28.94
N SER A 708 -10.34 -18.31 -30.08
CA SER A 708 -10.60 -17.21 -31.04
C SER A 708 -11.57 -16.19 -30.44
N ALA A 709 -11.60 -14.96 -30.96
CA ALA A 709 -12.43 -13.89 -30.40
C ALA A 709 -13.93 -14.26 -30.36
N GLU A 710 -14.43 -14.93 -31.40
CA GLU A 710 -15.81 -15.42 -31.48
C GLU A 710 -16.08 -16.52 -30.43
N GLU A 711 -15.19 -17.51 -30.34
CA GLU A 711 -15.28 -18.61 -29.36
C GLU A 711 -15.18 -18.10 -27.91
N ALA A 712 -14.30 -17.14 -27.64
CA ALA A 712 -14.12 -16.53 -26.33
C ALA A 712 -15.38 -15.80 -25.87
N SER A 713 -16.01 -15.03 -26.77
CA SER A 713 -17.29 -14.37 -26.50
C SER A 713 -18.40 -15.39 -26.23
N GLU A 714 -18.44 -16.48 -27.00
CA GLU A 714 -19.40 -17.56 -26.81
C GLU A 714 -19.19 -18.29 -25.47
N PHE A 715 -17.94 -18.60 -25.11
CA PHE A 715 -17.59 -19.24 -23.85
C PHE A 715 -17.99 -18.36 -22.65
N LEU A 716 -17.52 -17.11 -22.60
CA LEU A 716 -17.74 -16.20 -21.47
C LEU A 716 -19.23 -15.89 -21.25
N SER A 717 -20.03 -15.83 -22.33
CA SER A 717 -21.47 -15.56 -22.24
C SER A 717 -22.29 -16.80 -21.88
N LYS A 718 -22.01 -17.96 -22.49
CA LYS A 718 -22.86 -19.15 -22.37
C LYS A 718 -22.42 -20.11 -21.26
N ARG A 719 -21.12 -20.26 -20.97
CA ARG A 719 -20.60 -21.24 -19.99
C ARG A 719 -21.11 -21.01 -18.56
N PRO A 720 -21.13 -19.77 -18.02
CA PRO A 720 -21.69 -19.52 -16.68
C PRO A 720 -23.21 -19.75 -16.64
N ALA A 721 -23.92 -19.32 -17.68
CA ALA A 721 -25.37 -19.49 -17.80
C ALA A 721 -25.77 -20.98 -17.91
N ALA A 722 -24.98 -21.78 -18.64
CA ALA A 722 -25.15 -23.23 -18.72
C ALA A 722 -24.95 -23.90 -17.36
N GLU A 723 -23.94 -23.51 -16.59
CA GLU A 723 -23.74 -24.05 -15.24
C GLU A 723 -24.91 -23.77 -14.31
N GLN A 724 -25.36 -22.51 -14.25
CA GLN A 724 -26.48 -22.12 -13.42
C GLN A 724 -27.77 -22.87 -13.82
N SER A 725 -28.00 -22.99 -15.13
CA SER A 725 -29.16 -23.66 -15.70
C SER A 725 -29.12 -25.18 -15.46
N ALA A 726 -27.95 -25.80 -15.58
CA ALA A 726 -27.75 -27.22 -15.26
C ALA A 726 -28.01 -27.48 -13.78
N ARG A 727 -27.48 -26.63 -12.88
CA ARG A 727 -27.66 -26.74 -11.43
C ARG A 727 -29.13 -26.60 -11.03
N HIS A 728 -29.83 -25.62 -11.60
CA HIS A 728 -31.25 -25.41 -11.36
C HIS A 728 -32.12 -26.60 -11.80
N ARG A 729 -31.84 -27.18 -12.98
CA ARG A 729 -32.61 -28.33 -13.47
C ARG A 729 -32.32 -29.63 -12.74
N ALA A 730 -31.06 -29.87 -12.38
CA ALA A 730 -30.67 -31.10 -11.73
C ALA A 730 -31.20 -31.18 -10.29
N GLY A 731 -31.34 -30.04 -9.60
CA GLY A 731 -31.73 -30.01 -8.18
C GLY A 731 -30.73 -30.70 -7.25
N ARG A 732 -29.53 -30.99 -7.75
CA ARG A 732 -28.36 -31.58 -7.08
C ARG A 732 -27.11 -30.84 -7.55
N ASP A 733 -25.95 -31.16 -6.99
CA ASP A 733 -24.72 -30.68 -7.60
C ASP A 733 -24.44 -31.33 -8.95
N ILE A 734 -23.70 -30.64 -9.79
CA ILE A 734 -23.53 -30.96 -11.21
C ILE A 734 -22.07 -31.26 -11.56
N SER A 735 -21.89 -32.15 -12.54
CA SER A 735 -20.60 -32.48 -13.13
C SER A 735 -20.28 -31.58 -14.33
N ILE A 736 -19.02 -31.57 -14.77
CA ILE A 736 -18.61 -30.93 -16.01
C ILE A 736 -19.40 -31.48 -17.21
N ASP A 737 -19.74 -32.78 -17.20
CA ASP A 737 -20.54 -33.38 -18.26
C ASP A 737 -21.96 -32.80 -18.29
N ASP A 738 -22.58 -32.60 -17.12
CA ASP A 738 -23.89 -31.94 -17.02
C ASP A 738 -23.84 -30.53 -17.64
N ILE A 739 -22.78 -29.77 -17.35
CA ILE A 739 -22.58 -28.40 -17.86
C ILE A 739 -22.40 -28.38 -19.38
N TYR A 740 -21.55 -29.23 -19.93
CA TYR A 740 -21.26 -29.22 -21.37
C TYR A 740 -22.37 -29.86 -22.20
N ASN A 741 -23.14 -30.79 -21.63
CA ASN A 741 -24.38 -31.26 -22.24
C ASN A 741 -25.42 -30.13 -22.31
N GLU A 742 -25.54 -29.34 -21.24
CA GLU A 742 -26.42 -28.17 -21.19
C GLU A 742 -26.02 -27.11 -22.23
N LEU A 743 -24.72 -26.84 -22.35
CA LEU A 743 -24.16 -25.90 -23.32
C LEU A 743 -24.52 -26.30 -24.77
N GLN A 744 -24.48 -27.60 -25.09
CA GLN A 744 -24.84 -28.12 -26.41
C GLN A 744 -26.35 -28.11 -26.64
N GLN A 745 -27.14 -28.64 -25.70
CA GLN A 745 -28.57 -28.88 -25.91
C GLN A 745 -29.41 -27.61 -25.83
N HIS A 746 -29.09 -26.70 -24.91
CA HIS A 746 -29.93 -25.55 -24.59
C HIS A 746 -29.34 -24.23 -25.08
N TYR A 747 -28.02 -24.11 -25.06
CA TYR A 747 -27.32 -22.91 -25.55
C TYR A 747 -26.78 -23.07 -26.98
N GLN A 748 -27.07 -24.20 -27.62
CA GLN A 748 -26.82 -24.51 -29.04
C GLN A 748 -25.37 -24.28 -29.46
N VAL A 749 -24.41 -24.57 -28.57
CA VAL A 749 -22.98 -24.54 -28.93
C VAL A 749 -22.63 -25.80 -29.70
N GLU A 750 -21.96 -25.63 -30.83
CA GLU A 750 -21.52 -26.73 -31.70
C GLU A 750 -20.70 -27.78 -30.93
N HIS A 751 -20.92 -29.07 -31.23
CA HIS A 751 -20.34 -30.17 -30.46
C HIS A 751 -18.80 -30.13 -30.43
N SER A 752 -18.16 -29.81 -31.57
CA SER A 752 -16.71 -29.69 -31.65
C SER A 752 -16.16 -28.54 -30.81
N VAL A 753 -16.89 -27.42 -30.74
CA VAL A 753 -16.51 -26.23 -29.96
C VAL A 753 -16.69 -26.51 -28.46
N ALA A 754 -17.82 -27.09 -28.07
CA ALA A 754 -18.07 -27.50 -26.68
C ALA A 754 -17.02 -28.50 -26.18
N LYS A 755 -16.61 -29.47 -27.02
CA LYS A 755 -15.53 -30.41 -26.69
C LYS A 755 -14.19 -29.69 -26.47
N LYS A 756 -13.84 -28.75 -27.35
CA LYS A 756 -12.63 -27.93 -27.24
C LYS A 756 -12.61 -27.10 -25.95
N PHE A 757 -13.74 -26.46 -25.61
CA PHE A 757 -13.89 -25.69 -24.37
C PHE A 757 -13.66 -26.56 -23.13
N ARG A 758 -14.26 -27.75 -23.09
CA ARG A 758 -14.08 -28.70 -21.99
C ARG A 758 -12.61 -29.12 -21.82
N GLU A 759 -11.98 -29.56 -22.91
CA GLU A 759 -10.58 -30.01 -22.89
C GLU A 759 -9.62 -28.88 -22.47
N LEU A 760 -9.95 -27.63 -22.82
CA LEU A 760 -9.19 -26.47 -22.40
C LEU A 760 -9.44 -26.12 -20.92
N GLU A 761 -10.69 -26.19 -20.45
CA GLU A 761 -11.06 -25.95 -19.06
C GLU A 761 -10.37 -26.95 -18.12
N GLU A 762 -10.44 -28.25 -18.40
CA GLU A 762 -9.77 -29.28 -17.59
C GLU A 762 -8.25 -29.06 -17.54
N ARG A 763 -7.62 -28.70 -18.67
CA ARG A 763 -6.18 -28.45 -18.75
C ARG A 763 -5.76 -27.23 -17.94
N VAL A 764 -6.48 -26.12 -18.08
CA VAL A 764 -6.20 -24.87 -17.36
C VAL A 764 -6.40 -25.06 -15.86
N GLU A 765 -7.44 -25.77 -15.44
CA GLU A 765 -7.66 -26.09 -14.02
C GLU A 765 -6.49 -26.91 -13.46
N ILE A 766 -6.01 -27.96 -14.17
CA ILE A 766 -4.83 -28.75 -13.75
C ILE A 766 -3.58 -27.87 -13.65
N ALA A 767 -3.32 -27.03 -14.65
CA ALA A 767 -2.14 -26.17 -14.67
C ALA A 767 -2.19 -25.04 -13.63
N SER A 768 -3.37 -24.69 -13.13
CA SER A 768 -3.56 -23.58 -12.18
C SER A 768 -3.12 -23.90 -10.76
N VAL A 769 -2.91 -25.18 -10.43
CA VAL A 769 -2.71 -25.64 -9.05
C VAL A 769 -1.31 -26.20 -8.82
N SER A 770 -0.81 -26.01 -7.60
CA SER A 770 0.37 -26.73 -7.09
C SER A 770 0.19 -27.14 -5.64
N ALA A 771 1.01 -28.08 -5.15
CA ALA A 771 0.98 -28.49 -3.75
C ALA A 771 1.21 -27.32 -2.78
N ARG A 772 0.47 -27.33 -1.66
CA ARG A 772 0.79 -26.52 -0.48
C ARG A 772 1.86 -27.25 0.35
N PRO A 773 3.08 -26.72 0.50
CA PRO A 773 4.21 -27.47 1.07
C PRO A 773 3.96 -28.01 2.49
N ASP A 774 3.45 -27.18 3.41
CA ASP A 774 3.13 -27.58 4.79
C ASP A 774 2.10 -28.71 4.84
N MET A 775 1.16 -28.74 3.88
CA MET A 775 0.12 -29.76 3.82
C MET A 775 0.63 -31.09 3.29
N LEU A 776 1.66 -31.10 2.44
CA LEU A 776 2.35 -32.36 2.10
C LEU A 776 2.95 -33.00 3.35
N GLU A 777 3.63 -32.21 4.20
CA GLU A 777 4.20 -32.72 5.45
C GLU A 777 3.11 -33.25 6.41
N ILE A 778 2.02 -32.51 6.58
CA ILE A 778 0.90 -32.92 7.42
C ILE A 778 0.21 -34.16 6.87
N PHE A 779 -0.03 -34.23 5.56
CA PHE A 779 -0.66 -35.38 4.91
C PHE A 779 0.19 -36.65 5.10
N GLU A 780 1.51 -36.55 4.91
CA GLU A 780 2.45 -37.63 5.21
C GLU A 780 2.44 -38.04 6.69
N PHE A 781 2.34 -37.07 7.60
CA PHE A 781 2.22 -37.36 9.03
C PHE A 781 0.93 -38.12 9.37
N VAL A 782 -0.20 -37.75 8.76
CA VAL A 782 -1.48 -38.46 8.94
C VAL A 782 -1.37 -39.92 8.48
N LYS A 783 -0.75 -40.15 7.31
CA LYS A 783 -0.48 -41.51 6.80
C LYS A 783 0.36 -42.33 7.78
N LYS A 784 1.47 -41.76 8.25
CA LYS A 784 2.37 -42.42 9.21
C LYS A 784 1.70 -42.71 10.55
N SER A 785 0.71 -41.90 10.93
CA SER A 785 -0.07 -42.08 12.15
C SER A 785 -1.13 -43.19 12.04
N GLY A 786 -1.34 -43.77 10.86
CA GLY A 786 -2.32 -44.84 10.63
C GLY A 786 -3.78 -44.39 10.73
N LYS A 787 -4.03 -43.08 10.65
CA LYS A 787 -5.39 -42.51 10.63
C LYS A 787 -5.99 -42.67 9.24
N LYS A 788 -7.32 -42.71 9.17
CA LYS A 788 -8.03 -42.73 7.90
C LYS A 788 -8.04 -41.34 7.26
N ILE A 789 -7.79 -41.29 5.97
CA ILE A 789 -7.75 -40.05 5.19
C ILE A 789 -8.95 -40.01 4.26
N ALA A 790 -9.77 -38.99 4.43
CA ALA A 790 -10.86 -38.65 3.52
C ALA A 790 -10.54 -37.33 2.81
N ILE A 791 -10.86 -37.24 1.52
CA ILE A 791 -10.83 -35.97 0.78
C ILE A 791 -12.28 -35.59 0.47
N VAL A 792 -12.69 -34.38 0.81
CA VAL A 792 -14.08 -33.92 0.71
C VAL A 792 -14.10 -32.54 0.08
N SER A 793 -14.65 -32.42 -1.12
CA SER A 793 -14.66 -31.16 -1.87
C SER A 793 -15.89 -31.01 -2.75
N ASP A 794 -16.40 -29.78 -2.83
CA ASP A 794 -17.45 -29.40 -3.78
C ASP A 794 -16.79 -29.02 -5.12
N MET A 795 -16.83 -29.92 -6.11
CA MET A 795 -16.16 -29.69 -7.40
C MET A 795 -16.90 -30.35 -8.56
N PHE A 796 -17.01 -29.62 -9.68
CA PHE A 796 -17.63 -30.09 -10.92
C PHE A 796 -16.71 -30.97 -11.77
N LEU A 797 -15.39 -30.92 -11.55
CA LEU A 797 -14.41 -31.69 -12.32
C LEU A 797 -14.57 -33.22 -12.13
N PRO A 798 -14.24 -34.01 -13.16
CA PRO A 798 -14.24 -35.47 -13.05
C PRO A 798 -13.29 -35.97 -11.97
N LEU A 799 -13.65 -37.11 -11.35
CA LEU A 799 -12.82 -37.76 -10.33
C LEU A 799 -11.40 -38.07 -10.83
N GLU A 800 -11.28 -38.53 -12.08
CA GLU A 800 -10.01 -38.78 -12.76
C GLU A 800 -9.10 -37.54 -12.76
N THR A 801 -9.65 -36.39 -13.14
CA THR A 801 -8.95 -35.11 -13.19
C THR A 801 -8.44 -34.73 -11.80
N ILE A 802 -9.27 -34.89 -10.77
CA ILE A 802 -8.90 -34.59 -9.38
C ILE A 802 -7.82 -35.52 -8.86
N VAL A 803 -7.92 -36.83 -9.13
CA VAL A 803 -6.88 -37.80 -8.76
C VAL A 803 -5.56 -37.41 -9.41
N ASN A 804 -5.57 -37.09 -10.71
CA ASN A 804 -4.36 -36.66 -11.42
C ASN A 804 -3.75 -35.39 -10.81
N MET A 805 -4.56 -34.38 -10.47
CA MET A 805 -4.09 -33.16 -9.80
C MET A 805 -3.38 -33.46 -8.47
N LEU A 806 -3.97 -34.33 -7.64
CA LEU A 806 -3.43 -34.69 -6.33
C LEU A 806 -2.13 -35.49 -6.45
N GLU A 807 -2.12 -36.54 -7.29
CA GLU A 807 -0.96 -37.42 -7.45
C GLU A 807 0.22 -36.70 -8.09
N SER A 808 -0.02 -35.88 -9.11
CA SER A 808 1.00 -35.04 -9.76
C SER A 808 1.65 -34.04 -8.80
N ASN A 809 0.94 -33.68 -7.73
CA ASN A 809 1.40 -32.79 -6.67
C ASN A 809 1.91 -33.53 -5.41
N GLY A 810 2.08 -34.86 -5.49
CA GLY A 810 2.69 -35.66 -4.43
C GLY A 810 1.73 -36.15 -3.34
N PHE A 811 0.44 -35.83 -3.41
CA PHE A 811 -0.55 -36.39 -2.50
C PHE A 811 -0.95 -37.77 -3.00
N THR A 812 -0.69 -38.80 -2.21
CA THR A 812 -1.04 -40.21 -2.53
C THR A 812 -1.37 -40.98 -1.27
N GLY A 813 -2.24 -41.98 -1.36
CA GLY A 813 -2.55 -42.89 -0.24
C GLY A 813 -3.68 -42.40 0.68
N TRP A 814 -4.67 -41.68 0.15
CA TRP A 814 -5.95 -41.48 0.82
C TRP A 814 -6.79 -42.77 0.82
N ASP A 815 -7.79 -42.87 1.71
CA ASP A 815 -8.71 -44.01 1.71
C ASP A 815 -9.91 -43.80 0.78
N LYS A 816 -10.51 -42.60 0.77
CA LYS A 816 -11.68 -42.25 -0.04
C LYS A 816 -11.71 -40.77 -0.45
N ILE A 817 -12.29 -40.50 -1.62
CA ILE A 817 -12.60 -39.15 -2.11
C ILE A 817 -14.12 -39.00 -2.23
N TYR A 818 -14.64 -37.90 -1.71
CA TYR A 818 -16.04 -37.50 -1.77
C TYR A 818 -16.12 -36.20 -2.58
N LEU A 819 -16.45 -36.32 -3.86
CA LEU A 819 -16.73 -35.18 -4.74
C LEU A 819 -18.23 -34.96 -4.86
N SER A 820 -18.64 -33.71 -4.77
CA SER A 820 -20.06 -33.36 -4.76
C SER A 820 -20.79 -33.74 -6.05
N SER A 821 -20.16 -33.49 -7.20
CA SER A 821 -20.69 -33.83 -8.52
C SER A 821 -20.82 -35.35 -8.73
N ASP A 822 -19.86 -36.14 -8.26
CA ASP A 822 -19.87 -37.61 -8.34
C ASP A 822 -20.93 -38.24 -7.43
N LYS A 823 -21.15 -37.67 -6.24
CA LYS A 823 -22.13 -38.20 -5.27
C LYS A 823 -23.52 -37.58 -5.37
N GLY A 824 -23.65 -36.47 -6.11
CA GLY A 824 -24.87 -35.65 -6.16
C GLY A 824 -25.26 -35.04 -4.81
N LYS A 825 -24.28 -34.84 -3.92
CA LYS A 825 -24.44 -34.38 -2.54
C LYS A 825 -23.45 -33.26 -2.26
N ARG A 826 -23.83 -32.22 -1.53
CA ARG A 826 -22.95 -31.04 -1.32
C ARG A 826 -22.39 -30.99 0.10
N LYS A 827 -21.26 -30.29 0.25
CA LYS A 827 -20.62 -30.02 1.54
C LYS A 827 -21.37 -28.91 2.28
N ASP A 828 -21.79 -27.87 1.56
CA ASP A 828 -22.52 -26.72 2.09
C ASP A 828 -23.96 -27.03 2.56
N THR A 829 -24.51 -28.19 2.17
CA THR A 829 -25.77 -28.76 2.69
C THR A 829 -25.55 -29.72 3.85
N GLY A 830 -24.32 -30.19 4.08
CA GLY A 830 -23.96 -31.19 5.09
C GLY A 830 -24.04 -32.65 4.62
N GLU A 831 -24.59 -32.92 3.44
CA GLU A 831 -24.89 -34.28 2.96
C GLU A 831 -23.64 -35.13 2.72
N LEU A 832 -22.52 -34.52 2.31
CA LEU A 832 -21.24 -35.22 2.18
C LEU A 832 -20.67 -35.69 3.53
N TYR A 833 -20.88 -34.91 4.60
CA TYR A 833 -20.44 -35.30 5.94
C TYR A 833 -21.26 -36.48 6.47
N GLU A 834 -22.58 -36.48 6.26
CA GLU A 834 -23.44 -37.61 6.61
C GLU A 834 -23.03 -38.89 5.89
N LEU A 835 -22.69 -38.79 4.60
CA LEU A 835 -22.17 -39.91 3.82
C LEU A 835 -20.85 -40.42 4.40
N LEU A 836 -19.91 -39.51 4.70
CA LEU A 836 -18.62 -39.84 5.32
C LEU A 836 -18.82 -40.59 6.65
N PHE A 837 -19.70 -40.11 7.53
CA PHE A 837 -19.99 -40.78 8.80
C PHE A 837 -20.55 -42.17 8.62
N THR A 838 -21.50 -42.32 7.69
CA THR A 838 -22.13 -43.60 7.38
C THR A 838 -21.10 -44.60 6.86
N GLU A 839 -20.22 -44.17 5.96
CA GLU A 839 -19.25 -45.06 5.30
C GLU A 839 -18.05 -45.43 6.18
N TYR A 840 -17.58 -44.53 7.05
CA TYR A 840 -16.51 -44.83 7.99
C TYR A 840 -17.00 -45.40 9.33
N GLY A 841 -18.30 -45.31 9.62
CA GLY A 841 -18.87 -45.71 10.91
C GLY A 841 -18.35 -44.87 12.06
N VAL A 842 -18.28 -43.55 11.88
CA VAL A 842 -17.74 -42.59 12.86
C VAL A 842 -18.75 -41.50 13.17
N SER A 843 -18.60 -40.88 14.34
CA SER A 843 -19.31 -39.65 14.73
C SER A 843 -18.44 -38.43 14.49
N GLY A 844 -19.03 -37.23 14.41
CA GLY A 844 -18.27 -36.00 14.13
C GLY A 844 -17.16 -35.70 15.15
N ASN A 845 -17.33 -36.06 16.42
CA ASN A 845 -16.28 -35.94 17.44
C ASN A 845 -15.01 -36.76 17.13
N GLU A 846 -15.11 -37.76 16.26
CA GLU A 846 -14.02 -38.64 15.84
C GLU A 846 -13.39 -38.18 14.51
N VAL A 847 -13.86 -37.07 13.94
CA VAL A 847 -13.38 -36.50 12.69
C VAL A 847 -12.68 -35.16 12.95
N VAL A 848 -11.63 -34.90 12.18
CA VAL A 848 -11.03 -33.57 12.04
C VAL A 848 -11.20 -33.14 10.59
N MET A 849 -11.73 -31.95 10.36
CA MET A 849 -11.84 -31.34 9.03
C MET A 849 -10.76 -30.28 8.88
N ILE A 850 -9.92 -30.37 7.86
CA ILE A 850 -8.91 -29.38 7.50
C ILE A 850 -9.33 -28.75 6.16
N GLY A 851 -9.56 -27.44 6.15
CA GLY A 851 -10.08 -26.74 4.97
C GLY A 851 -10.02 -25.23 5.10
N ASP A 852 -10.23 -24.54 3.98
CA ASP A 852 -10.11 -23.08 3.87
C ASP A 852 -11.47 -22.36 3.96
N ASN A 853 -12.58 -23.00 3.60
CA ASN A 853 -13.87 -22.33 3.56
C ASN A 853 -14.51 -22.20 4.95
N GLU A 854 -14.76 -20.96 5.41
CA GLU A 854 -15.30 -20.69 6.74
C GLU A 854 -16.69 -21.30 6.97
N ARG A 855 -17.48 -21.49 5.90
CA ARG A 855 -18.84 -22.03 5.98
C ARG A 855 -18.86 -23.56 5.88
N SER A 856 -18.40 -24.11 4.76
CA SER A 856 -18.54 -25.54 4.46
C SER A 856 -17.56 -26.42 5.23
N ASP A 857 -16.42 -25.87 5.66
CA ASP A 857 -15.31 -26.67 6.22
C ASP A 857 -15.16 -26.47 7.72
N LEU A 858 -15.72 -25.36 8.22
CA LEU A 858 -15.64 -24.96 9.60
C LEU A 858 -17.03 -24.81 10.24
N GLN A 859 -17.79 -23.77 9.92
CA GLN A 859 -19.03 -23.44 10.63
C GLN A 859 -20.05 -24.58 10.58
N LEU A 860 -20.44 -25.02 9.39
CA LEU A 860 -21.42 -26.09 9.21
C LEU A 860 -21.00 -27.38 9.93
N PRO A 861 -19.81 -27.96 9.66
CA PRO A 861 -19.44 -29.23 10.28
C PRO A 861 -19.22 -29.14 11.79
N CYS A 862 -18.78 -27.99 12.31
CA CYS A 862 -18.68 -27.78 13.75
C CYS A 862 -20.06 -27.70 14.41
N ASP A 863 -20.95 -26.85 13.88
CA ASP A 863 -22.23 -26.53 14.50
C ASP A 863 -23.22 -27.71 14.42
N TRP A 864 -23.25 -28.42 13.29
CA TRP A 864 -24.26 -29.46 13.05
C TRP A 864 -23.81 -30.85 13.46
N PHE A 865 -22.50 -31.12 13.34
CA PHE A 865 -21.97 -32.47 13.51
C PHE A 865 -20.94 -32.60 14.64
N ASN A 866 -20.54 -31.51 15.30
CA ASN A 866 -19.45 -31.48 16.29
C ASN A 866 -18.11 -31.99 15.73
N ILE A 867 -17.85 -31.76 14.43
CA ILE A 867 -16.53 -32.01 13.86
C ILE A 867 -15.54 -30.97 14.40
N LEU A 868 -14.30 -31.39 14.67
CA LEU A 868 -13.24 -30.43 14.98
C LEU A 868 -12.70 -29.85 13.66
N GLY A 869 -12.97 -28.58 13.40
CA GLY A 869 -12.41 -27.86 12.26
C GLY A 869 -11.02 -27.27 12.53
N LEU A 870 -10.11 -27.40 11.55
CA LEU A 870 -8.84 -26.72 11.48
C LEU A 870 -8.86 -25.85 10.22
N HIS A 871 -9.24 -24.59 10.42
CA HIS A 871 -9.40 -23.62 9.35
C HIS A 871 -8.05 -23.09 8.83
N LEU A 872 -7.95 -22.90 7.52
CA LEU A 872 -6.82 -22.32 6.82
C LEU A 872 -7.25 -20.98 6.21
N VAL A 873 -6.59 -19.87 6.55
CA VAL A 873 -6.87 -18.59 5.88
C VAL A 873 -6.24 -18.62 4.49
N ARG A 874 -7.00 -18.22 3.46
CA ARG A 874 -6.48 -18.14 2.09
C ARG A 874 -5.38 -17.08 2.01
N ALA A 875 -4.36 -17.34 1.19
CA ALA A 875 -3.22 -16.43 1.05
C ALA A 875 -3.66 -15.04 0.52
N THR A 876 -4.67 -15.00 -0.36
CA THR A 876 -5.29 -13.77 -0.85
C THR A 876 -5.91 -12.94 0.27
N ASP A 877 -6.68 -13.57 1.17
CA ASP A 877 -7.31 -12.85 2.29
C ASP A 877 -6.25 -12.28 3.25
N LEU A 878 -5.15 -13.02 3.48
CA LEU A 878 -4.00 -12.49 4.24
C LEU A 878 -3.38 -11.29 3.52
N ALA A 879 -3.12 -11.38 2.22
CA ALA A 879 -2.49 -10.31 1.45
C ALA A 879 -3.33 -9.02 1.44
N LEU A 880 -4.66 -9.12 1.38
CA LEU A 880 -5.57 -7.97 1.35
C LEU A 880 -5.68 -7.22 2.68
N HIS A 881 -5.25 -7.84 3.79
CA HIS A 881 -5.50 -7.33 5.15
C HIS A 881 -4.27 -7.21 6.05
N ILE A 882 -3.12 -7.79 5.67
CA ILE A 882 -1.84 -7.49 6.30
C ILE A 882 -1.38 -6.12 5.78
N PRO A 883 -1.17 -5.10 6.64
CA PRO A 883 -0.87 -3.73 6.23
C PRO A 883 0.27 -3.63 5.19
N GLU A 884 1.31 -4.44 5.34
CA GLU A 884 2.50 -4.44 4.49
C GLU A 884 2.24 -5.01 3.08
N PHE A 885 1.22 -5.84 2.90
CA PHE A 885 0.82 -6.40 1.59
C PHE A 885 -0.38 -5.66 0.99
N ALA A 886 -1.27 -5.15 1.83
CA ALA A 886 -2.58 -4.64 1.44
C ALA A 886 -2.57 -3.58 0.31
N PRO A 887 -1.65 -2.58 0.29
CA PRO A 887 -1.63 -1.57 -0.76
C PRO A 887 -1.44 -2.18 -2.16
N VAL A 888 -0.43 -3.05 -2.32
CA VAL A 888 -0.14 -3.70 -3.61
C VAL A 888 -1.14 -4.81 -3.90
N ALA A 889 -1.59 -5.55 -2.88
CA ALA A 889 -2.60 -6.60 -3.03
C ALA A 889 -3.93 -6.04 -3.55
N GLN A 890 -4.40 -4.91 -3.02
CA GLN A 890 -5.64 -4.27 -3.47
C GLN A 890 -5.53 -3.75 -4.90
N GLN A 891 -4.35 -3.25 -5.31
CA GLN A 891 -4.09 -2.86 -6.68
C GLN A 891 -4.09 -4.09 -7.61
N ALA A 892 -3.38 -5.16 -7.24
CA ALA A 892 -3.31 -6.40 -8.01
C ALA A 892 -4.68 -7.08 -8.14
N PHE A 893 -5.48 -7.09 -7.07
CA PHE A 893 -6.82 -7.69 -7.04
C PHE A 893 -7.81 -7.01 -7.99
N LYS A 894 -7.54 -5.74 -8.37
CA LYS A 894 -8.34 -4.95 -9.33
C LYS A 894 -7.68 -4.86 -10.71
N SER A 895 -6.51 -5.45 -10.90
CA SER A 895 -5.73 -5.38 -12.13
C SER A 895 -6.15 -6.46 -13.15
N ASP A 896 -5.48 -6.50 -14.29
CA ASP A 896 -5.64 -7.57 -15.27
C ASP A 896 -4.97 -8.88 -14.81
N LEU A 897 -5.16 -9.96 -15.56
CA LEU A 897 -4.55 -11.27 -15.27
C LEU A 897 -3.03 -11.20 -15.06
N ASN A 898 -2.35 -10.31 -15.78
CA ASN A 898 -0.91 -10.12 -15.67
C ASN A 898 -0.52 -9.53 -14.31
N GLY A 899 -1.19 -8.46 -13.87
CA GLY A 899 -0.96 -7.88 -12.54
C GLY A 899 -1.30 -8.84 -11.42
N GLU A 900 -2.42 -9.56 -11.56
CA GLU A 900 -2.86 -10.56 -10.61
C GLU A 900 -1.84 -11.70 -10.46
N LEU A 901 -1.41 -12.34 -11.55
CA LEU A 901 -0.45 -13.44 -11.51
C LEU A 901 0.94 -12.99 -11.06
N THR A 902 1.36 -11.77 -11.42
CA THR A 902 2.64 -11.19 -10.98
C THR A 902 2.71 -11.11 -9.46
N PHE A 903 1.67 -10.52 -8.84
CA PHE A 903 1.60 -10.41 -7.38
C PHE A 903 1.23 -11.74 -6.71
N GLY A 904 0.39 -12.54 -7.36
CA GLY A 904 -0.07 -13.82 -6.84
C GLY A 904 1.05 -14.86 -6.66
N LEU A 905 2.10 -14.82 -7.47
CA LEU A 905 3.34 -15.58 -7.20
C LEU A 905 4.00 -15.17 -5.88
N ILE A 906 4.06 -13.87 -5.60
CA ILE A 906 4.60 -13.32 -4.34
C ILE A 906 3.72 -13.75 -3.15
N THR A 907 2.40 -13.60 -3.28
CA THR A 907 1.43 -14.04 -2.26
C THR A 907 1.55 -15.53 -1.98
N LYS A 908 1.59 -16.36 -3.03
CA LYS A 908 1.76 -17.81 -2.93
C LYS A 908 3.05 -18.18 -2.22
N LYS A 909 4.18 -17.53 -2.53
CA LYS A 909 5.49 -17.81 -1.92
C LYS A 909 5.55 -17.45 -0.44
N ASN A 910 4.98 -16.31 -0.06
CA ASN A 910 5.15 -15.75 1.29
C ASN A 910 4.02 -16.19 2.25
N LEU A 911 2.77 -16.22 1.80
CA LEU A 911 1.58 -16.31 2.66
C LEU A 911 0.85 -17.66 2.63
N SER A 912 1.38 -18.67 1.94
CA SER A 912 0.78 -20.03 1.91
C SER A 912 1.11 -20.91 3.12
N GLN A 913 1.87 -20.39 4.09
CA GLN A 913 2.15 -21.12 5.33
C GLN A 913 0.88 -21.25 6.17
N ILE A 914 0.74 -22.37 6.87
CA ILE A 914 -0.41 -22.60 7.77
C ILE A 914 0.00 -22.78 9.22
N CYS A 915 1.30 -22.92 9.49
CA CYS A 915 1.88 -23.03 10.82
C CYS A 915 3.34 -22.58 10.81
N ASN A 916 3.92 -22.38 12.00
CA ASN A 916 5.29 -21.91 12.18
C ASN A 916 5.57 -20.62 11.39
N PHE A 917 4.64 -19.67 11.44
CA PHE A 917 4.76 -18.40 10.74
C PHE A 917 6.04 -17.67 11.17
N SER A 918 6.82 -17.21 10.20
CA SER A 918 7.95 -16.32 10.47
C SER A 918 7.54 -14.86 10.25
N PRO A 919 7.94 -13.93 11.14
CA PRO A 919 7.68 -12.51 10.93
C PRO A 919 8.21 -12.00 9.58
N GLU A 920 9.35 -12.52 9.12
CA GLU A 920 9.94 -12.18 7.82
C GLU A 920 8.98 -12.43 6.65
N LYS A 921 8.20 -13.52 6.68
CA LYS A 921 7.27 -13.88 5.60
C LYS A 921 5.96 -13.10 5.65
N LEU A 922 5.61 -12.56 6.82
CA LEU A 922 4.46 -11.67 6.98
C LEU A 922 4.78 -10.22 6.56
N LYS A 923 6.05 -9.93 6.24
CA LYS A 923 6.47 -8.66 5.63
C LYS A 923 6.64 -8.83 4.14
N LEU A 924 6.17 -7.85 3.38
CA LEU A 924 6.42 -7.80 1.93
C LEU A 924 7.92 -7.61 1.65
N PHE A 925 8.60 -6.80 2.46
CA PHE A 925 10.04 -6.58 2.41
C PHE A 925 10.67 -6.69 3.80
N SER A 926 11.31 -7.83 4.10
CA SER A 926 12.15 -8.01 5.29
C SER A 926 13.63 -7.69 5.00
N SER A 927 14.49 -7.91 5.99
CA SER A 927 15.96 -7.81 5.82
C SER A 927 16.57 -9.02 5.08
N SER A 928 15.76 -10.01 4.69
CA SER A 928 16.18 -11.19 3.94
C SER A 928 16.54 -10.85 2.49
N PRO A 929 17.82 -11.02 2.07
CA PRO A 929 18.23 -10.71 0.70
C PRO A 929 17.48 -11.54 -0.34
N TYR A 930 17.27 -12.84 -0.06
CA TYR A 930 16.50 -13.73 -0.94
C TYR A 930 15.08 -13.23 -1.14
N GLN A 931 14.40 -12.78 -0.08
CA GLN A 931 13.03 -12.28 -0.19
C GLN A 931 12.99 -10.98 -1.01
N ILE A 932 13.93 -10.05 -0.82
CA ILE A 932 14.02 -8.84 -1.65
C ILE A 932 14.28 -9.22 -3.12
N GLY A 933 15.13 -10.23 -3.34
CA GLY A 933 15.32 -10.85 -4.64
C GLY A 933 14.01 -11.30 -5.28
N TYR A 934 13.23 -12.13 -4.58
CA TYR A 934 12.00 -12.73 -5.10
C TYR A 934 10.83 -11.75 -5.21
N ASN A 935 10.61 -10.93 -4.18
CA ASN A 935 9.44 -10.05 -4.07
C ASN A 935 9.62 -8.72 -4.81
N LEU A 936 10.86 -8.28 -5.09
CA LEU A 936 11.15 -6.99 -5.73
C LEU A 936 11.97 -7.12 -7.01
N ALA A 937 13.20 -7.62 -6.92
CA ALA A 937 14.11 -7.62 -8.07
C ALA A 937 13.62 -8.55 -9.19
N GLY A 938 13.08 -9.72 -8.84
CA GLY A 938 12.45 -10.69 -9.74
C GLY A 938 11.34 -10.07 -10.61
N PRO A 939 10.22 -9.60 -10.03
CA PRO A 939 9.13 -9.00 -10.80
C PRO A 939 9.57 -7.78 -11.61
N LEU A 940 10.41 -6.92 -11.03
CA LEU A 940 10.93 -5.73 -11.71
C LEU A 940 11.74 -6.07 -12.96
N LEU A 941 12.72 -6.98 -12.84
CA LEU A 941 13.57 -7.38 -13.96
C LEU A 941 12.86 -8.25 -14.99
N THR A 942 11.91 -9.08 -14.58
CA THR A 942 11.15 -9.92 -15.52
C THR A 942 10.18 -9.05 -16.35
N ALA A 943 9.52 -8.07 -15.73
CA ALA A 943 8.68 -7.12 -16.46
C ALA A 943 9.51 -6.25 -17.42
N PHE A 944 10.71 -5.82 -17.00
CA PHE A 944 11.65 -5.11 -17.88
C PHE A 944 12.14 -6.00 -19.03
N ALA A 945 12.48 -7.26 -18.78
CA ALA A 945 12.89 -8.21 -19.83
C ALA A 945 11.78 -8.44 -20.87
N GLU A 946 10.53 -8.55 -20.44
CA GLU A 946 9.39 -8.67 -21.36
C GLU A 946 9.15 -7.40 -22.18
N TRP A 947 9.28 -6.22 -21.55
CA TRP A 947 9.24 -4.95 -22.26
C TRP A 947 10.37 -4.84 -23.29
N LEU A 948 11.61 -5.18 -22.91
CA LEU A 948 12.78 -5.20 -23.81
C LEU A 948 12.53 -6.10 -25.02
N ARG A 949 12.02 -7.31 -24.78
CA ARG A 949 11.71 -8.28 -25.84
C ARG A 949 10.70 -7.71 -26.84
N LYS A 950 9.62 -7.06 -26.34
CA LYS A 950 8.57 -6.44 -27.17
C LYS A 950 9.09 -5.23 -27.96
N CYS A 951 9.82 -4.33 -27.30
CA CYS A 951 10.40 -3.14 -27.95
C CYS A 951 11.44 -3.52 -29.00
N ALA A 952 12.37 -4.42 -28.66
CA ALA A 952 13.39 -4.88 -29.59
C ALA A 952 12.79 -5.57 -30.82
N ALA A 953 11.74 -6.39 -30.64
CA ALA A 953 11.01 -6.99 -31.76
C ALA A 953 10.33 -5.92 -32.65
N LYS A 954 9.68 -4.93 -32.03
CA LYS A 954 9.03 -3.81 -32.75
C LYS A 954 10.03 -2.97 -33.55
N ASP A 955 11.20 -2.73 -32.99
CA ASP A 955 12.24 -1.88 -33.59
C ASP A 955 13.19 -2.67 -34.51
N GLY A 956 12.98 -3.98 -34.67
CA GLY A 956 13.80 -4.86 -35.51
C GLY A 956 15.24 -5.02 -35.01
N VAL A 957 15.47 -4.89 -33.70
CA VAL A 957 16.78 -5.03 -33.05
C VAL A 957 17.16 -6.52 -32.99
N GLN A 958 18.38 -6.84 -33.44
CA GLN A 958 18.90 -8.22 -33.43
C GLN A 958 19.92 -8.48 -32.32
N ASP A 959 20.61 -7.43 -31.85
CA ASP A 959 21.65 -7.53 -30.83
C ASP A 959 21.37 -6.52 -29.70
N LEU A 960 21.25 -7.03 -28.48
CA LEU A 960 21.14 -6.24 -27.25
C LEU A 960 22.44 -6.36 -26.45
N TYR A 961 23.07 -5.21 -26.17
CA TYR A 961 24.33 -5.13 -25.43
C TYR A 961 24.07 -4.65 -24.00
N PHE A 962 24.06 -5.58 -23.05
CA PHE A 962 23.86 -5.30 -21.63
C PHE A 962 25.15 -4.75 -21.02
N LEU A 963 25.11 -3.52 -20.51
CA LEU A 963 26.29 -2.87 -19.94
C LEU A 963 26.68 -3.50 -18.60
N ALA A 964 27.98 -3.61 -18.33
CA ALA A 964 28.49 -4.32 -17.15
C ALA A 964 28.11 -3.71 -15.78
N ARG A 965 28.35 -4.52 -14.73
CA ARG A 965 27.91 -4.37 -13.33
C ARG A 965 26.43 -4.66 -13.16
N GLU A 966 25.57 -3.67 -13.41
CA GLU A 966 24.13 -3.82 -13.20
C GLU A 966 23.49 -4.71 -14.28
N GLY A 967 23.98 -4.64 -15.53
CA GLY A 967 23.42 -5.41 -16.63
C GLY A 967 23.69 -6.91 -16.59
N LYS A 968 24.53 -7.42 -15.68
CA LYS A 968 24.82 -8.87 -15.57
C LYS A 968 23.59 -9.65 -15.16
N ILE A 969 22.91 -9.22 -14.10
CA ILE A 969 21.68 -9.86 -13.63
C ILE A 969 20.54 -9.61 -14.62
N ILE A 970 20.44 -8.41 -15.20
CA ILE A 970 19.42 -8.09 -16.21
C ILE A 970 19.55 -9.03 -17.41
N LYS A 971 20.76 -9.26 -17.90
CA LYS A 971 21.03 -10.21 -18.98
C LYS A 971 20.63 -11.63 -18.58
N ALA A 972 21.01 -12.09 -17.39
CA ALA A 972 20.67 -13.44 -16.92
C ALA A 972 19.15 -13.65 -16.82
N VAL A 973 18.42 -12.63 -16.35
CA VAL A 973 16.95 -12.64 -16.32
C VAL A 973 16.37 -12.64 -17.74
N TYR A 974 16.87 -11.77 -18.63
CA TYR A 974 16.44 -11.71 -20.02
C TYR A 974 16.65 -13.04 -20.75
N ASP A 975 17.82 -13.66 -20.59
CA ASP A 975 18.16 -14.94 -21.20
C ASP A 975 17.22 -16.04 -20.71
N LEU A 976 16.99 -16.12 -19.40
CA LEU A 976 16.09 -17.12 -18.82
C LEU A 976 14.64 -16.90 -19.24
N TRP A 977 14.19 -15.63 -19.30
CA TRP A 977 12.84 -15.26 -19.71
C TRP A 977 12.61 -15.48 -21.20
N CYS A 978 13.62 -15.30 -22.05
CA CYS A 978 13.53 -15.48 -23.49
C CYS A 978 13.85 -16.90 -23.96
N ASP A 979 14.36 -17.76 -23.07
CA ASP A 979 14.66 -19.17 -23.35
C ASP A 979 13.43 -19.90 -23.94
N GLY A 980 13.61 -20.48 -25.13
CA GLY A 980 12.57 -21.19 -25.88
C GLY A 980 11.70 -20.35 -26.82
N ALA A 981 11.90 -19.03 -26.92
CA ALA A 981 11.20 -18.19 -27.89
C ALA A 981 11.75 -18.36 -29.33
N GLU A 982 10.88 -18.38 -30.34
CA GLU A 982 11.27 -18.64 -31.75
C GLU A 982 12.20 -17.56 -32.33
N THR A 983 11.96 -16.29 -31.98
CA THR A 983 12.77 -15.16 -32.45
C THR A 983 13.00 -14.17 -31.31
N THR A 984 14.23 -14.08 -30.82
CA THR A 984 14.63 -13.09 -29.82
C THR A 984 15.98 -12.46 -30.16
N PRO A 985 16.15 -11.15 -29.90
CA PRO A 985 17.46 -10.50 -30.02
C PRO A 985 18.51 -11.26 -29.21
N GLN A 986 19.70 -11.42 -29.80
CA GLN A 986 20.88 -11.98 -29.15
C GLN A 986 21.32 -11.04 -28.03
N SER A 987 21.61 -11.61 -26.86
CA SER A 987 22.06 -10.87 -25.70
C SER A 987 23.58 -10.97 -25.56
N HIS A 988 24.25 -9.82 -25.54
CA HIS A 988 25.70 -9.71 -25.37
C HIS A 988 26.01 -8.98 -24.06
N TYR A 989 27.08 -9.37 -23.39
CA TYR A 989 27.53 -8.69 -22.16
C TYR A 989 28.70 -7.77 -22.48
N LEU A 990 28.48 -6.46 -22.42
CA LEU A 990 29.46 -5.46 -22.84
C LEU A 990 30.14 -4.83 -21.62
N ILE A 991 31.39 -5.21 -21.38
CA ILE A 991 32.17 -4.80 -20.21
C ILE A 991 32.74 -3.41 -20.41
N LEU A 992 31.99 -2.40 -19.97
CA LEU A 992 32.34 -0.99 -20.08
C LEU A 992 32.11 -0.25 -18.76
N SER A 993 32.81 0.87 -18.58
CA SER A 993 32.59 1.82 -17.49
C SER A 993 32.60 3.23 -18.05
N ARG A 994 32.05 4.20 -17.32
CA ARG A 994 32.09 5.63 -17.70
C ARG A 994 33.51 6.08 -18.04
N ARG A 995 34.52 5.73 -17.23
CA ARG A 995 35.93 6.02 -17.52
C ARG A 995 36.40 5.35 -18.81
N ALA A 996 36.15 4.04 -18.94
CA ALA A 996 36.64 3.24 -20.07
C ALA A 996 36.13 3.74 -21.43
N VAL A 997 34.99 4.43 -21.50
CA VAL A 997 34.46 5.02 -22.75
C VAL A 997 34.68 6.53 -22.87
N ASN A 998 34.83 7.28 -21.76
CA ASN A 998 35.01 8.73 -21.81
C ASN A 998 36.46 9.11 -22.13
N VAL A 999 37.44 8.43 -21.52
CA VAL A 999 38.87 8.74 -21.75
C VAL A 999 39.25 8.58 -23.23
N PRO A 1000 38.86 7.50 -23.93
CA PRO A 1000 39.10 7.36 -25.39
C PRO A 1000 38.48 8.43 -26.29
N ASN A 1001 37.50 9.19 -25.82
CA ASN A 1001 36.84 10.24 -26.60
C ASN A 1001 37.57 11.59 -26.50
N VAL A 1002 38.57 11.72 -25.64
CA VAL A 1002 39.28 13.00 -25.44
C VAL A 1002 40.24 13.27 -26.61
N THR A 1003 39.97 14.32 -27.37
CA THR A 1003 40.82 14.76 -28.50
C THR A 1003 41.21 16.23 -28.42
N THR A 1004 40.46 17.03 -27.67
CA THR A 1004 40.64 18.47 -27.55
C THR A 1004 40.65 18.91 -26.08
N LEU A 1005 41.07 20.16 -25.83
CA LEU A 1005 40.94 20.77 -24.51
C LEU A 1005 39.47 20.87 -24.08
N ASP A 1006 38.56 21.15 -25.00
CA ASP A 1006 37.12 21.26 -24.67
C ASP A 1006 36.55 19.93 -24.17
N ASP A 1007 37.00 18.80 -24.71
CA ASP A 1007 36.63 17.45 -24.21
C ASP A 1007 37.08 17.26 -22.76
N VAL A 1008 38.33 17.65 -22.46
CA VAL A 1008 38.89 17.60 -21.09
C VAL A 1008 38.06 18.47 -20.15
N LEU A 1009 37.77 19.70 -20.52
CA LEU A 1009 36.99 20.62 -19.68
C LEU A 1009 35.54 20.12 -19.49
N ASN A 1010 34.92 19.53 -20.51
CA ASN A 1010 33.57 19.00 -20.40
C ASN A 1010 33.48 17.78 -19.48
N ILE A 1011 34.48 16.89 -19.47
CA ILE A 1011 34.57 15.81 -18.48
C ILE A 1011 34.73 16.38 -17.06
N ALA A 1012 35.55 17.43 -16.90
CA ALA A 1012 35.79 18.07 -15.61
C ALA A 1012 34.54 18.69 -14.98
N LYS A 1013 33.61 19.23 -15.79
CA LYS A 1013 32.38 19.91 -15.31
C LYS A 1013 31.42 19.00 -14.55
N SER A 1014 31.49 17.69 -14.78
CA SER A 1014 30.65 16.74 -14.06
C SER A 1014 30.96 16.78 -12.56
N THR A 1015 29.93 16.74 -11.72
CA THR A 1015 30.08 16.78 -10.25
C THR A 1015 31.14 15.80 -9.75
N PHE A 1016 32.05 16.30 -8.91
CA PHE A 1016 33.09 15.52 -8.26
C PHE A 1016 33.21 15.94 -6.80
N PHE A 1017 32.92 15.02 -5.87
CA PHE A 1017 33.01 15.27 -4.43
C PHE A 1017 34.46 15.39 -3.99
N ALA A 1018 34.70 16.22 -2.95
CA ALA A 1018 36.04 16.53 -2.45
C ALA A 1018 36.93 15.28 -2.26
N ASN A 1019 37.96 15.14 -3.08
CA ASN A 1019 38.88 14.00 -3.04
C ASN A 1019 40.30 14.38 -3.53
N THR A 1020 41.26 13.45 -3.52
CA THR A 1020 42.64 13.75 -3.91
C THR A 1020 42.78 14.06 -5.40
N LEU A 1021 43.80 14.86 -5.75
CA LEU A 1021 44.10 15.18 -7.15
C LEU A 1021 44.43 13.91 -7.94
N GLU A 1022 45.18 12.98 -7.33
CA GLU A 1022 45.56 11.71 -7.95
C GLU A 1022 44.33 10.87 -8.27
N MET A 1023 43.32 10.85 -7.40
CA MET A 1023 42.06 10.15 -7.66
C MET A 1023 41.27 10.84 -8.77
N PHE A 1024 41.16 12.17 -8.76
CA PHE A 1024 40.49 12.92 -9.82
C PHE A 1024 41.11 12.64 -11.20
N LEU A 1025 42.44 12.73 -11.32
CA LEU A 1025 43.15 12.49 -12.57
C LEU A 1025 43.02 11.03 -13.05
N ARG A 1026 43.12 10.07 -12.14
CA ARG A 1026 42.99 8.64 -12.46
C ARG A 1026 41.59 8.26 -12.91
N GLU A 1027 40.55 8.74 -12.21
CA GLU A 1027 39.16 8.36 -12.50
C GLU A 1027 38.57 9.11 -13.71
N ARG A 1028 38.98 10.37 -13.94
CA ARG A 1028 38.46 11.18 -15.07
C ARG A 1028 39.26 11.04 -16.36
N TYR A 1029 40.58 10.91 -16.27
CA TYR A 1029 41.48 10.95 -17.43
C TYR A 1029 42.40 9.74 -17.54
N GLY A 1030 42.34 8.81 -16.59
CA GLY A 1030 43.21 7.65 -16.56
C GLY A 1030 44.66 7.92 -16.20
N LEU A 1031 44.98 9.15 -15.82
CA LEU A 1031 46.34 9.63 -15.72
C LEU A 1031 46.94 9.31 -14.34
N THR A 1032 48.06 8.59 -14.34
CA THR A 1032 48.91 8.41 -13.15
C THR A 1032 50.23 9.15 -13.37
N LEU A 1033 50.44 10.22 -12.61
CA LEU A 1033 51.62 11.07 -12.77
C LEU A 1033 52.84 10.44 -12.08
N PRO A 1034 54.02 10.43 -12.72
CA PRO A 1034 55.28 10.09 -12.05
C PRO A 1034 55.60 11.08 -10.92
N GLU A 1035 56.26 10.64 -9.85
CA GLU A 1035 56.61 11.48 -8.69
C GLU A 1035 57.35 12.78 -9.08
N GLY A 1036 58.23 12.71 -10.09
CA GLY A 1036 58.95 13.89 -10.59
C GLY A 1036 58.03 14.94 -11.22
N LYS A 1037 56.96 14.52 -11.91
CA LYS A 1037 55.99 15.42 -12.56
C LYS A 1037 55.01 16.01 -11.55
N LEU A 1038 54.58 15.20 -10.58
CA LEU A 1038 53.83 15.68 -9.39
C LEU A 1038 54.61 16.74 -8.62
N SER A 1039 55.91 16.51 -8.39
CA SER A 1039 56.78 17.48 -7.71
C SER A 1039 56.90 18.80 -8.48
N SER A 1040 57.05 18.73 -9.80
CA SER A 1040 57.09 19.91 -10.69
C SER A 1040 55.79 20.73 -10.68
N LEU A 1041 54.64 20.03 -10.64
CA LEU A 1041 53.31 20.63 -10.57
C LEU A 1041 53.11 21.39 -9.25
N TYR A 1042 53.52 20.80 -8.12
CA TYR A 1042 53.47 21.47 -6.82
C TYR A 1042 54.44 22.64 -6.72
N SER A 1043 55.66 22.52 -7.25
CA SER A 1043 56.65 23.62 -7.22
C SER A 1043 56.29 24.80 -8.13
N SER A 1044 55.51 24.57 -9.18
CA SER A 1044 55.05 25.63 -10.10
C SER A 1044 53.81 26.36 -9.61
N GLY A 1045 53.23 25.95 -8.48
CA GLY A 1045 52.05 26.58 -7.90
C GLY A 1045 50.74 26.28 -8.63
N LEU A 1046 50.74 25.35 -9.60
CA LEU A 1046 49.54 24.95 -10.35
C LEU A 1046 48.51 24.22 -9.49
N TRP A 1047 48.95 23.52 -8.44
CA TRP A 1047 48.09 22.96 -7.40
C TRP A 1047 48.82 22.92 -6.06
N ALA A 1048 48.11 23.02 -4.95
CA ALA A 1048 48.70 22.93 -3.61
C ALA A 1048 48.73 21.48 -3.13
N LYS A 1049 49.87 21.03 -2.57
CA LYS A 1049 50.03 19.66 -2.05
C LYS A 1049 49.02 19.41 -0.92
N GLY A 1050 48.21 18.36 -1.06
CA GLY A 1050 47.17 18.01 -0.10
C GLY A 1050 45.85 18.77 -0.25
N LYS A 1051 45.75 19.73 -1.19
CA LYS A 1051 44.47 20.37 -1.53
C LYS A 1051 43.58 19.35 -2.27
N LEU A 1052 42.35 19.18 -1.78
CA LEU A 1052 41.35 18.32 -2.42
C LEU A 1052 40.77 18.99 -3.67
N VAL A 1053 40.39 18.17 -4.63
CA VAL A 1053 39.66 18.53 -5.84
C VAL A 1053 38.17 18.33 -5.58
N GLU A 1054 37.38 19.35 -5.85
CA GLU A 1054 35.92 19.35 -5.73
C GLU A 1054 35.34 20.14 -6.91
N VAL A 1055 34.29 19.60 -7.54
CA VAL A 1055 33.57 20.25 -8.64
C VAL A 1055 32.08 20.20 -8.36
N HIS A 1056 31.47 21.38 -8.24
CA HIS A 1056 30.02 21.56 -8.13
C HIS A 1056 29.55 22.62 -9.11
N ASN A 1057 28.30 22.49 -9.59
CA ASN A 1057 27.68 23.44 -10.51
C ASN A 1057 28.54 23.74 -11.76
N GLU A 1058 29.26 22.73 -12.26
CA GLU A 1058 30.15 22.84 -13.42
C GLU A 1058 31.33 23.82 -13.25
N ASP A 1059 31.63 24.28 -12.02
CA ASP A 1059 32.75 25.18 -11.77
C ASP A 1059 34.08 24.44 -11.79
N ILE A 1060 34.87 24.72 -12.82
CA ILE A 1060 36.20 24.16 -13.05
C ILE A 1060 37.29 25.23 -13.01
N SER A 1061 36.97 26.45 -12.56
CA SER A 1061 37.84 27.62 -12.67
C SER A 1061 39.21 27.40 -12.01
N GLU A 1062 39.23 26.71 -10.86
CA GLU A 1062 40.46 26.42 -10.13
C GLU A 1062 41.30 25.31 -10.78
N ILE A 1063 40.66 24.33 -11.44
CA ILE A 1063 41.32 23.14 -11.98
C ILE A 1063 41.73 23.36 -13.45
N LYS A 1064 41.08 24.30 -14.15
CA LYS A 1064 41.33 24.58 -15.57
C LYS A 1064 42.81 24.82 -15.91
N PRO A 1065 43.59 25.66 -15.18
CA PRO A 1065 45.01 25.87 -15.48
C PRO A 1065 45.84 24.58 -15.35
N LEU A 1066 45.47 23.73 -14.40
CA LEU A 1066 46.11 22.43 -14.20
C LEU A 1066 45.80 21.47 -15.37
N LEU A 1067 44.56 21.45 -15.85
CA LEU A 1067 44.17 20.62 -17.00
C LEU A 1067 44.82 21.08 -18.31
N GLU A 1068 44.98 22.39 -18.50
CA GLU A 1068 45.73 22.96 -19.63
C GLU A 1068 47.20 22.51 -19.61
N TYR A 1069 47.83 22.49 -18.44
CA TYR A 1069 49.21 22.00 -18.27
C TYR A 1069 49.33 20.49 -18.55
N LEU A 1070 48.35 19.70 -18.11
CA LEU A 1070 48.35 18.23 -18.25
C LEU A 1070 47.79 17.74 -19.60
N LEU A 1071 47.32 18.64 -20.47
CA LEU A 1071 46.69 18.29 -21.73
C LEU A 1071 47.51 17.30 -22.60
N PRO A 1072 48.84 17.48 -22.79
CA PRO A 1072 49.62 16.54 -23.59
C PRO A 1072 49.63 15.11 -23.03
N ASP A 1073 49.67 14.98 -21.70
CA ASP A 1073 49.66 13.68 -21.02
C ASP A 1073 48.28 13.01 -21.12
N ILE A 1074 47.22 13.80 -20.95
CA ILE A 1074 45.83 13.34 -21.08
C ILE A 1074 45.56 12.83 -22.50
N LEU A 1075 45.99 13.58 -23.54
CA LEU A 1075 45.80 13.17 -24.93
C LEU A 1075 46.60 11.91 -25.29
N ALA A 1076 47.82 11.76 -24.75
CA ALA A 1076 48.63 10.57 -24.96
C ALA A 1076 47.96 9.32 -24.36
N GLU A 1077 47.44 9.41 -23.14
CA GLU A 1077 46.72 8.30 -22.49
C GLU A 1077 45.42 7.98 -23.23
N ALA A 1078 44.63 9.00 -23.58
CA ALA A 1078 43.37 8.85 -24.33
C ALA A 1078 43.57 8.12 -25.66
N HIS A 1079 44.61 8.49 -26.42
CA HIS A 1079 44.92 7.82 -27.70
C HIS A 1079 45.31 6.35 -27.52
N ALA A 1080 46.09 6.03 -26.47
CA ALA A 1080 46.48 4.66 -26.18
C ALA A 1080 45.26 3.79 -25.78
N GLU A 1081 44.39 4.30 -24.91
CA GLU A 1081 43.18 3.59 -24.48
C GLU A 1081 42.17 3.38 -25.62
N LYS A 1082 42.08 4.32 -26.57
CA LYS A 1082 41.16 4.24 -27.72
C LYS A 1082 41.40 3.01 -28.60
N GLN A 1083 42.66 2.67 -28.87
CA GLN A 1083 43.00 1.52 -29.71
C GLN A 1083 42.58 0.19 -29.06
N GLY A 1084 42.80 0.05 -27.75
CA GLY A 1084 42.36 -1.11 -26.99
C GLY A 1084 40.84 -1.26 -26.97
N LEU A 1085 40.12 -0.15 -26.75
CA LEU A 1085 38.66 -0.16 -26.73
C LEU A 1085 38.05 -0.53 -28.09
N LEU A 1086 38.56 0.04 -29.19
CA LEU A 1086 38.05 -0.27 -30.53
C LEU A 1086 38.22 -1.75 -30.87
N GLN A 1087 39.38 -2.34 -30.55
CA GLN A 1087 39.63 -3.75 -30.79
C GLN A 1087 38.71 -4.63 -29.91
N TYR A 1088 38.43 -4.24 -28.66
CA TYR A 1088 37.45 -4.92 -27.81
C TYR A 1088 36.03 -4.87 -28.42
N LEU A 1089 35.54 -3.69 -28.79
CA LEU A 1089 34.21 -3.54 -29.41
C LEU A 1089 34.10 -4.31 -30.73
N GLN A 1090 35.22 -4.49 -31.45
CA GLN A 1090 35.26 -5.32 -32.65
C GLN A 1090 35.17 -6.82 -32.32
N GLN A 1091 35.83 -7.29 -31.26
CA GLN A 1091 35.81 -8.68 -30.81
C GLN A 1091 34.43 -9.09 -30.31
N GLU A 1092 33.74 -8.23 -29.57
CA GLU A 1092 32.36 -8.44 -29.09
C GLU A 1092 31.29 -8.24 -30.18
N GLY A 1093 31.70 -8.01 -31.43
CA GLY A 1093 30.78 -7.83 -32.56
C GLY A 1093 30.00 -6.52 -32.57
N PHE A 1094 30.16 -5.66 -31.56
CA PHE A 1094 29.44 -4.38 -31.43
C PHE A 1094 29.59 -3.49 -32.67
N ILE A 1095 30.80 -3.38 -33.22
CA ILE A 1095 31.05 -2.56 -34.43
C ILE A 1095 30.30 -3.09 -35.65
N LYS A 1096 30.17 -4.42 -35.79
CA LYS A 1096 29.57 -5.09 -36.94
C LYS A 1096 28.05 -5.16 -36.88
N SER A 1097 27.46 -5.02 -35.69
CA SER A 1097 26.00 -5.06 -35.54
C SER A 1097 25.35 -3.92 -36.31
N ALA A 1098 24.30 -4.25 -37.07
CA ALA A 1098 23.57 -3.29 -37.90
C ALA A 1098 22.75 -2.32 -37.03
N HIS A 1099 22.11 -2.83 -35.97
CA HIS A 1099 21.31 -2.06 -35.02
C HIS A 1099 21.94 -2.21 -33.62
N LYS A 1100 22.89 -1.33 -33.31
CA LYS A 1100 23.61 -1.32 -32.03
C LYS A 1100 22.67 -0.80 -30.94
N THR A 1101 22.24 -1.66 -30.03
CA THR A 1101 21.34 -1.25 -28.94
C THR A 1101 21.91 -1.63 -27.58
N VAL A 1102 22.11 -0.64 -26.71
CA VAL A 1102 22.60 -0.86 -25.34
C VAL A 1102 21.44 -1.00 -24.36
N VAL A 1103 21.63 -1.80 -23.31
CA VAL A 1103 20.67 -1.97 -22.21
C VAL A 1103 21.34 -1.61 -20.90
N ASP A 1104 20.70 -0.75 -20.11
CA ASP A 1104 21.25 -0.21 -18.87
C ASP A 1104 20.14 0.19 -17.87
N VAL A 1105 20.50 0.39 -16.61
CA VAL A 1105 19.65 0.93 -15.55
C VAL A 1105 19.66 2.47 -15.58
N GLY A 1106 20.78 3.06 -16.00
CA GLY A 1106 21.09 4.48 -15.88
C GLY A 1106 20.15 5.44 -16.61
N TYR A 1107 20.11 6.69 -16.16
CA TYR A 1107 19.06 7.66 -16.51
C TYR A 1107 19.50 8.78 -17.45
N SER A 1108 20.80 8.92 -17.72
CA SER A 1108 21.36 10.03 -18.50
C SER A 1108 22.01 9.62 -19.82
N GLY A 1109 22.09 8.31 -20.12
CA GLY A 1109 22.66 7.80 -21.37
C GLY A 1109 24.15 8.06 -21.58
N THR A 1110 24.94 8.28 -20.52
CA THR A 1110 26.35 8.69 -20.63
C THR A 1110 27.20 7.72 -21.47
N ILE A 1111 27.12 6.41 -21.20
CA ILE A 1111 27.91 5.42 -21.94
C ILE A 1111 27.45 5.34 -23.41
N GLN A 1112 26.14 5.41 -23.66
CA GLN A 1112 25.59 5.44 -25.02
C GLN A 1112 26.15 6.61 -25.82
N LYS A 1113 26.12 7.83 -25.28
CA LYS A 1113 26.67 9.04 -25.93
C LYS A 1113 28.15 8.88 -26.27
N SER A 1114 28.92 8.33 -25.33
CA SER A 1114 30.34 8.07 -25.56
C SER A 1114 30.59 7.01 -26.63
N LEU A 1115 29.75 5.97 -26.70
CA LEU A 1115 29.82 4.97 -27.76
C LEU A 1115 29.48 5.55 -29.13
N ILE A 1116 28.46 6.41 -29.24
CA ILE A 1116 28.11 7.10 -30.49
C ILE A 1116 29.32 7.86 -31.04
N ASN A 1117 30.06 8.57 -30.17
CA ASN A 1117 31.26 9.31 -30.57
C ASN A 1117 32.43 8.40 -30.99
N ILE A 1118 32.53 7.18 -30.41
CA ILE A 1118 33.61 6.23 -30.73
C ILE A 1118 33.36 5.53 -32.07
N VAL A 1119 32.15 5.01 -32.30
CA VAL A 1119 31.82 4.22 -33.51
C VAL A 1119 31.24 5.07 -34.63
N THR A 1120 30.88 6.33 -34.36
CA THR A 1120 30.33 7.31 -35.33
C THR A 1120 29.08 6.84 -36.08
N ASP A 1121 28.37 5.86 -35.52
CA ASP A 1121 27.17 5.23 -36.07
C ASP A 1121 25.98 5.42 -35.11
N ARG A 1122 24.78 5.01 -35.50
CA ARG A 1122 23.60 4.97 -34.62
C ARG A 1122 23.82 3.96 -33.49
N VAL A 1123 23.55 4.37 -32.25
CA VAL A 1123 23.53 3.49 -31.07
C VAL A 1123 22.28 3.82 -30.26
N ASP A 1124 21.28 2.95 -30.28
CA ASP A 1124 20.07 3.12 -29.48
C ASP A 1124 20.26 2.61 -28.05
N GLY A 1125 19.39 3.03 -27.13
CA GLY A 1125 19.45 2.65 -25.72
C GLY A 1125 18.08 2.33 -25.14
N TYR A 1126 18.00 1.21 -24.45
CA TYR A 1126 16.84 0.82 -23.64
C TYR A 1126 17.20 0.86 -22.16
N TYR A 1127 16.41 1.60 -21.40
CA TYR A 1127 16.70 1.90 -20.00
C TYR A 1127 15.52 1.57 -19.09
N MET A 1128 15.79 1.21 -17.84
CA MET A 1128 14.73 1.09 -16.84
C MET A 1128 14.03 2.44 -16.59
N ALA A 1129 14.80 3.53 -16.53
CA ALA A 1129 14.31 4.89 -16.42
C ALA A 1129 15.20 5.86 -17.19
N THR A 1130 14.62 6.87 -17.83
CA THR A 1130 15.37 7.96 -18.49
C THR A 1130 14.94 9.31 -17.94
N SER A 1131 15.91 10.21 -17.79
CA SER A 1131 15.68 11.62 -17.46
C SER A 1131 15.65 12.48 -18.73
N GLU A 1132 15.19 13.73 -18.64
CA GLU A 1132 15.21 14.69 -19.76
C GLU A 1132 16.58 14.87 -20.43
N VAL A 1133 17.68 14.58 -19.72
CA VAL A 1133 19.03 14.70 -20.29
C VAL A 1133 19.43 13.49 -21.12
N ALA A 1134 18.72 12.35 -21.04
CA ALA A 1134 19.06 11.14 -21.78
C ALA A 1134 19.08 11.39 -23.29
N GLY A 1135 18.07 12.08 -23.82
CA GLY A 1135 17.98 12.46 -25.23
C GLY A 1135 18.94 13.59 -25.65
N LYS A 1136 19.39 14.43 -24.71
CA LYS A 1136 20.26 15.58 -25.02
C LYS A 1136 21.66 15.09 -25.40
N GLY A 1137 22.09 15.42 -26.62
CA GLY A 1137 23.40 15.03 -27.14
C GLY A 1137 23.45 13.65 -27.79
N LEU A 1138 22.29 13.01 -28.04
CA LEU A 1138 22.21 11.89 -28.97
C LEU A 1138 22.25 12.40 -30.42
N ASN A 1139 23.01 11.72 -31.25
CA ASN A 1139 23.31 12.07 -32.64
C ASN A 1139 23.16 10.82 -33.53
N ASN A 1140 23.26 10.99 -34.86
CA ASN A 1140 23.10 9.91 -35.86
C ASN A 1140 21.73 9.20 -35.84
N GLY A 1141 20.68 9.89 -35.40
CA GLY A 1141 19.33 9.31 -35.29
C GLY A 1141 19.15 8.32 -34.14
N SER A 1142 20.11 8.28 -33.21
CA SER A 1142 20.08 7.44 -32.00
C SER A 1142 18.95 7.84 -31.05
N LYS A 1143 18.35 6.86 -30.38
CA LYS A 1143 17.26 7.06 -29.42
C LYS A 1143 17.57 6.48 -28.05
N ALA A 1144 16.95 7.02 -27.02
CA ALA A 1144 16.95 6.47 -25.67
C ALA A 1144 15.50 6.32 -25.21
N HIS A 1145 15.14 5.12 -24.76
CA HIS A 1145 13.80 4.76 -24.35
C HIS A 1145 13.79 4.30 -22.89
N GLY A 1146 12.81 4.75 -22.13
CA GLY A 1146 12.62 4.37 -20.74
C GLY A 1146 11.43 3.42 -20.55
N CYS A 1147 11.59 2.38 -19.73
CA CYS A 1147 10.56 1.39 -19.45
C CYS A 1147 9.53 1.88 -18.43
N PHE A 1148 9.99 2.30 -17.24
CA PHE A 1148 9.12 2.78 -16.17
C PHE A 1148 8.93 4.29 -16.23
N ILE A 1149 9.98 5.01 -16.64
CA ILE A 1149 10.02 6.46 -16.74
C ILE A 1149 10.71 6.85 -18.05
N GLU A 1150 10.02 7.61 -18.90
CA GLU A 1150 10.57 8.12 -20.16
C GLU A 1150 10.70 9.65 -20.10
N ASN A 1151 11.91 10.18 -20.27
CA ASN A 1151 12.22 11.61 -20.21
C ASN A 1151 11.66 12.30 -18.94
N SER A 1152 11.88 11.70 -17.77
CA SER A 1152 11.34 12.13 -16.46
C SER A 1152 9.82 12.04 -16.31
N VAL A 1153 9.09 11.48 -17.28
CA VAL A 1153 7.65 11.24 -17.20
C VAL A 1153 7.40 9.78 -16.82
N SER A 1154 6.69 9.56 -15.71
CA SER A 1154 6.27 8.20 -15.32
C SER A 1154 5.28 7.61 -16.32
N LEU A 1155 5.50 6.36 -16.71
CA LEU A 1155 4.64 5.64 -17.66
C LEU A 1155 3.64 4.68 -16.99
N GLN A 1156 3.88 4.32 -15.72
CA GLN A 1156 3.12 3.29 -15.01
C GLN A 1156 2.29 3.86 -13.87
N ASN A 1157 2.93 4.54 -12.91
CA ASN A 1157 2.26 5.23 -11.82
C ASN A 1157 2.74 6.69 -11.74
N ASP A 1158 1.83 7.65 -11.54
CA ASP A 1158 2.14 9.09 -11.52
C ASP A 1158 3.26 9.48 -10.53
N ASN A 1159 3.42 8.70 -9.46
CA ASN A 1159 4.41 8.93 -8.40
C ASN A 1159 5.55 7.90 -8.37
N SER A 1160 5.90 7.26 -9.49
CA SER A 1160 7.02 6.30 -9.55
C SER A 1160 8.29 6.85 -8.91
N LEU A 1161 8.90 6.05 -8.04
CA LEU A 1161 10.13 6.40 -7.32
C LEU A 1161 11.40 5.88 -8.02
N VAL A 1162 11.27 5.17 -9.14
CA VAL A 1162 12.38 4.49 -9.84
C VAL A 1162 13.50 5.46 -10.22
N LEU A 1163 13.18 6.64 -10.78
CA LEU A 1163 14.18 7.64 -11.16
C LEU A 1163 14.71 8.42 -9.95
N ARG A 1164 13.83 8.79 -9.00
CA ARG A 1164 14.19 9.58 -7.81
C ARG A 1164 15.12 8.82 -6.86
N HIS A 1165 14.96 7.49 -6.80
CA HIS A 1165 15.76 6.60 -5.96
C HIS A 1165 16.64 5.64 -6.77
N SER A 1166 17.03 6.03 -7.98
CA SER A 1166 17.83 5.20 -8.90
C SER A 1166 19.11 4.64 -8.28
N PHE A 1167 19.73 5.34 -7.34
CA PHE A 1167 20.89 4.83 -6.60
C PHE A 1167 20.60 3.55 -5.78
N VAL A 1168 19.39 3.44 -5.23
CA VAL A 1168 18.93 2.21 -4.55
C VAL A 1168 18.74 1.09 -5.56
N LEU A 1169 18.24 1.41 -6.75
CA LEU A 1169 18.12 0.44 -7.84
C LEU A 1169 19.50 -0.06 -8.30
N GLU A 1170 20.48 0.82 -8.46
CA GLU A 1170 21.87 0.45 -8.77
C GLU A 1170 22.44 -0.52 -7.71
N LYS A 1171 22.21 -0.24 -6.42
CA LYS A 1171 22.61 -1.16 -5.33
C LYS A 1171 21.99 -2.55 -5.46
N LEU A 1172 20.67 -2.62 -5.71
CA LEU A 1172 19.94 -3.88 -5.86
C LEU A 1172 20.47 -4.73 -7.03
N LEU A 1173 20.93 -4.08 -8.10
CA LEU A 1173 21.34 -4.74 -9.34
C LEU A 1173 22.85 -4.96 -9.45
N SER A 1174 23.63 -4.42 -8.50
CA SER A 1174 25.09 -4.50 -8.51
C SER A 1174 25.62 -5.95 -8.57
N SER A 1175 26.70 -6.16 -9.33
CA SER A 1175 27.44 -7.43 -9.38
C SER A 1175 28.68 -7.43 -8.47
N ASP A 1176 29.24 -8.61 -8.22
CA ASP A 1176 30.55 -8.78 -7.55
C ASP A 1176 31.76 -8.52 -8.48
N ASP A 1177 31.53 -8.26 -9.77
CA ASP A 1177 32.60 -8.01 -10.73
C ASP A 1177 33.28 -6.66 -10.43
N THR A 1178 34.61 -6.61 -10.56
CA THR A 1178 35.37 -5.37 -10.40
C THR A 1178 35.15 -4.43 -11.58
N GLN A 1179 35.18 -3.12 -11.32
CA GLN A 1179 34.96 -2.15 -12.38
C GLN A 1179 36.11 -2.16 -13.38
N ILE A 1180 35.79 -2.23 -14.68
CA ILE A 1180 36.77 -2.09 -15.76
C ILE A 1180 37.33 -0.66 -15.78
N VAL A 1181 38.64 -0.56 -15.85
CA VAL A 1181 39.37 0.70 -15.96
C VAL A 1181 39.57 1.01 -17.44
N LYS A 1182 40.27 0.13 -18.17
CA LYS A 1182 40.65 0.29 -19.58
C LYS A 1182 40.93 -1.03 -20.29
N TYR A 1183 41.13 -0.95 -21.60
CA TYR A 1183 41.62 -2.03 -22.44
C TYR A 1183 42.98 -1.68 -23.00
N ILE A 1184 43.94 -2.61 -22.92
CA ILE A 1184 45.29 -2.44 -23.46
C ILE A 1184 45.46 -3.37 -24.66
N LEU A 1185 45.99 -2.83 -25.76
CA LEU A 1185 46.34 -3.60 -26.95
C LEU A 1185 47.84 -3.94 -26.95
N GLU A 1186 48.17 -5.21 -26.71
CA GLU A 1186 49.54 -5.73 -26.75
C GLU A 1186 49.63 -6.90 -27.74
N ASN A 1187 50.52 -6.83 -28.74
CA ASN A 1187 50.72 -7.89 -29.73
C ASN A 1187 49.41 -8.40 -30.39
N ALA A 1188 48.52 -7.48 -30.78
CA ALA A 1188 47.20 -7.77 -31.33
C ALA A 1188 46.23 -8.52 -30.39
N THR A 1189 46.58 -8.68 -29.11
CA THR A 1189 45.72 -9.21 -28.05
C THR A 1189 45.21 -8.06 -27.19
N VAL A 1190 43.91 -8.06 -26.90
CA VAL A 1190 43.31 -7.07 -25.99
C VAL A 1190 43.24 -7.65 -24.60
N THR A 1191 43.81 -6.93 -23.63
CA THR A 1191 43.79 -7.31 -22.22
C THR A 1191 42.95 -6.31 -21.42
N PRO A 1192 41.88 -6.74 -20.73
CA PRO A 1192 41.11 -5.88 -19.83
C PRO A 1192 41.90 -5.58 -18.56
N VAL A 1193 41.86 -4.32 -18.11
CA VAL A 1193 42.45 -3.87 -16.85
C VAL A 1193 41.34 -3.47 -15.89
N TYR A 1194 41.23 -4.18 -14.76
CA TYR A 1194 40.21 -3.95 -13.75
C TYR A 1194 40.76 -3.19 -12.53
N LYS A 1195 39.87 -2.55 -11.77
CA LYS A 1195 40.21 -2.02 -10.45
C LYS A 1195 40.61 -3.15 -9.50
N GLN A 1196 41.46 -2.83 -8.53
CA GLN A 1196 41.72 -3.72 -7.40
C GLN A 1196 40.47 -3.78 -6.52
N GLN A 1197 40.04 -4.99 -6.18
CA GLN A 1197 38.86 -5.21 -5.35
C GLN A 1197 39.16 -4.81 -3.90
N ARG A 1198 38.30 -3.96 -3.31
CA ARG A 1198 38.42 -3.56 -1.91
C ARG A 1198 37.76 -4.59 -0.97
N PRO A 1199 38.30 -4.85 0.24
CA PRO A 1199 37.71 -5.79 1.20
C PRO A 1199 36.23 -5.52 1.51
N GLU A 1200 35.83 -4.25 1.57
CA GLU A 1200 34.46 -3.82 1.85
C GLU A 1200 33.47 -4.26 0.76
N GLU A 1201 33.89 -4.33 -0.50
CA GLU A 1201 33.06 -4.80 -1.62
C GLU A 1201 32.79 -6.32 -1.53
N LEU A 1202 33.74 -7.07 -0.96
CA LEU A 1202 33.61 -8.52 -0.75
C LEU A 1202 32.64 -8.88 0.38
N ILE A 1203 32.45 -8.01 1.38
CA ILE A 1203 31.55 -8.25 2.52
C ILE A 1203 30.09 -8.42 2.06
N THR A 1204 29.73 -7.81 0.93
CA THR A 1204 28.35 -7.79 0.42
C THR A 1204 28.04 -8.91 -0.59
N LYS A 1205 29.01 -9.77 -0.87
CA LYS A 1205 28.90 -10.88 -1.83
C LYS A 1205 27.80 -11.89 -1.50
N ASP A 1206 27.74 -12.35 -0.25
CA ASP A 1206 26.74 -13.35 0.16
C ASP A 1206 25.32 -12.76 0.09
N ILE A 1207 25.19 -11.48 0.44
CA ILE A 1207 23.93 -10.72 0.34
C ILE A 1207 23.48 -10.64 -1.13
N ARG A 1208 24.36 -10.25 -2.05
CA ARG A 1208 24.07 -10.21 -3.50
C ARG A 1208 23.72 -11.59 -4.04
N THR A 1209 24.43 -12.63 -3.63
CA THR A 1209 24.20 -14.00 -4.09
C THR A 1209 22.80 -14.48 -3.73
N GLU A 1210 22.37 -14.28 -2.47
CA GLU A 1210 21.02 -14.67 -2.05
C GLU A 1210 19.94 -13.79 -2.71
N LEU A 1211 20.18 -12.49 -2.90
CA LEU A 1211 19.28 -11.62 -3.65
C LEU A 1211 19.10 -12.07 -5.10
N GLN A 1212 20.20 -12.34 -5.80
CA GLN A 1212 20.15 -12.82 -7.19
C GLN A 1212 19.45 -14.17 -7.29
N LYS A 1213 19.69 -15.07 -6.32
CA LYS A 1213 18.99 -16.36 -6.25
C LYS A 1213 17.47 -16.17 -6.11
N GLY A 1214 17.02 -15.29 -5.21
CA GLY A 1214 15.60 -14.97 -5.07
C GLY A 1214 15.00 -14.39 -6.35
N CYS A 1215 15.72 -13.48 -7.00
CA CYS A 1215 15.33 -12.91 -8.29
C CYS A 1215 15.15 -14.00 -9.36
N MET A 1216 16.15 -14.87 -9.53
CA MET A 1216 16.10 -15.94 -10.53
C MET A 1216 15.02 -16.98 -10.23
N ASP A 1217 14.72 -17.26 -8.96
CA ASP A 1217 13.63 -18.16 -8.57
C ASP A 1217 12.26 -17.58 -8.98
N PHE A 1218 12.04 -16.27 -8.80
CA PHE A 1218 10.82 -15.63 -9.31
C PHE A 1218 10.71 -15.76 -10.84
N VAL A 1219 11.80 -15.54 -11.58
CA VAL A 1219 11.81 -15.65 -13.04
C VAL A 1219 11.43 -17.07 -13.49
N ARG A 1220 11.90 -18.10 -12.78
CA ARG A 1220 11.52 -19.49 -13.07
C ARG A 1220 10.04 -19.71 -12.83
N ASP A 1221 9.52 -19.28 -11.68
CA ASP A 1221 8.10 -19.42 -11.35
C ASP A 1221 7.22 -18.66 -12.36
N ALA A 1222 7.61 -17.44 -12.74
CA ALA A 1222 6.92 -16.64 -13.76
C ALA A 1222 6.96 -17.29 -15.14
N ARG A 1223 8.10 -17.88 -15.52
CA ARG A 1223 8.25 -18.62 -16.78
C ARG A 1223 7.39 -19.89 -16.79
N ASP A 1224 7.29 -20.57 -15.66
CA ASP A 1224 6.44 -21.75 -15.52
C ASP A 1224 4.96 -21.36 -15.67
N ILE A 1225 4.51 -20.22 -15.12
CA ILE A 1225 3.16 -19.68 -15.40
C ILE A 1225 2.95 -19.47 -16.89
N ARG A 1226 3.89 -18.81 -17.58
CA ARG A 1226 3.78 -18.57 -19.02
C ARG A 1226 3.73 -19.87 -19.82
N ASN A 1227 4.58 -20.83 -19.48
CA ASN A 1227 4.73 -22.05 -20.27
C ASN A 1227 3.60 -23.08 -20.02
N THR A 1228 2.97 -23.06 -18.85
CA THR A 1228 2.03 -24.13 -18.43
C THR A 1228 0.59 -23.66 -18.25
N LEU A 1229 0.38 -22.43 -17.76
CA LEU A 1229 -0.95 -21.94 -17.37
C LEU A 1229 -1.49 -20.89 -18.36
N TYR A 1230 -0.74 -19.81 -18.56
CA TYR A 1230 -1.18 -18.65 -19.34
C TYR A 1230 -0.09 -18.19 -20.34
N PRO A 1231 -0.12 -18.68 -21.59
CA PRO A 1231 0.90 -18.39 -22.62
C PRO A 1231 1.17 -16.91 -22.89
N ASP A 1232 0.15 -16.04 -22.76
CA ASP A 1232 0.31 -14.60 -22.97
C ASP A 1232 0.80 -13.85 -21.72
N PHE A 1233 1.10 -14.57 -20.64
CA PHE A 1233 1.54 -13.98 -19.38
C PHE A 1233 2.76 -13.08 -19.59
N SER A 1234 2.57 -11.81 -19.23
CA SER A 1234 3.56 -10.75 -19.28
C SER A 1234 3.59 -10.07 -17.91
N PRO A 1235 4.67 -10.18 -17.11
CA PRO A 1235 4.68 -9.58 -15.78
C PRO A 1235 4.35 -8.07 -15.82
N SER A 1236 3.48 -7.64 -14.89
CA SER A 1236 2.92 -6.28 -14.92
C SER A 1236 3.95 -5.23 -14.52
N LEU A 1237 4.18 -4.27 -15.42
CA LEU A 1237 5.03 -3.10 -15.15
C LEU A 1237 4.45 -2.22 -14.04
N THR A 1238 3.13 -2.08 -13.97
CA THR A 1238 2.45 -1.29 -12.93
C THR A 1238 2.67 -1.90 -11.55
N ILE A 1239 2.47 -3.21 -11.40
CA ILE A 1239 2.71 -3.89 -10.11
C ILE A 1239 4.19 -3.87 -9.74
N ALA A 1240 5.09 -4.07 -10.70
CA ALA A 1240 6.53 -3.99 -10.46
C ALA A 1240 6.98 -2.60 -9.96
N ASP A 1241 6.43 -1.51 -10.53
CA ASP A 1241 6.70 -0.14 -10.09
C ASP A 1241 6.11 0.17 -8.71
N SER A 1242 4.92 -0.36 -8.41
CA SER A 1242 4.30 -0.25 -7.08
C SER A 1242 5.11 -0.99 -6.01
N LEU A 1243 5.62 -2.20 -6.31
CA LEU A 1243 6.51 -2.95 -5.42
C LEU A 1243 7.78 -2.15 -5.12
N TYR A 1244 8.38 -1.52 -6.13
CA TYR A 1244 9.55 -0.68 -5.93
C TYR A 1244 9.24 0.54 -5.07
N SER A 1245 8.10 1.20 -5.31
CA SER A 1245 7.68 2.37 -4.54
C SER A 1245 7.41 2.02 -3.07
N GLU A 1246 6.73 0.91 -2.80
CA GLU A 1246 6.50 0.42 -1.43
C GLU A 1246 7.81 0.00 -0.74
N PHE A 1247 8.76 -0.59 -1.47
CA PHE A 1247 10.08 -0.90 -0.93
C PHE A 1247 10.80 0.37 -0.44
N ILE A 1248 10.80 1.45 -1.23
CA ILE A 1248 11.40 2.72 -0.82
C ILE A 1248 10.68 3.30 0.40
N SER A 1249 9.35 3.25 0.45
CA SER A 1249 8.57 3.64 1.63
C SER A 1249 8.98 2.85 2.88
N SER A 1250 9.15 1.53 2.77
CA SER A 1250 9.59 0.67 3.88
C SER A 1250 11.00 1.00 4.38
N CYS A 1251 11.92 1.39 3.49
CA CYS A 1251 13.25 1.86 3.87
C CYS A 1251 13.20 3.18 4.64
N ASN A 1252 12.30 4.09 4.25
CA ASN A 1252 12.13 5.39 4.90
C ASN A 1252 11.50 5.26 6.31
N ARG A 1253 10.58 4.31 6.51
CA ARG A 1253 10.00 3.98 7.83
C ARG A 1253 11.00 3.32 8.81
N LYS A 1254 12.25 3.06 8.38
CA LYS A 1254 13.29 2.30 9.11
C LYS A 1254 12.91 0.84 9.40
N GLU A 1255 11.92 0.30 8.70
CA GLU A 1255 11.52 -1.11 8.82
C GLU A 1255 12.48 -2.04 8.08
N ASN A 1256 13.13 -1.53 7.03
CA ASN A 1256 14.08 -2.28 6.21
C ASN A 1256 15.46 -1.59 6.13
N ASP A 1257 16.49 -2.23 6.67
CA ASP A 1257 17.88 -1.75 6.66
C ASP A 1257 18.74 -2.35 5.54
N PHE A 1258 18.16 -3.16 4.64
CA PHE A 1258 18.88 -3.89 3.60
C PHE A 1258 19.79 -2.97 2.76
N VAL A 1259 19.27 -1.83 2.33
CA VAL A 1259 20.01 -0.88 1.47
C VAL A 1259 21.29 -0.36 2.15
N LYS A 1260 21.29 -0.25 3.49
CA LYS A 1260 22.46 0.19 4.29
C LYS A 1260 23.54 -0.89 4.43
N LYS A 1261 23.17 -2.15 4.20
CA LYS A 1261 24.10 -3.29 4.20
C LYS A 1261 24.78 -3.47 2.85
N MET A 1262 24.35 -2.75 1.82
CA MET A 1262 24.85 -2.85 0.45
C MET A 1262 25.82 -1.71 0.14
N THR A 1263 27.02 -2.08 -0.30
CA THR A 1263 28.08 -1.14 -0.67
C THR A 1263 28.16 -1.01 -2.18
N LEU A 1264 28.33 0.21 -2.69
CA LEU A 1264 28.53 0.51 -4.11
C LEU A 1264 29.75 1.41 -4.32
N ASP A 1265 30.51 1.14 -5.39
CA ASP A 1265 31.64 1.97 -5.83
C ASP A 1265 31.15 3.13 -6.70
N ASP A 1266 31.33 4.37 -6.20
CA ASP A 1266 31.08 5.64 -6.89
C ASP A 1266 32.35 6.53 -6.92
N ASP A 1267 33.52 5.91 -7.09
CA ASP A 1267 34.81 6.59 -7.25
C ASP A 1267 34.81 7.61 -8.42
N TYR A 1268 34.07 7.34 -9.49
CA TYR A 1268 34.00 8.24 -10.67
C TYR A 1268 33.43 9.62 -10.32
N CYS A 1269 32.50 9.68 -9.38
CA CYS A 1269 31.98 10.94 -8.84
C CYS A 1269 32.81 11.44 -7.64
N GLY A 1270 33.84 10.73 -7.19
CA GLY A 1270 34.68 11.12 -6.06
C GLY A 1270 34.17 10.68 -4.69
N ARG A 1271 33.06 9.93 -4.61
CA ARG A 1271 32.46 9.50 -3.33
C ARG A 1271 33.15 8.32 -2.66
N GLY A 1272 33.92 7.54 -3.42
CA GLY A 1272 34.49 6.31 -2.89
C GLY A 1272 33.46 5.18 -2.81
N LEU A 1273 33.57 4.35 -1.77
CA LEU A 1273 32.56 3.37 -1.41
C LEU A 1273 31.41 4.04 -0.65
N VAL A 1274 30.19 3.83 -1.11
CA VAL A 1274 28.97 4.35 -0.51
C VAL A 1274 28.15 3.20 0.05
N ASN A 1275 27.85 3.27 1.36
CA ASN A 1275 27.00 2.31 2.06
C ASN A 1275 25.53 2.71 2.08
#